data_AF-A0A2N9LLB0-F1
#
_entry.id   AF-A0A2N9LLB0-F1
#
_cell.length_a   1.000
_cell.length_b   1.000
_cell.length_c   1.000
_cell.angle_alpha   90.00
_cell.angle_beta   90.00
_cell.angle_gamma   90.00
#
_symmetry.space_group_name_H-M   'P 1'
#
loop_
_entity.id
_entity.type
_entity.pdbx_description
1 polymer ?
#
loop_
_entity_poly.entity_id
_entity_poly.type
_entity_poly.pdbx_seq_one_letter_code
_entity_poly.pdbx_strand_id
1 'polypeptide(L)'
;MDRMARGRDPVFEGWNLGAVSVKWIRLHEDGVMEHDIRRHGGDPGQTIRAMLQHSAGSSDGAVVTGPQAVSFLSLPYVPESICTEAALEHLGRHPDLVLSLGGESFVAYCMAGGSVRRMISSNRCAAGSGEFLVQQFGRMNLDLASGIAAARRGRRVALAARCSVHCKSDATHKLNKGECTSADIACSLIASLTARIAGLITGSGWQHGHVLLAGGLAQSTQLVDELSSLLPETRFEVLPESGYLEALGAAVTARKNGAWRLPDRDAWVKPADASRLPRRQPLSRFSDRVVRILDPGTIPLRAGMHFILGVDAGSTTTKAILLDRDSGRIAARCYLRTHGNPVQATFECIASLERQIGGLPHHVVQAAVTGSGREIVSIYLDNCTAFNEILAHARAARELAPDVDTLFEIGGQDAKFVTLQAGIPVDYSMNDGCSAGTGSFLEEAAASDMQVPVEQLGPLALSSTNPIAFGERCAAFINSEVRTALQQGVARADVLAGLVYAIVENYLSRVVGCRQIGRTVLLQGGVALNPALAPAVAALTGGNVTVPPSPELMGCEGAARMVGDLLLAAAVPAWDRELSSFGRMRMETKAPFTCNTCENQCEVQRFRLAERTLAFGGLCSKWEMARRPRSLRHAEGRDLVALRHEMMFQWFAPAAPAHPRGRIGLPLALTTYELYPLYARFLTGLGFEVVLSRRGLGSRRTAAPLCYPAELMHAAVDDLLAQAVDFVFLPYMREFPAKQSVEHAYLCPITQDMPGVISAFFEASAGRILSPEIGLAPHLETVTQLEVVRLAETLKVSAERASASWSAAIAHQGAFERSYRDEIREALRGLDEPAVILVGRPYAAFAPEVNLSVPRKIATRGFTVIPGDAVPSQTPLNERNVWHYTQDVMSAVEYAKGNANRYVCAISCFSCGPDAIGHHRLRRELEGQPFCFLEIDSHTAHAGIETRVGAFLDIIEASRMHHIAPAGAAMRRVLPAHLEQNGTGTWVVTGTGRRLALNDPQVVHVSLADGPRFVSDMMAGFYASIGWKWIFSPNTNAETLQYAKRVCSGRECLPFLSMAGKAVKYLEKRSAGEVTVFHLLDQGGPCQNGAWHDAATVIFERLGESDALVAWPTARNNYLGQGDRFGAMKVAAYVLSDVMAEVRSTLRCLAKDRGAAMAILEGVESRLIAASQRREASGERAIACAHRTQRPRVARRRRQSDFRGRAGEGFLRRTRHPREDYRDVGIHLFSAGRRYCAARFLARLSGAGGPEFHVRVVLGMDFRQRQDSR
;
A
#
# COMPACT_ATOMS: atom_id res chain seq x y z
N MET A 1 23.99 45.25 39.44
CA MET A 1 25.19 45.21 40.33
C MET A 1 25.94 43.87 40.30
N ASP A 2 25.34 42.76 39.85
CA ASP A 2 26.04 41.45 39.74
C ASP A 2 26.84 41.22 38.42
N ARG A 3 26.76 42.16 37.45
CA ARG A 3 27.46 42.08 36.15
C ARG A 3 28.95 42.43 36.21
N MET A 4 29.41 43.11 37.26
CA MET A 4 30.81 43.58 37.38
C MET A 4 31.71 42.65 38.22
N ALA A 5 31.17 41.58 38.81
CA ALA A 5 31.91 40.69 39.71
C ALA A 5 32.53 39.44 39.02
N ARG A 6 32.24 39.21 37.74
CA ARG A 6 32.80 38.10 36.95
C ARG A 6 33.49 38.71 35.74
N GLY A 7 34.82 38.87 35.77
CA GLY A 7 35.61 39.37 34.62
C GLY A 7 35.68 38.37 33.45
N ARG A 8 34.53 37.86 33.00
CA ARG A 8 34.38 36.94 31.87
C ARG A 8 33.33 37.50 30.92
N ASP A 9 33.60 37.40 29.62
CA ASP A 9 32.59 37.73 28.61
C ASP A 9 31.40 36.76 28.73
N PRO A 10 30.15 37.25 28.60
CA PRO A 10 28.97 36.41 28.74
C PRO A 10 28.86 35.44 27.57
N VAL A 11 28.50 34.19 27.89
CA VAL A 11 28.51 33.08 26.95
C VAL A 11 27.13 32.44 26.84
N PHE A 12 26.61 32.35 25.61
CA PHE A 12 25.29 31.81 25.32
C PHE A 12 25.38 30.48 24.56
N GLU A 13 24.61 29.48 24.97
CA GLU A 13 24.63 28.15 24.36
C GLU A 13 23.33 27.83 23.61
N GLY A 14 23.49 27.27 22.42
CA GLY A 14 22.42 26.79 21.58
C GLY A 14 22.57 25.30 21.32
N TRP A 15 21.50 24.55 21.55
CA TRP A 15 21.46 23.11 21.35
C TRP A 15 20.37 22.77 20.33
N ASN A 16 20.70 21.99 19.31
CA ASN A 16 19.70 21.36 18.44
C ASN A 16 19.79 19.85 18.57
N LEU A 17 18.71 19.23 19.04
CA LEU A 17 18.57 17.78 19.08
C LEU A 17 17.74 17.31 17.87
N GLY A 18 18.45 16.94 16.81
CA GLY A 18 17.87 16.31 15.64
C GLY A 18 17.65 14.81 15.84
N ALA A 19 17.07 14.15 14.83
CA ALA A 19 16.75 12.72 14.92
C ALA A 19 17.98 11.78 14.94
N VAL A 20 19.11 12.22 14.39
CA VAL A 20 20.33 11.40 14.23
C VAL A 20 21.60 12.08 14.76
N SER A 21 21.52 13.35 15.14
CA SER A 21 22.67 14.17 15.53
C SER A 21 22.31 15.21 16.58
N VAL A 22 23.28 15.51 17.44
CA VAL A 22 23.27 16.64 18.37
C VAL A 22 24.17 17.72 17.78
N LYS A 23 23.66 18.95 17.72
CA LYS A 23 24.43 20.13 17.32
C LYS A 23 24.51 21.08 18.51
N TRP A 24 25.70 21.56 18.81
CA TRP A 24 25.96 22.48 19.90
C TRP A 24 26.70 23.70 19.38
N ILE A 25 26.26 24.88 19.84
CA ILE A 25 26.89 26.17 19.58
C ILE A 25 27.12 26.87 20.90
N ARG A 26 28.29 27.47 21.04
CA ARG A 26 28.63 28.42 22.08
C ARG A 26 28.98 29.75 21.43
N LEU A 27 28.22 30.78 21.76
CA LEU A 27 28.28 32.13 21.21
C LEU A 27 28.77 33.11 22.29
N HIS A 28 29.92 33.72 22.05
CA HIS A 28 30.50 34.77 22.90
C HIS A 28 29.93 36.16 22.56
N GLU A 29 30.06 37.13 23.46
CA GLU A 29 29.52 38.49 23.28
C GLU A 29 30.19 39.24 22.11
N ASP A 30 31.47 38.96 21.86
CA ASP A 30 32.26 39.48 20.74
C ASP A 30 31.92 38.84 19.37
N GLY A 31 31.03 37.84 19.35
CA GLY A 31 30.61 37.12 18.16
C GLY A 31 31.45 35.89 17.81
N VAL A 32 32.45 35.53 18.63
CA VAL A 32 33.19 34.26 18.45
C VAL A 32 32.23 33.08 18.66
N MET A 33 32.33 32.09 17.77
CA MET A 33 31.49 30.90 17.77
C MET A 33 32.34 29.64 17.89
N GLU A 34 32.03 28.82 18.89
CA GLU A 34 32.50 27.44 18.98
C GLU A 34 31.34 26.50 18.64
N HIS A 35 31.62 25.43 17.89
CA HIS A 35 30.59 24.48 17.50
C HIS A 35 31.06 23.03 17.53
N ASP A 36 30.14 22.13 17.81
CA ASP A 36 30.36 20.68 17.70
C ASP A 36 29.09 20.00 17.14
N ILE A 37 29.28 19.06 16.23
CA ILE A 37 28.20 18.28 15.62
C ILE A 37 28.58 16.81 15.75
N ARG A 38 27.79 16.06 16.52
CA ARG A 38 28.01 14.62 16.72
C ARG A 38 26.77 13.83 16.34
N ARG A 39 26.97 12.74 15.59
CA ARG A 39 25.93 11.71 15.44
C ARG A 39 25.83 10.96 16.76
N HIS A 40 24.60 10.78 17.26
CA HIS A 40 24.41 10.16 18.58
C HIS A 40 24.17 8.65 18.54
N GLY A 41 24.01 8.03 17.36
CA GLY A 41 23.91 6.57 17.22
C GLY A 41 22.82 5.92 18.10
N GLY A 42 21.69 6.60 18.29
CA GLY A 42 20.61 6.15 19.19
C GLY A 42 20.72 6.57 20.66
N ASP A 43 21.86 7.10 21.14
CA ASP A 43 22.05 7.58 22.52
C ASP A 43 22.42 9.09 22.60
N PRO A 44 21.44 10.00 22.46
CA PRO A 44 21.65 11.43 22.58
C PRO A 44 22.04 11.82 24.00
N GLY A 45 21.59 11.10 25.04
CA GLY A 45 21.93 11.41 26.42
C GLY A 45 23.42 11.20 26.72
N GLN A 46 24.01 10.11 26.25
CA GLN A 46 25.46 9.87 26.32
C GLN A 46 26.22 10.88 25.46
N THR A 47 25.75 11.15 24.25
CA THR A 47 26.40 12.11 23.33
C THR A 47 26.43 13.52 23.91
N ILE A 48 25.30 13.99 24.44
CA ILE A 48 25.20 15.28 25.13
C ILE A 48 26.13 15.30 26.34
N ARG A 49 26.17 14.24 27.17
CA ARG A 49 27.11 14.15 28.31
C ARG A 49 28.56 14.25 27.86
N ALA A 50 28.95 13.57 26.78
CA ALA A 50 30.29 13.63 26.23
C ALA A 50 30.63 15.03 25.66
N MET A 51 29.67 15.73 25.06
CA MET A 51 29.83 17.12 24.59
C MET A 51 29.91 18.11 25.75
N LEU A 52 29.13 17.91 26.81
CA LEU A 52 29.20 18.71 28.04
C LEU A 52 30.55 18.56 28.74
N GLN A 53 31.13 17.36 28.76
CA GLN A 53 32.49 17.12 29.27
C GLN A 53 33.58 17.85 28.47
N HIS A 54 33.39 18.04 27.15
CA HIS A 54 34.31 18.79 26.30
C HIS A 54 34.15 20.32 26.41
N SER A 55 32.97 20.81 26.79
CA SER A 55 32.69 22.24 26.89
C SER A 55 32.97 22.79 28.30
N ALA A 56 34.25 22.96 28.67
CA ALA A 56 34.59 23.55 29.96
C ALA A 56 34.06 25.00 30.08
N GLY A 57 33.40 25.34 31.20
CA GLY A 57 32.93 26.71 31.50
C GLY A 57 31.41 26.85 31.71
N SER A 58 30.99 27.82 32.51
CA SER A 58 29.56 28.08 32.79
C SER A 58 28.94 28.99 31.72
N SER A 59 27.70 28.71 31.33
CA SER A 59 26.92 29.55 30.41
C SER A 59 26.05 30.56 31.15
N ASP A 60 25.88 31.75 30.57
CA ASP A 60 25.00 32.80 31.06
C ASP A 60 23.58 32.71 30.47
N GLY A 61 23.35 31.81 29.49
CA GLY A 61 22.04 31.48 28.96
C GLY A 61 22.10 30.31 27.96
N ALA A 62 21.18 29.35 28.06
CA ALA A 62 21.14 28.18 27.17
C ALA A 62 19.72 27.90 26.67
N VAL A 63 19.60 27.60 25.38
CA VAL A 63 18.33 27.25 24.73
C VAL A 63 18.49 25.95 23.96
N VAL A 64 17.44 25.13 23.97
CA VAL A 64 17.35 23.92 23.16
C VAL A 64 16.24 24.03 22.13
N THR A 65 16.50 23.50 20.94
CA THR A 65 15.52 23.32 19.87
C THR A 65 15.60 21.91 19.29
N GLY A 66 14.60 21.54 18.50
CA GLY A 66 14.51 20.23 17.85
C GLY A 66 13.38 19.34 18.39
N PRO A 67 12.86 18.40 17.58
CA PRO A 67 11.62 17.70 17.86
C PRO A 67 11.63 16.88 19.16
N GLN A 68 12.80 16.43 19.59
CA GLN A 68 12.97 15.56 20.76
C GLN A 68 13.60 16.28 21.96
N ALA A 69 14.00 17.54 21.80
CA ALA A 69 14.74 18.32 22.79
C ALA A 69 14.13 18.27 24.19
N VAL A 70 12.81 18.48 24.30
CA VAL A 70 12.09 18.53 25.58
C VAL A 70 12.10 17.21 26.35
N SER A 71 12.31 16.08 25.67
CA SER A 71 12.37 14.76 26.30
C SER A 71 13.73 14.49 26.95
N PHE A 72 14.78 15.18 26.50
CA PHE A 72 16.17 14.91 26.87
C PHE A 72 16.82 16.00 27.69
N LEU A 73 16.44 17.25 27.43
CA LEU A 73 17.06 18.40 28.04
C LEU A 73 16.08 19.13 28.95
N SER A 74 16.52 19.45 30.16
CA SER A 74 15.91 20.38 31.12
C SER A 74 16.31 21.81 30.80
N LEU A 75 16.46 22.12 29.51
CA LEU A 75 16.71 23.45 29.02
C LEU A 75 15.41 24.07 28.51
N PRO A 76 15.28 25.40 28.58
CA PRO A 76 14.18 26.08 27.94
C PRO A 76 14.12 25.81 26.42
N TYR A 77 12.92 25.47 25.94
CA TYR A 77 12.69 25.04 24.57
C TYR A 77 12.16 26.17 23.68
N VAL A 78 12.74 26.32 22.49
CA VAL A 78 12.26 27.22 21.44
C VAL A 78 12.05 26.44 20.14
N PRO A 79 10.92 26.60 19.42
CA PRO A 79 10.69 25.96 18.14
C PRO A 79 11.78 26.22 17.09
N GLU A 80 12.11 25.23 16.26
CA GLU A 80 13.16 25.32 15.22
C GLU A 80 12.90 26.44 14.22
N SER A 81 11.63 26.71 13.88
CA SER A 81 11.26 27.81 12.99
C SER A 81 11.69 29.17 13.53
N ILE A 82 11.51 29.40 14.84
CA ILE A 82 11.90 30.66 15.50
C ILE A 82 13.42 30.76 15.60
N CYS A 83 14.09 29.65 15.91
CA CYS A 83 15.55 29.61 15.92
C CYS A 83 16.11 29.92 14.52
N THR A 84 15.52 29.35 13.47
CA THR A 84 15.92 29.61 12.08
C THR A 84 15.77 31.10 11.73
N GLU A 85 14.65 31.74 12.11
CA GLU A 85 14.47 33.19 11.94
C GLU A 85 15.57 33.99 12.66
N ALA A 86 15.85 33.65 13.92
CA ALA A 86 16.87 34.32 14.72
C ALA A 86 18.28 34.16 14.14
N ALA A 87 18.60 33.00 13.59
CA ALA A 87 19.88 32.75 12.91
C ALA A 87 20.01 33.59 11.64
N LEU A 88 18.97 33.61 10.80
CA LEU A 88 18.97 34.41 9.57
C LEU A 88 19.09 35.91 9.83
N GLU A 89 18.36 36.41 10.83
CA GLU A 89 18.44 37.81 11.25
C GLU A 89 19.85 38.16 11.74
N HIS A 90 20.47 37.27 12.54
CA HIS A 90 21.84 37.45 13.02
C HIS A 90 22.86 37.46 11.88
N LEU A 91 22.66 36.63 10.85
CA LEU A 91 23.52 36.53 9.67
C LEU A 91 23.20 37.58 8.58
N GLY A 92 22.17 38.41 8.78
CA GLY A 92 21.73 39.42 7.79
C GLY A 92 21.21 38.81 6.48
N ARG A 93 20.53 37.66 6.55
CA ARG A 93 20.04 36.91 5.37
C ARG A 93 18.52 36.97 5.24
N HIS A 94 18.05 37.12 4.00
CA HIS A 94 16.62 37.24 3.68
C HIS A 94 16.23 36.35 2.49
N PRO A 95 16.33 35.01 2.60
CA PRO A 95 15.91 34.11 1.53
C PRO A 95 14.38 34.07 1.40
N ASP A 96 13.88 33.68 0.22
CA ASP A 96 12.45 33.39 0.02
C ASP A 96 12.02 32.10 0.73
N LEU A 97 12.97 31.15 0.81
CA LEU A 97 12.80 29.81 1.34
C LEU A 97 14.06 29.35 2.08
N VAL A 98 13.88 28.71 3.24
CA VAL A 98 14.92 27.90 3.89
C VAL A 98 14.54 26.44 3.78
N LEU A 99 15.45 25.61 3.28
CA LEU A 99 15.30 24.15 3.28
C LEU A 99 16.21 23.52 4.34
N SER A 100 15.62 22.99 5.40
CA SER A 100 16.34 22.12 6.33
C SER A 100 16.34 20.69 5.79
N LEU A 101 17.50 20.23 5.34
CA LEU A 101 17.76 18.90 4.77
C LEU A 101 18.33 17.97 5.85
N GLY A 102 17.44 17.51 6.74
CA GLY A 102 17.77 16.64 7.87
C GLY A 102 17.93 15.15 7.53
N GLY A 103 18.26 14.36 8.55
CA GLY A 103 18.47 12.91 8.42
C GLY A 103 17.19 12.10 8.13
N GLU A 104 16.04 12.50 8.70
CA GLU A 104 14.76 11.77 8.56
C GLU A 104 13.66 12.53 7.80
N SER A 105 13.69 13.86 7.81
CA SER A 105 12.68 14.69 7.15
C SER A 105 13.29 15.96 6.59
N PHE A 106 12.70 16.47 5.52
CA PHE A 106 13.00 17.78 4.96
C PHE A 106 11.89 18.76 5.31
N VAL A 107 12.26 19.99 5.63
CA VAL A 107 11.32 21.06 5.92
C VAL A 107 11.63 22.27 5.06
N ALA A 108 10.63 22.73 4.33
CA ALA A 108 10.65 24.01 3.63
C ALA A 108 9.97 25.07 4.51
N TYR A 109 10.74 26.06 4.94
CA TYR A 109 10.25 27.25 5.64
C TYR A 109 10.05 28.37 4.60
N CYS A 110 8.79 28.68 4.31
CA CYS A 110 8.43 29.78 3.40
C CYS A 110 8.52 31.11 4.14
N MET A 111 9.42 31.99 3.69
CA MET A 111 9.75 33.23 4.37
C MET A 111 8.99 34.43 3.77
N ALA A 112 8.60 35.39 4.62
CA ALA A 112 8.14 36.71 4.18
C ALA A 112 8.38 37.77 5.27
N GLY A 113 9.15 38.81 4.93
CA GLY A 113 9.51 39.89 5.85
C GLY A 113 10.39 39.42 7.02
N GLY A 114 11.31 38.48 6.77
CA GLY A 114 12.21 37.93 7.79
C GLY A 114 11.60 36.83 8.68
N SER A 115 10.32 36.50 8.52
CA SER A 115 9.63 35.49 9.34
C SER A 115 9.05 34.34 8.51
N VAL A 116 8.95 33.16 9.11
CA VAL A 116 8.30 31.97 8.55
C VAL A 116 6.79 32.19 8.52
N ARG A 117 6.20 32.12 7.32
CA ARG A 117 4.73 32.23 7.13
C ARG A 117 4.06 30.89 6.94
N ARG A 118 4.81 29.91 6.45
CA ARG A 118 4.31 28.57 6.16
C ARG A 118 5.44 27.56 6.30
N MET A 119 5.11 26.38 6.81
CA MET A 119 6.01 25.25 6.89
C MET A 119 5.44 24.10 6.07
N ILE A 120 6.28 23.46 5.28
CA ILE A 120 5.93 22.28 4.50
C ILE A 120 6.98 21.23 4.75
N SER A 121 6.57 20.12 5.35
CA SER A 121 7.45 18.98 5.61
C SER A 121 7.28 17.92 4.53
N SER A 122 8.38 17.26 4.16
CA SER A 122 8.31 16.02 3.38
C SER A 122 7.60 14.92 4.19
N ASN A 123 6.99 13.96 3.49
CA ASN A 123 6.54 12.73 4.14
C ASN A 123 7.75 12.01 4.76
N ARG A 124 7.61 11.43 5.96
CA ARG A 124 8.68 10.71 6.70
C ARG A 124 9.12 9.39 6.07
N CYS A 125 8.90 9.20 4.77
CA CYS A 125 9.36 8.01 4.07
C CYS A 125 10.89 8.07 3.92
N ALA A 126 11.60 7.06 4.44
CA ALA A 126 13.06 7.01 4.42
C ALA A 126 13.65 7.26 3.02
N ALA A 127 12.97 6.84 1.94
CA ALA A 127 13.44 6.98 0.55
C ALA A 127 13.88 8.41 0.19
N GLY A 128 13.30 9.42 0.82
CA GLY A 128 13.58 10.84 0.59
C GLY A 128 14.36 11.51 1.71
N SER A 129 15.25 10.80 2.41
CA SER A 129 15.97 11.32 3.59
C SER A 129 17.48 11.07 3.52
N GLY A 130 18.27 11.82 4.29
CA GLY A 130 19.72 11.62 4.36
C GLY A 130 20.12 10.26 4.91
N GLU A 131 19.37 9.72 5.88
CA GLU A 131 19.69 8.42 6.48
C GLU A 131 19.54 7.27 5.48
N PHE A 132 18.65 7.40 4.51
CA PHE A 132 18.53 6.39 3.45
C PHE A 132 19.75 6.31 2.55
N LEU A 133 20.40 7.44 2.24
CA LEU A 133 21.68 7.43 1.52
C LEU A 133 22.75 6.70 2.31
N VAL A 134 22.87 7.00 3.62
CA VAL A 134 23.81 6.32 4.53
C VAL A 134 23.57 4.80 4.51
N GLN A 135 22.32 4.38 4.62
CA GLN A 135 21.94 2.96 4.58
C GLN A 135 22.28 2.29 3.25
N GLN A 136 21.99 2.94 2.11
CA GLN A 136 22.27 2.35 0.80
C GLN A 136 23.76 2.28 0.49
N PHE A 137 24.52 3.30 0.88
CA PHE A 137 25.96 3.30 0.72
C PHE A 137 26.59 2.20 1.57
N GLY A 138 26.18 2.05 2.84
CA GLY A 138 26.68 0.99 3.71
C GLY A 138 26.49 -0.41 3.12
N ARG A 139 25.36 -0.67 2.44
CA ARG A 139 25.10 -1.94 1.74
C ARG A 139 26.03 -2.20 0.56
N MET A 140 26.57 -1.15 -0.04
CA MET A 140 27.57 -1.21 -1.10
C MET A 140 29.00 -1.13 -0.56
N ASN A 141 29.17 -1.27 0.77
CA ASN A 141 30.43 -1.11 1.48
C ASN A 141 31.07 0.28 1.27
N LEU A 142 30.22 1.31 1.24
CA LEU A 142 30.59 2.72 1.11
C LEU A 142 30.12 3.47 2.37
N ASP A 143 30.94 4.38 2.88
CA ASP A 143 30.49 5.36 3.88
C ASP A 143 29.84 6.56 3.15
N LEU A 144 29.35 7.54 3.92
CA LEU A 144 28.69 8.71 3.34
C LEU A 144 29.62 9.50 2.40
N ALA A 145 30.89 9.67 2.79
CA ALA A 145 31.85 10.44 2.02
C ALA A 145 32.31 9.70 0.76
N SER A 146 32.64 8.41 0.88
CA SER A 146 33.06 7.58 -0.24
C SER A 146 31.92 7.31 -1.22
N GLY A 147 30.67 7.20 -0.74
CA GLY A 147 29.47 7.11 -1.58
C GLY A 147 29.18 8.37 -2.39
N ILE A 148 29.27 9.56 -1.78
CA ILE A 148 29.16 10.84 -2.51
C ILE A 148 30.30 10.99 -3.53
N ALA A 149 31.52 10.61 -3.18
CA ALA A 149 32.66 10.67 -4.11
C ALA A 149 32.52 9.67 -5.28
N ALA A 150 31.97 8.48 -5.03
CA ALA A 150 31.71 7.47 -6.05
C ALA A 150 30.60 7.91 -7.01
N ALA A 151 29.55 8.55 -6.50
CA ALA A 151 28.41 9.02 -7.29
C ALA A 151 28.81 9.97 -8.43
N ARG A 152 29.89 10.76 -8.28
CA ARG A 152 30.40 11.65 -9.33
C ARG A 152 30.91 10.91 -10.58
N ARG A 153 31.32 9.65 -10.44
CA ARG A 153 31.87 8.83 -11.52
C ARG A 153 30.86 7.84 -12.10
N GLY A 154 29.66 7.76 -11.51
CA GLY A 154 28.59 6.86 -11.95
C GLY A 154 27.71 7.48 -13.01
N ARG A 155 27.10 6.64 -13.85
CA ARG A 155 26.05 7.03 -14.79
C ARG A 155 24.67 6.89 -14.15
N ARG A 156 23.69 7.67 -14.61
CA ARG A 156 22.30 7.51 -14.19
C ARG A 156 21.74 6.19 -14.72
N VAL A 157 21.09 5.44 -13.84
CA VAL A 157 20.33 4.24 -14.15
C VAL A 157 18.92 4.39 -13.59
N ALA A 158 17.92 3.85 -14.30
CA ALA A 158 16.55 3.87 -13.80
C ALA A 158 16.46 3.01 -12.53
N LEU A 159 15.98 3.60 -11.43
CA LEU A 159 15.73 2.92 -10.16
C LEU A 159 14.29 3.15 -9.70
N ALA A 160 13.69 2.13 -9.09
CA ALA A 160 12.41 2.21 -8.39
C ALA A 160 12.49 3.04 -7.09
N ALA A 161 12.89 4.31 -7.19
CA ALA A 161 13.36 5.12 -6.07
C ALA A 161 12.24 5.84 -5.27
N ARG A 162 10.96 5.66 -5.60
CA ARG A 162 9.83 6.27 -4.84
C ARG A 162 9.70 5.68 -3.43
N CYS A 163 10.04 4.40 -3.28
CA CYS A 163 10.01 3.64 -2.04
C CYS A 163 11.43 3.15 -1.72
N SER A 164 11.87 3.29 -0.46
CA SER A 164 13.20 2.87 -0.04
C SER A 164 13.38 1.37 -0.20
N VAL A 165 12.31 0.60 -0.02
CA VAL A 165 12.37 -0.86 -0.12
C VAL A 165 12.46 -1.33 -1.57
N HIS A 166 11.59 -0.82 -2.46
CA HIS A 166 11.69 -1.16 -3.88
C HIS A 166 13.03 -0.74 -4.46
N CYS A 167 13.53 0.44 -4.06
CA CYS A 167 14.85 0.90 -4.47
C CYS A 167 15.96 -0.04 -4.00
N LYS A 168 15.89 -0.55 -2.76
CA LYS A 168 16.84 -1.55 -2.23
C LYS A 168 16.85 -2.82 -3.09
N SER A 169 15.66 -3.38 -3.37
CA SER A 169 15.53 -4.62 -4.14
C SER A 169 15.96 -4.44 -5.60
N ASP A 170 15.55 -3.35 -6.24
CA ASP A 170 15.91 -3.03 -7.62
C ASP A 170 17.41 -2.78 -7.77
N ALA A 171 18.03 -2.00 -6.87
CA ALA A 171 19.47 -1.80 -6.84
C ALA A 171 20.23 -3.13 -6.65
N THR A 172 19.79 -3.97 -5.71
CA THR A 172 20.40 -5.29 -5.46
C THR A 172 20.29 -6.19 -6.70
N HIS A 173 19.13 -6.20 -7.36
CA HIS A 173 18.89 -7.01 -8.55
C HIS A 173 19.75 -6.58 -9.73
N LYS A 174 19.86 -5.27 -9.98
CA LYS A 174 20.70 -4.71 -11.05
C LYS A 174 22.17 -4.98 -10.82
N LEU A 175 22.64 -4.88 -9.57
CA LEU A 175 23.99 -5.28 -9.17
C LEU A 175 24.20 -6.79 -9.41
N ASN A 176 23.28 -7.64 -8.95
CA ASN A 176 23.34 -9.11 -9.11
C ASN A 176 23.40 -9.57 -10.57
N LYS A 177 22.78 -8.82 -11.49
CA LYS A 177 22.81 -9.09 -12.93
C LYS A 177 24.01 -8.48 -13.67
N GLY A 178 24.82 -7.66 -12.99
CA GLY A 178 25.90 -6.90 -13.62
C GLY A 178 25.40 -5.78 -14.54
N GLU A 179 24.16 -5.30 -14.39
CA GLU A 179 23.58 -4.22 -15.22
C GLU A 179 24.18 -2.83 -14.89
N CYS A 180 24.71 -2.65 -13.68
CA CYS A 180 25.27 -1.38 -13.19
C CYS A 180 26.33 -1.58 -12.10
N THR A 181 27.08 -0.52 -11.79
CA THR A 181 28.06 -0.50 -10.69
C THR A 181 27.50 0.17 -9.42
N SER A 182 28.18 0.02 -8.28
CA SER A 182 27.83 0.75 -7.05
C SER A 182 27.89 2.27 -7.21
N ALA A 183 28.78 2.77 -8.08
CA ALA A 183 28.87 4.20 -8.41
C ALA A 183 27.62 4.68 -9.17
N ASP A 184 27.09 3.88 -10.10
CA ASP A 184 25.87 4.17 -10.86
C ASP A 184 24.63 4.24 -9.96
N ILE A 185 24.54 3.31 -8.99
CA ILE A 185 23.49 3.32 -7.97
C ILE A 185 23.60 4.58 -7.11
N ALA A 186 24.80 4.92 -6.62
CA ALA A 186 25.00 6.10 -5.80
C ALA A 186 24.62 7.41 -6.54
N CYS A 187 25.01 7.54 -7.81
CA CYS A 187 24.61 8.65 -8.68
C CYS A 187 23.09 8.77 -8.81
N SER A 188 22.43 7.66 -9.09
CA SER A 188 20.98 7.60 -9.29
C SER A 188 20.18 7.87 -8.00
N LEU A 189 20.70 7.46 -6.84
CA LEU A 189 20.10 7.73 -5.54
C LEU A 189 20.14 9.21 -5.19
N ILE A 190 21.27 9.88 -5.40
CA ILE A 190 21.40 11.33 -5.20
C ILE A 190 20.45 12.05 -6.16
N ALA A 191 20.44 11.70 -7.44
CA ALA A 191 19.55 12.29 -8.44
C ALA A 191 18.08 12.19 -8.07
N SER A 192 17.66 11.02 -7.59
CA SER A 192 16.28 10.80 -7.14
C SER A 192 15.93 11.63 -5.89
N LEU A 193 16.89 11.81 -4.97
CA LEU A 193 16.69 12.64 -3.78
C LEU A 193 16.57 14.11 -4.16
N THR A 194 17.45 14.60 -5.04
CA THR A 194 17.46 15.97 -5.56
C THR A 194 16.13 16.29 -6.26
N ALA A 195 15.62 15.39 -7.11
CA ALA A 195 14.32 15.56 -7.77
C ALA A 195 13.14 15.69 -6.78
N ARG A 196 13.18 14.97 -5.65
CA ARG A 196 12.18 15.13 -4.58
C ARG A 196 12.27 16.47 -3.87
N ILE A 197 13.49 16.95 -3.62
CA ILE A 197 13.72 18.27 -3.00
C ILE A 197 13.20 19.37 -3.94
N ALA A 198 13.50 19.29 -5.23
CA ALA A 198 12.94 20.22 -6.23
C ALA A 198 11.40 20.16 -6.27
N GLY A 199 10.82 18.96 -6.18
CA GLY A 199 9.38 18.76 -6.03
C GLY A 199 8.78 19.41 -4.78
N LEU A 200 9.49 19.37 -3.65
CA LEU A 200 9.07 20.04 -2.40
C LEU A 200 9.08 21.58 -2.55
N ILE A 201 10.10 22.13 -3.21
CA ILE A 201 10.22 23.57 -3.49
C ILE A 201 9.04 24.03 -4.36
N THR A 202 8.90 23.42 -5.54
CA THR A 202 7.86 23.78 -6.52
C THR A 202 6.46 23.51 -5.99
N GLY A 203 6.25 22.38 -5.32
CA GLY A 203 4.98 22.01 -4.69
C GLY A 203 4.57 22.92 -3.53
N SER A 204 5.47 23.77 -3.03
CA SER A 204 5.11 24.77 -2.01
C SER A 204 4.14 25.83 -2.53
N GLY A 205 4.19 26.12 -3.83
CA GLY A 205 3.51 27.26 -4.44
C GLY A 205 3.99 28.61 -3.90
N TRP A 206 5.20 28.67 -3.32
CA TRP A 206 5.84 29.89 -2.81
C TRP A 206 6.90 30.40 -3.80
N GLN A 207 7.27 31.67 -3.69
CA GLN A 207 8.41 32.20 -4.46
C GLN A 207 9.69 31.50 -4.03
N HIS A 208 10.55 31.18 -4.99
CA HIS A 208 11.78 30.41 -4.76
C HIS A 208 12.96 30.98 -5.58
N GLY A 209 13.03 32.30 -5.76
CA GLY A 209 14.15 32.93 -6.48
C GLY A 209 15.45 32.83 -5.70
N HIS A 210 15.38 32.88 -4.37
CA HIS A 210 16.51 32.69 -3.46
C HIS A 210 16.19 31.65 -2.38
N VAL A 211 16.90 30.52 -2.41
CA VAL A 211 16.72 29.40 -1.50
C VAL A 211 18.00 29.15 -0.70
N LEU A 212 17.90 29.19 0.63
CA LEU A 212 19.00 28.82 1.53
C LEU A 212 18.88 27.36 1.95
N LEU A 213 19.96 26.60 1.82
CA LEU A 213 20.03 25.19 2.22
C LEU A 213 20.69 25.07 3.59
N ALA A 214 20.05 24.34 4.50
CA ALA A 214 20.53 24.02 5.84
C ALA A 214 20.50 22.50 6.08
N GLY A 215 21.20 22.03 7.11
CA GLY A 215 21.33 20.60 7.43
C GLY A 215 22.53 19.91 6.76
N GLY A 216 22.80 18.67 7.18
CA GLY A 216 24.02 17.96 6.77
C GLY A 216 24.13 17.70 5.27
N LEU A 217 23.01 17.46 4.58
CA LEU A 217 23.01 17.22 3.14
C LEU A 217 23.32 18.47 2.30
N ALA A 218 23.15 19.68 2.87
CA ALA A 218 23.48 20.93 2.19
C ALA A 218 24.99 21.04 1.87
N GLN A 219 25.84 20.26 2.56
CA GLN A 219 27.28 20.21 2.32
C GLN A 219 27.66 19.39 1.07
N SER A 220 26.72 18.66 0.46
CA SER A 220 26.96 17.89 -0.76
C SER A 220 26.91 18.81 -2.00
N THR A 221 28.09 19.19 -2.50
CA THR A 221 28.23 19.98 -3.73
C THR A 221 27.48 19.38 -4.92
N GLN A 222 27.54 18.06 -5.12
CA GLN A 222 26.83 17.37 -6.19
C GLN A 222 25.30 17.54 -6.09
N LEU A 223 24.74 17.50 -4.87
CA LEU A 223 23.30 17.70 -4.66
C LEU A 223 22.90 19.14 -5.00
N VAL A 224 23.74 20.12 -4.65
CA VAL A 224 23.50 21.54 -4.97
C VAL A 224 23.58 21.78 -6.48
N ASP A 225 24.60 21.26 -7.15
CA ASP A 225 24.76 21.39 -8.60
C ASP A 225 23.56 20.82 -9.35
N GLU A 226 23.06 19.67 -8.90
CA GLU A 226 21.90 19.01 -9.50
C GLU A 226 20.58 19.75 -9.20
N LEU A 227 20.43 20.34 -8.02
CA LEU A 227 19.31 21.23 -7.71
C LEU A 227 19.30 22.46 -8.63
N SER A 228 20.45 23.10 -8.81
CA SER A 228 20.62 24.22 -9.73
C SER A 228 20.30 23.84 -11.18
N SER A 229 20.62 22.61 -11.60
CA SER A 229 20.23 22.11 -12.92
C SER A 229 18.72 21.87 -13.06
N LEU A 230 18.02 21.47 -12.00
CA LEU A 230 16.58 21.20 -12.03
C LEU A 230 15.73 22.47 -11.91
N LEU A 231 16.26 23.50 -11.24
CA LEU A 231 15.60 24.78 -11.00
C LEU A 231 16.55 25.93 -11.40
N PRO A 232 16.79 26.14 -12.70
CA PRO A 232 17.79 27.10 -13.20
C PRO A 232 17.49 28.55 -12.83
N GLU A 233 16.22 28.88 -12.58
CA GLU A 233 15.75 30.19 -12.12
C GLU A 233 15.97 30.44 -10.61
N THR A 234 16.43 29.43 -9.87
CA THR A 234 16.60 29.49 -8.42
C THR A 234 18.07 29.65 -8.04
N ARG A 235 18.38 30.69 -7.26
CA ARG A 235 19.70 30.83 -6.63
C ARG A 235 19.72 30.03 -5.32
N PHE A 236 20.52 28.97 -5.30
CA PHE A 236 20.81 28.20 -4.08
C PHE A 236 22.01 28.79 -3.32
N GLU A 237 21.86 28.95 -2.01
CA GLU A 237 22.91 29.43 -1.10
C GLU A 237 23.18 28.40 0.01
N VAL A 238 24.45 28.07 0.22
CA VAL A 238 24.92 27.25 1.34
C VAL A 238 25.91 28.08 2.15
N LEU A 239 25.64 28.29 3.43
CA LEU A 239 26.50 29.04 4.34
C LEU A 239 27.46 28.10 5.09
N PRO A 240 28.59 28.60 5.61
CA PRO A 240 29.44 27.83 6.54
C PRO A 240 28.63 27.29 7.74
N GLU A 241 27.65 28.06 8.21
CA GLU A 241 26.78 27.73 9.34
C GLU A 241 25.63 26.79 8.97
N SER A 242 25.42 26.47 7.68
CA SER A 242 24.28 25.66 7.23
C SER A 242 24.19 24.30 7.94
N GLY A 243 25.33 23.72 8.36
CA GLY A 243 25.35 22.47 9.12
C GLY A 243 24.67 22.56 10.50
N TYR A 244 24.66 23.74 11.13
CA TYR A 244 24.24 23.99 12.51
C TYR A 244 23.36 25.23 12.70
N LEU A 245 22.73 25.71 11.63
CA LEU A 245 21.92 26.93 11.60
C LEU A 245 20.87 27.00 12.71
N GLU A 246 20.17 25.88 12.99
CA GLU A 246 19.13 25.84 14.02
C GLU A 246 19.70 26.00 15.45
N ALA A 247 20.88 25.41 15.71
CA ALA A 247 21.57 25.56 16.98
C ALA A 247 22.13 26.98 17.17
N LEU A 248 22.63 27.60 16.09
CA LEU A 248 23.03 29.01 16.11
C LEU A 248 21.84 29.90 16.49
N GLY A 249 20.69 29.65 15.86
CA GLY A 249 19.43 30.32 16.18
C GLY A 249 19.03 30.21 17.65
N ALA A 250 19.20 29.02 18.24
CA ALA A 250 18.97 28.80 19.66
C ALA A 250 19.92 29.64 20.53
N ALA A 251 21.22 29.69 20.20
CA ALA A 251 22.20 30.51 20.93
C ALA A 251 21.89 32.02 20.83
N VAL A 252 21.53 32.51 19.64
CA VAL A 252 21.12 33.90 19.43
C VAL A 252 19.85 34.22 20.22
N THR A 253 18.89 33.30 20.27
CA THR A 253 17.66 33.46 21.05
C THR A 253 17.96 33.49 22.55
N ALA A 254 18.89 32.65 23.02
CA ALA A 254 19.39 32.68 24.39
C ALA A 254 19.96 34.06 24.75
N ARG A 255 20.78 34.64 23.85
CA ARG A 255 21.34 35.99 24.00
C ARG A 255 20.26 37.08 24.06
N LYS A 256 19.25 37.02 23.18
CA LYS A 256 18.18 38.02 23.09
C LYS A 256 17.25 38.02 24.31
N ASN A 257 16.94 36.85 24.87
CA ASN A 257 15.97 36.70 25.96
C ASN A 257 16.56 36.87 27.38
N GLY A 258 17.88 37.10 27.49
CA GLY A 258 18.57 37.26 28.76
C GLY A 258 18.81 35.94 29.52
N ALA A 259 19.33 36.05 30.75
CA ALA A 259 19.68 34.90 31.58
C ALA A 259 18.43 34.22 32.15
N TRP A 260 17.94 33.19 31.46
CA TRP A 260 17.00 32.22 32.04
C TRP A 260 17.67 31.53 33.23
N ARG A 261 16.93 31.28 34.32
CA ARG A 261 17.47 30.53 35.45
C ARG A 261 17.71 29.09 35.00
N LEU A 262 18.95 28.77 34.66
CA LEU A 262 19.34 27.44 34.22
C LEU A 262 19.47 26.51 35.43
N PRO A 263 19.06 25.23 35.30
CA PRO A 263 19.46 24.22 36.26
C PRO A 263 20.99 24.01 36.20
N ASP A 264 21.55 23.38 37.24
CA ASP A 264 22.95 22.95 37.22
C ASP A 264 23.21 22.08 35.98
N ARG A 265 24.39 22.23 35.38
CA ARG A 265 24.75 21.55 34.13
C ARG A 265 24.59 20.02 34.21
N ASP A 266 24.84 19.43 35.38
CA ASP A 266 24.65 17.99 35.62
C ASP A 266 23.18 17.56 35.59
N ALA A 267 22.25 18.49 35.81
CA ALA A 267 20.80 18.28 35.74
C ALA A 267 20.18 18.66 34.38
N TRP A 268 20.99 19.08 33.41
CA TRP A 268 20.49 19.39 32.06
C TRP A 268 19.96 18.16 31.36
N VAL A 269 20.56 16.97 31.56
CA VAL A 269 20.09 15.74 30.93
C VAL A 269 19.01 15.09 31.80
N LYS A 270 17.80 14.95 31.26
CA LYS A 270 16.67 14.31 31.96
C LYS A 270 16.88 12.80 32.11
N PRO A 271 16.39 12.18 33.19
CA PRO A 271 16.27 10.73 33.27
C PRO A 271 15.27 10.24 32.23
N ALA A 272 15.52 9.04 31.69
CA ALA A 272 14.72 8.46 30.63
C ALA A 272 13.36 7.95 31.17
N ASP A 273 12.24 8.29 30.52
CA ASP A 273 10.88 7.87 30.89
C ASP A 273 10.32 6.85 29.90
N ALA A 274 10.68 5.58 30.10
CA ALA A 274 10.25 4.46 29.26
C ALA A 274 8.78 4.04 29.49
N SER A 275 8.05 4.61 30.46
CA SER A 275 6.72 4.16 30.87
C SER A 275 5.62 4.44 29.83
N ARG A 276 5.89 5.32 28.86
CA ARG A 276 4.90 5.83 27.90
C ARG A 276 4.69 4.96 26.66
N LEU A 277 5.53 3.94 26.46
CA LEU A 277 5.50 3.10 25.27
C LEU A 277 4.64 1.85 25.50
N PRO A 278 3.75 1.48 24.55
CA PRO A 278 2.93 0.27 24.66
C PRO A 278 3.81 -0.98 24.69
N ARG A 279 3.37 -2.01 25.41
CA ARG A 279 4.15 -3.22 25.72
C ARG A 279 3.49 -4.50 25.20
N ARG A 280 4.30 -5.54 24.98
CA ARG A 280 3.87 -6.91 24.65
C ARG A 280 4.24 -7.87 25.77
N GLN A 281 3.72 -9.10 25.69
CA GLN A 281 4.14 -10.17 26.59
C GLN A 281 5.56 -10.64 26.24
N PRO A 282 6.35 -11.14 27.21
CA PRO A 282 7.66 -11.74 26.93
C PRO A 282 7.59 -12.93 25.97
N LEU A 283 8.52 -12.99 25.02
CA LEU A 283 8.59 -14.06 24.02
C LEU A 283 8.85 -15.44 24.65
N SER A 284 9.58 -15.47 25.77
CA SER A 284 9.90 -16.70 26.50
C SER A 284 8.65 -17.50 26.92
N ARG A 285 7.50 -16.83 27.12
CA ARG A 285 6.21 -17.45 27.48
C ARG A 285 5.59 -18.35 26.42
N PHE A 286 6.08 -18.30 25.18
CA PHE A 286 5.53 -19.04 24.05
C PHE A 286 6.48 -20.12 23.53
N SER A 287 7.58 -20.36 24.24
CA SER A 287 8.61 -21.32 23.82
C SER A 287 8.13 -22.77 23.88
N ASP A 288 7.14 -23.06 24.73
CA ASP A 288 6.46 -24.35 24.87
C ASP A 288 5.62 -24.74 23.64
N ARG A 289 5.24 -23.75 22.82
CA ARG A 289 4.51 -23.93 21.56
C ARG A 289 5.42 -24.10 20.34
N VAL A 290 6.74 -24.15 20.56
CA VAL A 290 7.73 -24.31 19.49
C VAL A 290 8.28 -25.73 19.51
N VAL A 291 8.08 -26.45 18.40
CA VAL A 291 8.63 -27.78 18.19
C VAL A 291 9.85 -27.66 17.28
N ARG A 292 11.02 -28.13 17.72
CA ARG A 292 12.24 -28.16 16.89
C ARG A 292 12.53 -29.59 16.45
N ILE A 293 12.61 -29.81 15.14
CA ILE A 293 13.05 -31.09 14.59
C ILE A 293 14.56 -31.21 14.84
N LEU A 294 15.00 -32.34 15.39
CA LEU A 294 16.42 -32.58 15.69
C LEU A 294 17.21 -32.85 14.41
N ASP A 295 18.44 -32.34 14.34
CA ASP A 295 19.38 -32.69 13.26
C ASP A 295 19.80 -34.16 13.42
N PRO A 296 19.55 -35.04 12.44
CA PRO A 296 20.02 -36.43 12.49
C PRO A 296 21.55 -36.57 12.45
N GLY A 297 22.28 -35.46 12.25
CA GLY A 297 23.74 -35.39 12.19
C GLY A 297 24.28 -35.68 10.78
N THR A 298 25.59 -35.53 10.62
CA THR A 298 26.31 -35.87 9.38
C THR A 298 26.52 -37.38 9.27
N ILE A 299 26.43 -37.92 8.05
CA ILE A 299 26.79 -39.32 7.77
C ILE A 299 28.31 -39.50 7.69
N PRO A 300 28.86 -40.67 8.07
CA PRO A 300 30.27 -40.98 7.83
C PRO A 300 30.56 -41.03 6.32
N LEU A 301 31.52 -40.23 5.87
CA LEU A 301 31.91 -40.17 4.46
C LEU A 301 32.74 -41.40 4.06
N ARG A 302 32.49 -41.92 2.85
CA ARG A 302 33.20 -43.07 2.26
C ARG A 302 33.62 -42.74 0.82
N ALA A 303 34.69 -43.37 0.35
CA ALA A 303 35.10 -43.29 -1.06
C ALA A 303 34.03 -43.92 -1.97
N GLY A 304 33.80 -43.32 -3.14
CA GLY A 304 32.85 -43.80 -4.15
C GLY A 304 31.39 -43.46 -3.88
N MET A 305 31.08 -42.57 -2.94
CA MET A 305 29.71 -42.12 -2.69
C MET A 305 29.16 -41.27 -3.85
N HIS A 306 27.86 -41.38 -4.07
CA HIS A 306 27.12 -40.64 -5.09
C HIS A 306 26.36 -39.48 -4.45
N PHE A 307 26.70 -38.26 -4.86
CA PHE A 307 26.10 -37.05 -4.34
C PHE A 307 25.26 -36.31 -5.36
N ILE A 308 24.25 -35.61 -4.87
CA ILE A 308 23.52 -34.60 -5.62
C ILE A 308 23.89 -33.23 -5.02
N LEU A 309 24.33 -32.30 -5.87
CA LEU A 309 24.63 -30.93 -5.48
C LEU A 309 23.36 -30.07 -5.56
N GLY A 310 22.87 -29.61 -4.42
CA GLY A 310 21.77 -28.63 -4.35
C GLY A 310 22.32 -27.24 -4.07
N VAL A 311 21.90 -26.23 -4.83
CA VAL A 311 22.30 -24.82 -4.62
C VAL A 311 21.07 -23.91 -4.59
N ASP A 312 20.95 -23.08 -3.57
CA ASP A 312 19.98 -21.98 -3.50
C ASP A 312 20.72 -20.66 -3.67
N ALA A 313 20.64 -20.10 -4.87
CA ALA A 313 21.24 -18.83 -5.23
C ALA A 313 20.26 -17.69 -4.93
N GLY A 314 20.16 -17.31 -3.65
CA GLY A 314 19.34 -16.19 -3.20
C GLY A 314 19.95 -14.82 -3.52
N SER A 315 19.12 -13.77 -3.46
CA SER A 315 19.56 -12.39 -3.74
C SER A 315 20.55 -11.85 -2.70
N THR A 316 20.42 -12.33 -1.47
CA THR A 316 21.21 -11.91 -0.30
C THR A 316 22.21 -12.95 0.16
N THR A 317 21.86 -14.23 -0.01
CA THR A 317 22.67 -15.35 0.45
C THR A 317 22.62 -16.51 -0.53
N THR A 318 23.76 -17.19 -0.69
CA THR A 318 23.87 -18.43 -1.44
C THR A 318 24.05 -19.59 -0.46
N LYS A 319 23.32 -20.68 -0.69
CA LYS A 319 23.44 -21.93 0.09
C LYS A 319 23.75 -23.07 -0.84
N ALA A 320 24.51 -24.05 -0.35
CA ALA A 320 24.76 -25.27 -1.08
C ALA A 320 24.82 -26.47 -0.13
N ILE A 321 24.38 -27.62 -0.62
CA ILE A 321 24.49 -28.90 0.08
C ILE A 321 24.99 -30.00 -0.85
N LEU A 322 25.62 -31.01 -0.27
CA LEU A 322 25.78 -32.32 -0.89
C LEU A 322 24.79 -33.27 -0.22
N LEU A 323 23.84 -33.77 -1.01
CA LEU A 323 22.89 -34.79 -0.58
C LEU A 323 23.41 -36.16 -1.00
N ASP A 324 23.57 -37.08 -0.06
CA ASP A 324 23.87 -38.46 -0.37
C ASP A 324 22.67 -39.12 -1.05
N ARG A 325 22.90 -39.67 -2.24
CA ARG A 325 21.83 -40.24 -3.07
C ARG A 325 21.16 -41.43 -2.38
N ASP A 326 21.94 -42.26 -1.69
CA ASP A 326 21.45 -43.55 -1.17
C ASP A 326 20.72 -43.40 0.16
N SER A 327 21.26 -42.60 1.09
CA SER A 327 20.62 -42.36 2.39
C SER A 327 19.65 -41.18 2.41
N GLY A 328 19.70 -40.29 1.40
CA GLY A 328 18.90 -39.06 1.37
C GLY A 328 19.27 -38.05 2.47
N ARG A 329 20.47 -38.17 3.06
CA ARG A 329 20.98 -37.30 4.14
C ARG A 329 21.99 -36.27 3.62
N ILE A 330 22.08 -35.14 4.30
CA ILE A 330 23.07 -34.09 3.99
C ILE A 330 24.46 -34.54 4.45
N ALA A 331 25.40 -34.60 3.52
CA ALA A 331 26.80 -34.95 3.75
C ALA A 331 27.67 -33.73 4.06
N ALA A 332 27.43 -32.60 3.38
CA ALA A 332 28.13 -31.34 3.59
C ALA A 332 27.19 -30.15 3.30
N ARG A 333 27.44 -28.99 3.93
CA ARG A 333 26.59 -27.80 3.79
C ARG A 333 27.38 -26.49 3.84
N CYS A 334 26.91 -25.47 3.15
CA CYS A 334 27.49 -24.13 3.16
C CYS A 334 26.39 -23.06 3.11
N TYR A 335 26.55 -21.99 3.88
CA TYR A 335 25.71 -20.81 3.90
C TYR A 335 26.58 -19.55 3.94
N LEU A 336 26.46 -18.69 2.93
CA LEU A 336 27.23 -17.44 2.85
C LEU A 336 26.43 -16.31 2.17
N ARG A 337 26.98 -15.09 2.21
CA ARG A 337 26.37 -13.89 1.61
C ARG A 337 26.68 -13.80 0.11
N THR A 338 25.68 -13.44 -0.70
CA THR A 338 25.81 -13.36 -2.18
C THR A 338 26.64 -12.15 -2.66
N HIS A 339 26.64 -11.05 -1.90
CA HIS A 339 27.40 -9.82 -2.20
C HIS A 339 27.31 -9.28 -3.64
N GLY A 340 26.15 -9.38 -4.29
CA GLY A 340 26.03 -8.87 -5.67
C GLY A 340 26.49 -9.86 -6.75
N ASN A 341 27.02 -11.03 -6.41
CA ASN A 341 27.61 -11.96 -7.38
C ASN A 341 27.28 -13.43 -7.03
N PRO A 342 26.15 -13.97 -7.53
CA PRO A 342 25.72 -15.33 -7.21
C PRO A 342 26.66 -16.41 -7.75
N VAL A 343 27.34 -16.19 -8.88
CA VAL A 343 28.29 -17.16 -9.44
C VAL A 343 29.52 -17.30 -8.55
N GLN A 344 30.11 -16.18 -8.13
CA GLN A 344 31.25 -16.18 -7.21
C GLN A 344 30.89 -16.81 -5.87
N ALA A 345 29.73 -16.45 -5.32
CA ALA A 345 29.21 -17.04 -4.09
C ALA A 345 29.03 -18.57 -4.20
N THR A 346 28.53 -19.07 -5.34
CA THR A 346 28.44 -20.52 -5.58
C THR A 346 29.82 -21.19 -5.68
N PHE A 347 30.80 -20.54 -6.31
CA PHE A 347 32.18 -21.05 -6.35
C PHE A 347 32.76 -21.22 -4.93
N GLU A 348 32.57 -20.23 -4.06
CA GLU A 348 33.01 -20.28 -2.66
C GLU A 348 32.29 -21.36 -1.85
N CYS A 349 30.98 -21.54 -2.10
CA CYS A 349 30.22 -22.65 -1.52
C CYS A 349 30.81 -24.01 -1.89
N ILE A 350 31.11 -24.23 -3.18
CA ILE A 350 31.69 -25.49 -3.67
C ILE A 350 33.05 -25.76 -3.02
N ALA A 351 33.92 -24.75 -2.96
CA ALA A 351 35.21 -24.86 -2.28
C ALA A 351 35.06 -25.16 -0.76
N SER A 352 34.00 -24.66 -0.12
CA SER A 352 33.67 -25.02 1.26
C SER A 352 33.21 -26.47 1.39
N LEU A 353 32.36 -26.95 0.48
CA LEU A 353 31.87 -28.34 0.49
C LEU A 353 33.01 -29.33 0.25
N GLU A 354 33.91 -29.04 -0.67
CA GLU A 354 35.11 -29.86 -0.95
C GLU A 354 36.01 -30.04 0.29
N ARG A 355 36.22 -28.95 1.05
CA ARG A 355 36.99 -29.01 2.30
C ARG A 355 36.33 -29.89 3.36
N GLN A 356 35.00 -29.87 3.44
CA GLN A 356 34.25 -30.69 4.42
C GLN A 356 34.29 -32.18 4.11
N ILE A 357 34.40 -32.56 2.83
CA ILE A 357 34.44 -33.98 2.42
C ILE A 357 35.86 -34.56 2.28
N GLY A 358 36.89 -33.79 2.60
CA GLY A 358 38.25 -34.30 2.82
C GLY A 358 38.97 -34.89 1.60
N GLY A 359 38.55 -34.55 0.37
CA GLY A 359 39.22 -34.98 -0.86
C GLY A 359 39.09 -36.46 -1.22
N LEU A 360 38.17 -37.21 -0.59
CA LEU A 360 37.82 -38.57 -1.00
C LEU A 360 37.33 -38.59 -2.46
N PRO A 361 37.55 -39.64 -3.28
CA PRO A 361 36.93 -39.72 -4.59
C PRO A 361 35.41 -39.87 -4.44
N HIS A 362 34.66 -38.94 -5.02
CA HIS A 362 33.19 -38.89 -4.95
C HIS A 362 32.62 -38.41 -6.28
N HIS A 363 31.40 -38.88 -6.59
CA HIS A 363 30.75 -38.61 -7.88
C HIS A 363 29.49 -37.78 -7.67
N VAL A 364 29.47 -36.58 -8.26
CA VAL A 364 28.26 -35.76 -8.36
C VAL A 364 27.43 -36.29 -9.52
N VAL A 365 26.36 -37.02 -9.20
CA VAL A 365 25.48 -37.65 -10.20
C VAL A 365 24.53 -36.66 -10.85
N GLN A 366 24.28 -35.52 -10.20
CA GLN A 366 23.52 -34.40 -10.77
C GLN A 366 23.66 -33.15 -9.88
N ALA A 367 23.37 -31.98 -10.45
CA ALA A 367 23.19 -30.74 -9.69
C ALA A 367 21.83 -30.10 -9.97
N ALA A 368 21.34 -29.30 -9.02
CA ALA A 368 20.16 -28.49 -9.21
C ALA A 368 20.25 -27.17 -8.46
N VAL A 369 19.60 -26.15 -9.02
CA VAL A 369 19.64 -24.79 -8.50
C VAL A 369 18.23 -24.24 -8.26
N THR A 370 18.10 -23.41 -7.23
CA THR A 370 16.90 -22.62 -6.95
C THR A 370 17.27 -21.20 -6.50
N GLY A 371 16.28 -20.41 -6.11
CA GLY A 371 16.45 -19.01 -5.71
C GLY A 371 16.41 -18.03 -6.89
N SER A 372 16.56 -16.74 -6.57
CA SER A 372 16.47 -15.63 -7.54
C SER A 372 17.60 -15.62 -8.60
N GLY A 373 18.79 -16.12 -8.25
CA GLY A 373 19.96 -16.23 -9.12
C GLY A 373 20.08 -17.57 -9.85
N ARG A 374 19.08 -18.46 -9.71
CA ARG A 374 19.11 -19.83 -10.23
C ARG A 374 19.48 -19.94 -11.71
N GLU A 375 19.04 -19.00 -12.54
CA GLU A 375 19.27 -19.11 -13.98
C GLU A 375 20.75 -18.94 -14.36
N ILE A 376 21.44 -17.97 -13.76
CA ILE A 376 22.85 -17.74 -14.07
C ILE A 376 23.74 -18.79 -13.41
N VAL A 377 23.36 -19.24 -12.20
CA VAL A 377 24.07 -20.33 -11.52
C VAL A 377 23.84 -21.68 -12.21
N SER A 378 22.65 -21.92 -12.78
CA SER A 378 22.38 -23.08 -13.64
C SER A 378 23.38 -23.13 -14.80
N ILE A 379 23.55 -22.01 -15.51
CA ILE A 379 24.52 -21.92 -16.61
C ILE A 379 25.93 -22.23 -16.11
N TYR A 380 26.36 -21.64 -15.00
CA TYR A 380 27.67 -21.90 -14.41
C TYR A 380 27.88 -23.38 -14.03
N LEU A 381 26.85 -24.04 -13.49
CA LEU A 381 26.87 -25.47 -13.13
C LEU A 381 26.52 -26.37 -14.32
N ASP A 382 27.12 -26.09 -15.47
CA ASP A 382 26.98 -26.85 -16.71
C ASP A 382 25.55 -26.97 -17.26
N ASN A 383 24.76 -25.91 -17.08
CA ASN A 383 23.33 -25.83 -17.44
C ASN A 383 22.49 -26.89 -16.71
N CYS A 384 22.71 -27.05 -15.40
CA CYS A 384 21.94 -27.94 -14.54
C CYS A 384 20.46 -27.52 -14.43
N THR A 385 19.61 -28.39 -13.91
CA THR A 385 18.17 -28.09 -13.77
C THR A 385 17.94 -26.97 -12.76
N ALA A 386 17.10 -26.00 -13.14
CA ALA A 386 16.68 -24.91 -12.27
C ALA A 386 15.21 -25.10 -11.84
N PHE A 387 14.94 -25.02 -10.55
CA PHE A 387 13.60 -25.16 -9.97
C PHE A 387 13.13 -23.87 -9.31
N ASN A 388 11.82 -23.68 -9.29
CA ASN A 388 11.19 -22.65 -8.49
C ASN A 388 11.40 -22.91 -7.00
N GLU A 389 11.70 -21.85 -6.25
CA GLU A 389 11.95 -21.94 -4.81
C GLU A 389 10.72 -22.42 -4.03
N ILE A 390 9.49 -22.05 -4.43
CA ILE A 390 8.27 -22.44 -3.73
C ILE A 390 8.10 -23.96 -3.75
N LEU A 391 8.34 -24.58 -4.91
CA LEU A 391 8.28 -26.03 -5.05
C LEU A 391 9.44 -26.72 -4.32
N ALA A 392 10.65 -26.17 -4.40
CA ALA A 392 11.81 -26.71 -3.71
C ALA A 392 11.57 -26.73 -2.18
N HIS A 393 11.18 -25.59 -1.61
CA HIS A 393 10.84 -25.49 -0.19
C HIS A 393 9.70 -26.43 0.21
N ALA A 394 8.65 -26.56 -0.61
CA ALA A 394 7.56 -27.50 -0.35
C ALA A 394 8.02 -28.97 -0.36
N ARG A 395 8.87 -29.35 -1.32
CA ARG A 395 9.43 -30.70 -1.42
C ARG A 395 10.29 -31.08 -0.22
N ALA A 396 11.10 -30.14 0.27
CA ALA A 396 11.90 -30.33 1.48
C ALA A 396 11.03 -30.40 2.74
N ALA A 397 10.04 -29.50 2.86
CA ALA A 397 9.11 -29.48 4.00
C ALA A 397 8.35 -30.81 4.15
N ARG A 398 7.87 -31.38 3.03
CA ARG A 398 7.17 -32.67 3.00
C ARG A 398 8.03 -33.83 3.50
N GLU A 399 9.33 -33.79 3.26
CA GLU A 399 10.26 -34.82 3.74
C GLU A 399 10.38 -34.81 5.27
N LEU A 400 10.49 -33.61 5.85
CA LEU A 400 10.72 -33.44 7.29
C LEU A 400 9.43 -33.52 8.12
N ALA A 401 8.31 -33.08 7.55
CA ALA A 401 7.02 -33.04 8.20
C ALA A 401 5.90 -33.40 7.20
N PRO A 402 5.53 -34.69 7.07
CA PRO A 402 4.52 -35.13 6.09
C PRO A 402 3.14 -34.46 6.24
N ASP A 403 2.76 -34.10 7.46
CA ASP A 403 1.48 -33.44 7.78
C ASP A 403 1.54 -31.91 7.73
N VAL A 404 2.61 -31.34 7.16
CA VAL A 404 2.74 -29.89 7.00
C VAL A 404 1.73 -29.34 6.01
N ASP A 405 0.91 -28.38 6.46
CA ASP A 405 -0.11 -27.73 5.65
C ASP A 405 0.21 -26.25 5.36
N THR A 406 1.13 -25.65 6.13
CA THR A 406 1.46 -24.24 6.03
C THR A 406 2.95 -23.99 6.18
N LEU A 407 3.55 -23.33 5.20
CA LEU A 407 4.95 -22.93 5.24
C LEU A 407 5.06 -21.42 5.46
N PHE A 408 5.80 -21.05 6.50
CA PHE A 408 6.28 -19.68 6.69
C PHE A 408 7.76 -19.63 6.35
N GLU A 409 8.11 -19.02 5.23
CA GLU A 409 9.50 -18.76 4.86
C GLU A 409 9.79 -17.28 5.09
N ILE A 410 10.63 -16.97 6.06
CA ILE A 410 11.06 -15.58 6.32
C ILE A 410 12.54 -15.49 5.98
N GLY A 411 12.80 -14.91 4.82
CA GLY A 411 14.12 -14.68 4.27
C GLY A 411 14.70 -13.32 4.66
N GLY A 412 15.84 -13.01 4.04
CA GLY A 412 16.55 -11.74 4.27
C GLY A 412 15.85 -10.54 3.63
N GLN A 413 15.34 -10.67 2.41
CA GLN A 413 14.71 -9.58 1.65
C GLN A 413 13.28 -9.89 1.21
N ASP A 414 12.96 -11.17 1.13
CA ASP A 414 11.67 -11.72 0.76
C ASP A 414 11.12 -12.59 1.90
N ALA A 415 9.82 -12.71 1.94
CA ALA A 415 9.14 -13.63 2.83
C ALA A 415 7.92 -14.21 2.11
N LYS A 416 7.68 -15.50 2.31
CA LYS A 416 6.75 -16.31 1.53
C LYS A 416 5.85 -17.11 2.45
N PHE A 417 4.58 -17.10 2.11
CA PHE A 417 3.55 -17.95 2.69
C PHE A 417 3.14 -18.98 1.65
N VAL A 418 3.04 -20.25 2.04
CA VAL A 418 2.57 -21.32 1.15
C VAL A 418 1.60 -22.20 1.92
N THR A 419 0.43 -22.46 1.35
CA THR A 419 -0.49 -23.50 1.81
C THR A 419 -0.28 -24.75 0.96
N LEU A 420 -0.14 -25.88 1.62
CA LEU A 420 0.04 -27.18 0.99
C LEU A 420 -1.22 -28.02 1.14
N GLN A 421 -1.54 -28.79 0.11
CA GLN A 421 -2.54 -29.83 0.15
C GLN A 421 -1.92 -31.12 -0.39
N ALA A 422 -1.95 -32.19 0.42
CA ALA A 422 -1.25 -33.44 0.11
C ALA A 422 0.23 -33.21 -0.29
N GLY A 423 0.87 -32.22 0.35
CA GLY A 423 2.27 -31.85 0.08
C GLY A 423 2.51 -31.05 -1.21
N ILE A 424 1.47 -30.64 -1.95
CA ILE A 424 1.59 -29.76 -3.12
C ILE A 424 1.08 -28.36 -2.79
N PRO A 425 1.81 -27.28 -3.15
CA PRO A 425 1.32 -25.92 -3.01
C PRO A 425 0.01 -25.69 -3.76
N VAL A 426 -1.00 -25.17 -3.06
CA VAL A 426 -2.31 -24.81 -3.65
C VAL A 426 -2.58 -23.30 -3.59
N ASP A 427 -1.99 -22.61 -2.63
CA ASP A 427 -2.02 -21.15 -2.49
C ASP A 427 -0.66 -20.68 -2.01
N TYR A 428 -0.22 -19.53 -2.49
CA TYR A 428 1.02 -18.92 -2.04
C TYR A 428 0.93 -17.39 -2.08
N SER A 429 1.87 -16.78 -1.37
CA SER A 429 2.05 -15.34 -1.30
C SER A 429 3.50 -15.02 -1.07
N MET A 430 3.93 -13.87 -1.55
CA MET A 430 5.22 -13.30 -1.19
C MET A 430 5.07 -11.80 -1.02
N ASN A 431 5.83 -11.20 -0.12
CA ASN A 431 5.82 -9.74 0.08
C ASN A 431 6.04 -8.99 -1.26
N ASP A 432 5.25 -7.94 -1.51
CA ASP A 432 5.37 -7.05 -2.68
C ASP A 432 6.59 -6.12 -2.59
N GLY A 433 7.78 -6.68 -2.34
CA GLY A 433 9.01 -5.90 -2.18
C GLY A 433 9.02 -5.01 -0.93
N CYS A 434 8.38 -5.44 0.18
CA CYS A 434 8.39 -4.76 1.48
C CYS A 434 9.37 -5.45 2.47
N SER A 435 10.30 -4.72 3.09
CA SER A 435 11.33 -5.30 3.96
C SER A 435 10.92 -5.36 5.42
N ALA A 436 9.82 -4.70 5.81
CA ALA A 436 9.40 -4.57 7.21
C ALA A 436 9.11 -5.93 7.89
N GLY A 437 8.77 -6.95 7.10
CA GLY A 437 8.55 -8.32 7.56
C GLY A 437 9.69 -9.29 7.24
N THR A 438 10.93 -8.82 7.11
CA THR A 438 12.08 -9.64 6.64
C THR A 438 13.31 -9.47 7.54
N GLY A 439 14.27 -10.39 7.44
CA GLY A 439 15.48 -10.39 8.26
C GLY A 439 16.39 -9.18 8.10
N SER A 440 16.48 -8.63 6.87
CA SER A 440 17.32 -7.46 6.60
C SER A 440 16.92 -6.25 7.44
N PHE A 441 15.63 -6.11 7.75
CA PHE A 441 15.16 -5.05 8.62
C PHE A 441 15.65 -5.24 10.07
N LEU A 442 15.60 -6.47 10.60
CA LEU A 442 16.12 -6.78 11.94
C LEU A 442 17.61 -6.50 12.04
N GLU A 443 18.37 -7.00 11.07
CA GLU A 443 19.83 -6.82 11.01
C GLU A 443 20.20 -5.34 10.90
N GLU A 444 19.52 -4.58 10.03
CA GLU A 444 19.76 -3.16 9.80
C GLU A 444 19.46 -2.33 11.06
N ALA A 445 18.30 -2.53 11.69
CA ALA A 445 17.93 -1.83 12.91
C ALA A 445 18.90 -2.18 14.06
N ALA A 446 19.28 -3.44 14.19
CA ALA A 446 20.18 -3.87 15.24
C ALA A 446 21.62 -3.40 15.05
N ALA A 447 22.13 -3.41 13.82
CA ALA A 447 23.47 -2.94 13.51
C ALA A 447 23.57 -1.40 13.62
N SER A 448 22.62 -0.67 13.02
CA SER A 448 22.71 0.80 12.92
C SER A 448 22.33 1.52 14.21
N ASP A 449 21.31 1.06 14.93
CA ASP A 449 20.76 1.79 16.08
C ASP A 449 21.16 1.17 17.44
N MET A 450 21.56 -0.13 17.48
CA MET A 450 21.85 -0.84 18.75
C MET A 450 23.26 -1.45 18.85
N GLN A 451 23.99 -1.55 17.74
CA GLN A 451 25.31 -2.20 17.64
C GLN A 451 25.33 -3.64 18.18
N VAL A 452 24.28 -4.42 17.89
CA VAL A 452 24.17 -5.83 18.34
C VAL A 452 24.51 -6.77 17.19
N PRO A 453 25.48 -7.70 17.36
CA PRO A 453 25.79 -8.73 16.37
C PRO A 453 24.61 -9.67 16.10
N VAL A 454 24.52 -10.22 14.88
CA VAL A 454 23.39 -11.05 14.43
C VAL A 454 23.16 -12.27 15.33
N GLU A 455 24.25 -12.87 15.81
CA GLU A 455 24.24 -14.08 16.65
C GLU A 455 23.64 -13.82 18.03
N GLN A 456 23.69 -12.57 18.51
CA GLN A 456 23.18 -12.19 19.82
C GLN A 456 21.72 -11.74 19.80
N LEU A 457 21.15 -11.47 18.61
CA LEU A 457 19.79 -10.92 18.46
C LEU A 457 18.73 -11.78 19.13
N GLY A 458 18.76 -13.09 18.89
CA GLY A 458 17.76 -14.02 19.42
C GLY A 458 17.86 -14.24 20.92
N PRO A 459 19.03 -14.62 21.46
CA PRO A 459 19.22 -14.74 22.91
C PRO A 459 18.85 -13.45 23.66
N LEU A 460 19.24 -12.29 23.14
CA LEU A 460 18.94 -11.00 23.78
C LEU A 460 17.44 -10.68 23.71
N ALA A 461 16.76 -10.93 22.58
CA ALA A 461 15.31 -10.77 22.48
C ALA A 461 14.54 -11.71 23.43
N LEU A 462 14.99 -12.96 23.59
CA LEU A 462 14.37 -13.92 24.51
C LEU A 462 14.54 -13.54 25.99
N SER A 463 15.60 -12.80 26.32
CA SER A 463 15.83 -12.29 27.68
C SER A 463 14.91 -11.13 28.09
N SER A 464 14.16 -10.55 27.14
CA SER A 464 13.26 -9.43 27.41
C SER A 464 12.13 -9.80 28.35
N THR A 465 11.89 -8.96 29.35
CA THR A 465 10.76 -9.07 30.28
C THR A 465 9.64 -8.09 29.97
N ASN A 466 9.88 -7.07 29.15
CA ASN A 466 8.88 -6.04 28.84
C ASN A 466 8.97 -5.51 27.38
N PRO A 467 8.80 -6.36 26.35
CA PRO A 467 8.99 -5.96 24.95
C PRO A 467 8.14 -4.75 24.53
N ILE A 468 8.69 -3.91 23.65
CA ILE A 468 7.97 -2.76 23.07
C ILE A 468 7.00 -3.21 21.97
N ALA A 469 5.82 -2.60 21.92
CA ALA A 469 4.86 -2.82 20.84
C ALA A 469 5.02 -1.76 19.72
N PHE A 470 5.96 -1.97 18.80
CA PHE A 470 6.10 -1.11 17.60
C PHE A 470 4.90 -1.24 16.64
N GLY A 471 4.26 -2.40 16.63
CA GLY A 471 3.13 -2.68 15.75
C GLY A 471 3.55 -2.94 14.30
N GLU A 472 2.56 -3.18 13.46
CA GLU A 472 2.74 -3.35 12.02
C GLU A 472 2.84 -2.00 11.29
N ARG A 473 4.06 -1.62 10.91
CA ARG A 473 4.35 -0.38 10.16
C ARG A 473 5.49 -0.60 9.18
N CYS A 474 5.63 0.32 8.23
CA CYS A 474 6.81 0.34 7.35
C CYS A 474 8.09 0.48 8.18
N ALA A 475 9.14 -0.26 7.77
CA ALA A 475 10.46 -0.29 8.38
C ALA A 475 11.01 1.11 8.72
N ALA A 476 10.78 2.09 7.85
CA ALA A 476 11.20 3.48 8.08
C ALA A 476 10.61 4.08 9.36
N PHE A 477 9.31 3.87 9.62
CA PHE A 477 8.65 4.37 10.81
C PHE A 477 9.04 3.60 12.05
N ILE A 478 9.21 2.28 11.93
CA ILE A 478 9.66 1.44 13.05
C ILE A 478 11.07 1.89 13.47
N ASN A 479 11.99 2.16 12.55
CA ASN A 479 13.33 2.66 12.89
C ASN A 479 13.28 4.00 13.65
N SER A 480 12.44 4.94 13.22
CA SER A 480 12.24 6.19 13.98
C SER A 480 11.72 5.92 15.40
N GLU A 481 10.84 4.93 15.58
CA GLU A 481 10.34 4.55 16.92
C GLU A 481 11.36 3.77 17.73
N VAL A 482 12.18 2.92 17.12
CA VAL A 482 13.32 2.23 17.74
C VAL A 482 14.28 3.26 18.31
N ARG A 483 14.68 4.25 17.49
CA ARG A 483 15.50 5.37 17.95
C ARG A 483 14.82 6.08 19.11
N THR A 484 13.56 6.47 18.96
CA THR A 484 12.81 7.13 20.03
C THR A 484 12.79 6.32 21.33
N ALA A 485 12.61 4.99 21.24
CA ALA A 485 12.59 4.10 22.39
C ALA A 485 13.96 3.96 23.06
N LEU A 486 15.03 3.77 22.27
CA LEU A 486 16.41 3.71 22.76
C LEU A 486 16.82 5.03 23.42
N GLN A 487 16.48 6.14 22.77
CA GLN A 487 16.67 7.48 23.30
C GLN A 487 15.93 7.60 24.64
N GLN A 488 14.68 7.13 24.75
CA GLN A 488 13.91 7.09 26.00
C GLN A 488 14.42 6.07 27.04
N GLY A 489 15.61 5.48 26.84
CA GLY A 489 16.27 4.60 27.80
C GLY A 489 15.65 3.22 27.94
N VAL A 490 14.85 2.79 26.96
CA VAL A 490 14.35 1.42 26.91
C VAL A 490 15.53 0.45 26.72
N ALA A 491 15.53 -0.65 27.47
CA ALA A 491 16.56 -1.68 27.34
C ALA A 491 16.60 -2.26 25.91
N ARG A 492 17.80 -2.47 25.38
CA ARG A 492 18.01 -3.04 24.02
C ARG A 492 17.28 -4.39 23.84
N ALA A 493 17.21 -5.22 24.90
CA ALA A 493 16.46 -6.48 24.89
C ALA A 493 14.96 -6.27 24.60
N ASP A 494 14.33 -5.27 25.24
CA ASP A 494 12.91 -4.96 25.04
C ASP A 494 12.62 -4.38 23.64
N VAL A 495 13.55 -3.57 23.12
CA VAL A 495 13.50 -3.07 21.75
C VAL A 495 13.64 -4.22 20.75
N LEU A 496 14.62 -5.11 20.94
CA LEU A 496 14.84 -6.26 20.05
C LEU A 496 13.66 -7.22 20.04
N ALA A 497 13.12 -7.57 21.21
CA ALA A 497 11.92 -8.39 21.29
C ALA A 497 10.72 -7.73 20.61
N GLY A 498 10.58 -6.41 20.77
CA GLY A 498 9.57 -5.62 20.06
C GLY A 498 9.74 -5.64 18.54
N LEU A 499 10.98 -5.57 18.05
CA LEU A 499 11.30 -5.68 16.62
C LEU A 499 10.97 -7.07 16.06
N VAL A 500 11.27 -8.14 16.80
CA VAL A 500 10.89 -9.51 16.40
C VAL A 500 9.38 -9.64 16.30
N TYR A 501 8.61 -9.10 17.27
CA TYR A 501 7.16 -9.02 17.15
C TYR A 501 6.72 -8.25 15.90
N ALA A 502 7.29 -7.07 15.67
CA ALA A 502 6.92 -6.21 14.55
C ALA A 502 7.18 -6.87 13.18
N ILE A 503 8.24 -7.66 13.04
CA ILE A 503 8.54 -8.44 11.83
C ILE A 503 7.45 -9.46 11.56
N VAL A 504 7.07 -10.23 12.59
CA VAL A 504 6.02 -11.24 12.45
C VAL A 504 4.66 -10.59 12.20
N GLU A 505 4.33 -9.48 12.87
CA GLU A 505 3.11 -8.71 12.61
C GLU A 505 3.05 -8.23 11.15
N ASN A 506 4.15 -7.68 10.63
CA ASN A 506 4.26 -7.29 9.22
C ASN A 506 4.17 -8.49 8.26
N TYR A 507 4.75 -9.63 8.62
CA TYR A 507 4.65 -10.85 7.83
C TYR A 507 3.19 -11.34 7.75
N LEU A 508 2.50 -11.43 8.89
CA LEU A 508 1.11 -11.87 8.97
C LEU A 508 0.16 -10.92 8.22
N SER A 509 0.38 -9.61 8.27
CA SER A 509 -0.51 -8.67 7.57
C SER A 509 -0.23 -8.57 6.07
N ARG A 510 1.05 -8.56 5.65
CA ARG A 510 1.44 -8.26 4.26
C ARG A 510 1.64 -9.49 3.41
N VAL A 511 2.11 -10.58 3.99
CA VAL A 511 2.38 -11.82 3.25
C VAL A 511 1.21 -12.76 3.39
N VAL A 512 0.82 -13.11 4.62
CA VAL A 512 -0.32 -13.99 4.88
C VAL A 512 -1.62 -13.28 4.49
N GLY A 513 -1.84 -12.08 5.04
CA GLY A 513 -3.00 -11.25 4.78
C GLY A 513 -4.28 -11.96 5.23
N CYS A 514 -5.23 -12.11 4.31
CA CYS A 514 -6.52 -12.72 4.60
C CYS A 514 -6.57 -14.25 4.35
N ARG A 515 -5.40 -14.88 4.20
CA ARG A 515 -5.26 -16.33 3.99
C ARG A 515 -5.39 -17.09 5.30
N GLN A 516 -5.89 -18.30 5.22
CA GLN A 516 -6.01 -19.16 6.38
C GLN A 516 -4.66 -19.81 6.70
N ILE A 517 -4.28 -19.74 7.98
CA ILE A 517 -3.14 -20.47 8.52
C ILE A 517 -3.67 -21.85 8.93
N GLY A 518 -3.07 -22.91 8.41
CA GLY A 518 -3.42 -24.29 8.76
C GLY A 518 -2.96 -24.67 10.16
N ARG A 519 -3.09 -25.95 10.49
CA ARG A 519 -2.80 -26.49 11.83
C ARG A 519 -1.32 -26.72 12.06
N THR A 520 -0.58 -27.11 11.01
CA THR A 520 0.83 -27.50 11.11
C THR A 520 1.67 -26.48 10.36
N VAL A 521 2.15 -25.47 11.10
CA VAL A 521 3.02 -24.42 10.57
C VAL A 521 4.48 -24.86 10.64
N LEU A 522 5.16 -24.93 9.50
CA LEU A 522 6.62 -25.08 9.42
C LEU A 522 7.27 -23.73 9.12
N LEU A 523 8.06 -23.22 10.06
CA LEU A 523 8.80 -21.96 9.96
C LEU A 523 10.23 -22.22 9.49
N GLN A 524 10.60 -21.64 8.35
CA GLN A 524 11.88 -21.80 7.66
C GLN A 524 12.44 -20.47 7.15
N GLY A 525 13.60 -20.51 6.50
CA GLY A 525 14.35 -19.34 6.06
C GLY A 525 15.44 -18.93 7.05
N GLY A 526 16.37 -18.09 6.61
CA GLY A 526 17.54 -17.70 7.43
C GLY A 526 17.16 -17.00 8.74
N VAL A 527 16.02 -16.31 8.79
CA VAL A 527 15.57 -15.62 10.01
C VAL A 527 15.06 -16.60 11.06
N ALA A 528 14.63 -17.80 10.67
CA ALA A 528 14.19 -18.85 11.59
C ALA A 528 15.34 -19.45 12.43
N LEU A 529 16.60 -19.17 12.06
CA LEU A 529 17.77 -19.40 12.92
C LEU A 529 17.71 -18.58 14.21
N ASN A 530 17.04 -17.42 14.19
CA ASN A 530 16.83 -16.63 15.39
C ASN A 530 15.82 -17.33 16.31
N PRO A 531 16.23 -17.79 17.51
CA PRO A 531 15.36 -18.55 18.40
C PRO A 531 14.16 -17.75 18.94
N ALA A 532 14.17 -16.42 18.86
CA ALA A 532 13.07 -15.56 19.26
C ALA A 532 11.93 -15.49 18.23
N LEU A 533 12.19 -15.84 16.97
CA LEU A 533 11.20 -15.70 15.89
C LEU A 533 10.03 -16.68 16.04
N ALA A 534 10.31 -17.97 16.29
CA ALA A 534 9.26 -18.98 16.41
C ALA A 534 8.29 -18.72 17.59
N PRO A 535 8.77 -18.32 18.79
CA PRO A 535 7.87 -17.88 19.87
C PRO A 535 7.02 -16.66 19.50
N ALA A 536 7.56 -15.71 18.72
CA ALA A 536 6.79 -14.56 18.26
C ALA A 536 5.68 -14.96 17.28
N VAL A 537 5.95 -15.91 16.37
CA VAL A 537 4.93 -16.52 15.51
C VAL A 537 3.87 -17.19 16.36
N ALA A 538 4.24 -18.07 17.29
CA ALA A 538 3.29 -18.75 18.18
C ALA A 538 2.44 -17.77 19.02
N ALA A 539 3.05 -16.67 19.49
CA ALA A 539 2.34 -15.64 20.26
C ALA A 539 1.27 -14.91 19.45
N LEU A 540 1.51 -14.68 18.15
CA LEU A 540 0.62 -13.90 17.28
C LEU A 540 -0.40 -14.76 16.53
N THR A 541 -0.05 -16.00 16.19
CA THR A 541 -0.97 -16.95 15.54
C THR A 541 -1.79 -17.76 16.55
N GLY A 542 -1.31 -17.89 17.78
CA GLY A 542 -1.90 -18.74 18.82
C GLY A 542 -1.68 -20.25 18.58
N GLY A 543 -1.08 -20.66 17.46
CA GLY A 543 -0.84 -22.05 17.08
C GLY A 543 0.56 -22.56 17.45
N ASN A 544 0.77 -23.86 17.23
CA ASN A 544 2.09 -24.49 17.37
C ASN A 544 2.95 -24.20 16.12
N VAL A 545 4.25 -24.03 16.33
CA VAL A 545 5.20 -23.70 15.26
C VAL A 545 6.32 -24.74 15.25
N THR A 546 6.49 -25.42 14.11
CA THR A 546 7.58 -26.37 13.89
C THR A 546 8.74 -25.68 13.18
N VAL A 547 9.98 -25.90 13.65
CA VAL A 547 11.20 -25.39 13.01
C VAL A 547 12.06 -26.59 12.59
N PRO A 548 12.46 -26.70 11.31
CA PRO A 548 13.32 -27.79 10.82
C PRO A 548 14.76 -27.64 11.36
N PRO A 549 15.63 -28.66 11.20
CA PRO A 549 16.98 -28.62 11.76
C PRO A 549 17.89 -27.58 11.09
N SER A 550 17.69 -27.34 9.79
CA SER A 550 18.44 -26.35 9.01
C SER A 550 17.48 -25.50 8.17
N PRO A 551 16.72 -24.59 8.81
CA PRO A 551 15.68 -23.81 8.14
C PRO A 551 16.18 -22.97 6.97
N GLU A 552 17.45 -22.57 6.98
CA GLU A 552 18.12 -21.79 5.96
C GLU A 552 18.50 -22.59 4.70
N LEU A 553 18.52 -23.93 4.78
CA LEU A 553 18.96 -24.84 3.70
C LEU A 553 17.81 -25.53 2.96
N MET A 554 16.57 -25.29 3.37
CA MET A 554 15.39 -25.97 2.83
C MET A 554 15.24 -25.84 1.30
N GLY A 555 15.62 -24.69 0.73
CA GLY A 555 15.57 -24.46 -0.72
C GLY A 555 16.54 -25.34 -1.50
N CYS A 556 17.82 -25.37 -1.11
CA CYS A 556 18.82 -26.21 -1.78
C CYS A 556 18.59 -27.71 -1.55
N GLU A 557 18.08 -28.09 -0.36
CA GLU A 557 17.65 -29.46 -0.11
C GLU A 557 16.50 -29.87 -1.01
N GLY A 558 15.50 -29.01 -1.13
CA GLY A 558 14.38 -29.17 -2.04
C GLY A 558 14.81 -29.39 -3.47
N ALA A 559 15.69 -28.53 -3.98
CA ALA A 559 16.22 -28.64 -5.34
C ALA A 559 16.97 -29.96 -5.59
N ALA A 560 17.82 -30.38 -4.64
CA ALA A 560 18.53 -31.66 -4.72
C ALA A 560 17.56 -32.85 -4.73
N ARG A 561 16.53 -32.84 -3.88
CA ARG A 561 15.50 -33.89 -3.85
C ARG A 561 14.69 -33.93 -5.15
N MET A 562 14.26 -32.77 -5.65
CA MET A 562 13.51 -32.69 -6.91
C MET A 562 14.30 -33.24 -8.10
N VAL A 563 15.60 -32.94 -8.20
CA VAL A 563 16.41 -33.51 -9.29
C VAL A 563 16.70 -34.99 -9.08
N GLY A 564 16.77 -35.45 -7.83
CA GLY A 564 16.78 -36.86 -7.48
C GLY A 564 15.52 -37.58 -7.98
N ASP A 565 14.34 -36.99 -7.76
CA ASP A 565 13.06 -37.50 -8.25
C ASP A 565 13.07 -37.59 -9.80
N LEU A 566 13.62 -36.59 -10.50
CA LEU A 566 13.78 -36.61 -11.97
C LEU A 566 14.79 -37.65 -12.47
N LEU A 567 15.89 -37.88 -11.74
CA LEU A 567 16.86 -38.92 -12.05
C LEU A 567 16.23 -40.31 -11.94
N LEU A 568 15.45 -40.55 -10.88
CA LEU A 568 14.71 -41.80 -10.68
C LEU A 568 13.69 -42.04 -11.80
N ALA A 569 13.05 -40.98 -12.28
CA ALA A 569 12.12 -41.02 -13.40
C ALA A 569 12.80 -41.05 -14.79
N ALA A 570 14.14 -41.09 -14.86
CA ALA A 570 14.93 -40.98 -16.09
C ALA A 570 14.61 -39.75 -16.97
N ALA A 571 14.09 -38.67 -16.36
CA ALA A 571 13.73 -37.44 -17.05
C ALA A 571 14.96 -36.54 -17.32
N VAL A 572 16.05 -36.75 -16.58
CA VAL A 572 17.35 -36.09 -16.74
C VAL A 572 18.48 -37.14 -16.71
N PRO A 573 19.59 -36.92 -17.43
CA PRO A 573 20.69 -37.88 -17.44
C PRO A 573 21.48 -37.84 -16.12
N ALA A 574 22.00 -39.00 -15.71
CA ALA A 574 23.01 -39.07 -14.65
C ALA A 574 24.36 -38.55 -15.17
N TRP A 575 25.11 -37.91 -14.28
CA TRP A 575 26.48 -37.46 -14.50
C TRP A 575 27.47 -38.37 -13.80
N ASP A 576 28.72 -38.26 -14.23
CA ASP A 576 29.88 -38.78 -13.53
C ASP A 576 30.92 -37.66 -13.47
N ARG A 577 30.81 -36.80 -12.44
CA ARG A 577 31.63 -35.60 -12.28
C ARG A 577 32.21 -35.49 -10.89
N GLU A 578 33.46 -35.08 -10.80
CA GLU A 578 34.03 -34.63 -9.54
C GLU A 578 33.50 -33.25 -9.15
N LEU A 579 33.32 -32.99 -7.86
CA LEU A 579 32.90 -31.67 -7.35
C LEU A 579 33.90 -30.56 -7.76
N SER A 580 35.20 -30.88 -7.75
CA SER A 580 36.30 -30.00 -8.14
C SER A 580 36.22 -29.49 -9.58
N SER A 581 35.53 -30.22 -10.46
CA SER A 581 35.35 -29.82 -11.86
C SER A 581 34.51 -28.55 -11.99
N PHE A 582 33.54 -28.33 -11.08
CA PHE A 582 32.68 -27.14 -11.10
C PHE A 582 33.46 -25.89 -10.73
N GLY A 583 34.38 -25.97 -9.75
CA GLY A 583 35.24 -24.84 -9.37
C GLY A 583 36.19 -24.38 -10.48
N ARG A 584 36.50 -25.23 -11.45
CA ARG A 584 37.41 -24.89 -12.57
C ARG A 584 36.68 -24.34 -13.80
N MET A 585 35.34 -24.34 -13.81
CA MET A 585 34.58 -23.85 -14.96
C MET A 585 34.70 -22.33 -15.11
N ARG A 586 34.99 -21.89 -16.34
CA ARG A 586 35.04 -20.48 -16.71
C ARG A 586 33.85 -20.11 -17.57
N MET A 587 33.07 -19.14 -17.09
CA MET A 587 31.96 -18.55 -17.83
C MET A 587 32.43 -17.22 -18.44
N GLU A 588 32.49 -17.15 -19.77
CA GLU A 588 32.89 -15.95 -20.49
C GLU A 588 31.67 -15.19 -21.02
N THR A 589 31.56 -13.90 -20.72
CA THR A 589 30.54 -13.03 -21.33
C THR A 589 30.85 -12.79 -22.80
N LYS A 590 29.85 -12.96 -23.67
CA LYS A 590 29.88 -12.59 -25.09
C LYS A 590 28.97 -11.39 -25.32
N ALA A 591 29.13 -10.72 -26.47
CA ALA A 591 28.29 -9.59 -26.83
C ALA A 591 26.80 -9.97 -26.75
N PRO A 592 25.92 -9.14 -26.18
CA PRO A 592 24.49 -9.41 -26.16
C PRO A 592 23.88 -9.41 -27.57
N PHE A 593 22.59 -9.76 -27.69
CA PHE A 593 21.82 -9.59 -28.92
C PHE A 593 20.39 -9.11 -28.62
N THR A 594 19.75 -8.48 -29.60
CA THR A 594 18.36 -8.01 -29.49
C THR A 594 17.39 -9.10 -29.94
N CYS A 595 16.44 -9.45 -29.08
CA CYS A 595 15.42 -10.45 -29.36
C CYS A 595 14.27 -9.87 -30.18
N ASN A 596 14.10 -10.29 -31.43
CA ASN A 596 13.09 -9.75 -32.36
C ASN A 596 11.76 -10.54 -32.37
N THR A 597 11.41 -11.20 -31.26
CA THR A 597 10.22 -12.08 -31.21
C THR A 597 8.93 -11.34 -30.84
N CYS A 598 9.02 -10.16 -30.22
CA CYS A 598 7.88 -9.31 -29.90
C CYS A 598 8.29 -7.84 -29.84
N GLU A 599 7.32 -6.95 -29.64
CA GLU A 599 7.50 -5.48 -29.60
C GLU A 599 8.51 -5.01 -28.52
N ASN A 600 8.77 -5.81 -27.49
CA ASN A 600 9.68 -5.44 -26.42
C ASN A 600 11.16 -5.35 -26.83
N GLN A 601 11.55 -6.01 -27.93
CA GLN A 601 12.92 -6.01 -28.45
C GLN A 601 14.01 -6.13 -27.37
N CYS A 602 13.82 -7.04 -26.41
CA CYS A 602 14.68 -7.09 -25.22
C CYS A 602 16.12 -7.49 -25.58
N GLU A 603 17.09 -6.87 -24.91
CA GLU A 603 18.49 -7.27 -24.97
C GLU A 603 18.70 -8.56 -24.15
N VAL A 604 19.36 -9.55 -24.76
CA VAL A 604 19.60 -10.88 -24.19
C VAL A 604 21.10 -11.11 -24.12
N GLN A 605 21.57 -11.47 -22.93
CA GLN A 605 22.98 -11.74 -22.66
C GLN A 605 23.39 -13.10 -23.23
N ARG A 606 24.67 -13.27 -23.55
CA ARG A 606 25.23 -14.53 -24.03
C ARG A 606 26.45 -14.90 -23.20
N PHE A 607 26.48 -16.14 -22.72
CA PHE A 607 27.61 -16.69 -21.97
C PHE A 607 28.18 -17.89 -22.70
N ARG A 608 29.51 -17.95 -22.82
CA ARG A 608 30.22 -19.13 -23.31
C ARG A 608 30.69 -19.94 -22.10
N LEU A 609 30.33 -21.22 -22.10
CA LEU A 609 30.78 -22.21 -21.14
C LEU A 609 31.37 -23.38 -21.93
N ALA A 610 32.68 -23.59 -21.79
CA ALA A 610 33.44 -24.50 -22.65
C ALA A 610 33.17 -24.19 -24.16
N GLU A 611 32.63 -25.15 -24.91
CA GLU A 611 32.31 -24.98 -26.34
C GLU A 611 30.88 -24.46 -26.60
N ARG A 612 30.04 -24.35 -25.57
CA ARG A 612 28.62 -23.99 -25.71
C ARG A 612 28.40 -22.51 -25.45
N THR A 613 27.55 -21.88 -26.26
CA THR A 613 27.06 -20.52 -26.02
C THR A 613 25.60 -20.57 -25.60
N LEU A 614 25.28 -20.03 -24.44
CA LEU A 614 23.97 -20.06 -23.81
C LEU A 614 23.43 -18.63 -23.67
N ALA A 615 22.20 -18.40 -24.10
CA ALA A 615 21.51 -17.12 -23.91
C ALA A 615 21.02 -16.99 -22.46
N PHE A 616 20.96 -15.79 -21.91
CA PHE A 616 20.48 -15.50 -20.54
C PHE A 616 19.70 -14.18 -20.50
N GLY A 617 18.63 -14.15 -19.70
CA GLY A 617 17.77 -12.98 -19.55
C GLY A 617 16.71 -12.84 -20.64
N GLY A 618 16.32 -11.59 -20.91
CA GLY A 618 15.09 -11.25 -21.60
C GLY A 618 13.93 -11.00 -20.63
N LEU A 619 12.83 -10.44 -21.13
CA LEU A 619 11.64 -10.12 -20.32
C LEU A 619 10.66 -11.30 -20.17
N CYS A 620 10.91 -12.44 -20.82
CA CYS A 620 10.06 -13.63 -20.80
C CYS A 620 10.94 -14.88 -20.73
N SER A 621 10.37 -16.03 -20.39
CA SER A 621 11.11 -17.29 -20.22
C SER A 621 11.51 -17.98 -21.53
N LYS A 622 11.42 -17.34 -22.69
CA LYS A 622 11.77 -17.96 -23.98
C LYS A 622 13.18 -18.58 -23.98
N TRP A 623 14.18 -17.82 -23.54
CA TRP A 623 15.56 -18.27 -23.52
C TRP A 623 15.86 -19.22 -22.37
N GLU A 624 15.14 -19.10 -21.25
CA GLU A 624 15.14 -20.10 -20.16
C GLU A 624 14.65 -21.46 -20.69
N MET A 625 13.50 -21.50 -21.37
CA MET A 625 12.93 -22.74 -21.93
C MET A 625 13.80 -23.35 -23.03
N ALA A 626 14.42 -22.52 -23.86
CA ALA A 626 15.35 -22.98 -24.89
C ALA A 626 16.60 -23.69 -24.31
N ARG A 627 16.94 -23.45 -23.04
CA ARG A 627 18.04 -24.12 -22.33
C ARG A 627 17.64 -25.42 -21.61
N ARG A 628 16.35 -25.63 -21.31
CA ARG A 628 15.90 -26.85 -20.60
C ARG A 628 16.20 -28.13 -21.38
N PRO A 629 16.34 -29.30 -20.73
CA PRO A 629 16.43 -30.60 -21.42
C PRO A 629 15.23 -30.84 -22.34
N ARG A 630 15.41 -31.55 -23.47
CA ARG A 630 14.32 -31.80 -24.45
C ARG A 630 13.09 -32.48 -23.82
N SER A 631 13.30 -33.36 -22.83
CA SER A 631 12.23 -34.02 -22.05
C SER A 631 11.38 -33.05 -21.22
N LEU A 632 11.89 -31.86 -20.92
CA LEU A 632 11.25 -30.82 -20.09
C LEU A 632 10.93 -29.55 -20.90
N ARG A 633 10.96 -29.62 -22.24
CA ARG A 633 10.60 -28.51 -23.13
C ARG A 633 9.15 -28.61 -23.56
N HIS A 634 8.46 -27.48 -23.55
CA HIS A 634 7.13 -27.32 -24.12
C HIS A 634 7.19 -26.45 -25.36
N ALA A 635 6.29 -26.70 -26.33
CA ALA A 635 6.05 -25.76 -27.41
C ALA A 635 5.48 -24.46 -26.82
N GLU A 636 5.75 -23.33 -27.46
CA GLU A 636 5.22 -22.05 -26.98
C GLU A 636 3.69 -22.02 -27.14
N GLY A 637 3.00 -21.57 -26.08
CA GLY A 637 1.55 -21.40 -26.09
C GLY A 637 1.10 -20.18 -26.90
N ARG A 638 -0.20 -20.09 -27.19
CA ARG A 638 -0.76 -18.92 -27.90
C ARG A 638 -1.02 -17.76 -26.96
N ASP A 639 -0.65 -16.55 -27.37
CA ASP A 639 -0.98 -15.29 -26.66
C ASP A 639 -2.22 -14.65 -27.29
N LEU A 640 -3.40 -15.03 -26.83
CA LEU A 640 -4.66 -14.49 -27.37
C LEU A 640 -4.97 -13.08 -26.84
N VAL A 641 -4.22 -12.59 -25.85
CA VAL A 641 -4.29 -11.19 -25.39
C VAL A 641 -3.63 -10.28 -26.42
N ALA A 642 -2.50 -10.71 -26.99
CA ALA A 642 -1.87 -10.00 -28.11
C ALA A 642 -2.81 -9.95 -29.34
N LEU A 643 -3.49 -11.06 -29.67
CA LEU A 643 -4.50 -11.10 -30.72
C LEU A 643 -5.63 -10.09 -30.46
N ARG A 644 -6.20 -10.08 -29.25
CA ARG A 644 -7.22 -9.08 -28.84
C ARG A 644 -6.74 -7.65 -29.11
N HIS A 645 -5.49 -7.36 -28.73
CA HIS A 645 -4.90 -6.04 -28.88
C HIS A 645 -4.74 -5.64 -30.35
N GLU A 646 -4.23 -6.56 -31.19
CA GLU A 646 -4.09 -6.35 -32.62
C GLU A 646 -5.44 -6.13 -33.31
N MET A 647 -6.43 -6.97 -33.00
CA MET A 647 -7.80 -6.83 -33.52
C MET A 647 -8.38 -5.45 -33.18
N MET A 648 -8.25 -5.02 -31.93
CA MET A 648 -8.81 -3.76 -31.44
C MET A 648 -8.15 -2.54 -32.10
N PHE A 649 -6.81 -2.48 -32.07
CA PHE A 649 -6.07 -1.27 -32.45
C PHE A 649 -5.60 -1.24 -33.90
N GLN A 650 -5.69 -2.35 -34.64
CA GLN A 650 -5.29 -2.43 -36.05
C GLN A 650 -6.46 -2.85 -36.94
N TRP A 651 -7.02 -4.05 -36.75
CA TRP A 651 -8.02 -4.58 -37.69
C TRP A 651 -9.35 -3.82 -37.63
N PHE A 652 -9.75 -3.39 -36.44
CA PHE A 652 -10.95 -2.58 -36.20
C PHE A 652 -10.66 -1.09 -36.03
N ALA A 653 -9.43 -0.64 -36.28
CA ALA A 653 -9.14 0.79 -36.34
C ALA A 653 -9.80 1.38 -37.60
N PRO A 654 -10.64 2.43 -37.47
CA PRO A 654 -11.21 3.08 -38.64
C PRO A 654 -10.13 3.83 -39.42
N ALA A 655 -10.23 3.81 -40.74
CA ALA A 655 -9.38 4.63 -41.60
C ALA A 655 -9.60 6.12 -41.32
N ALA A 656 -8.53 6.91 -41.44
CA ALA A 656 -8.62 8.36 -41.32
C ALA A 656 -9.53 8.96 -42.43
N PRO A 657 -10.32 10.00 -42.13
CA PRO A 657 -11.08 10.71 -43.15
C PRO A 657 -10.14 11.29 -44.23
N ALA A 658 -10.54 11.22 -45.50
CA ALA A 658 -9.72 11.77 -46.61
C ALA A 658 -9.47 13.28 -46.47
N HIS A 659 -10.43 14.01 -45.90
CA HIS A 659 -10.35 15.45 -45.62
C HIS A 659 -10.77 15.70 -44.16
N PRO A 660 -9.85 15.57 -43.20
CA PRO A 660 -10.18 15.70 -41.79
C PRO A 660 -10.52 17.15 -41.44
N ARG A 661 -11.55 17.33 -40.60
CA ARG A 661 -12.01 18.64 -40.09
C ARG A 661 -11.09 19.21 -39.00
N GLY A 662 -10.19 18.39 -38.47
CA GLY A 662 -9.31 18.65 -37.34
C GLY A 662 -8.83 17.34 -36.74
N ARG A 663 -8.02 17.44 -35.67
CA ARG A 663 -7.39 16.32 -34.96
C ARG A 663 -7.95 16.22 -33.55
N ILE A 664 -8.51 15.07 -33.20
CA ILE A 664 -8.97 14.78 -31.84
C ILE A 664 -8.09 13.70 -31.23
N GLY A 665 -7.47 14.05 -30.10
CA GLY A 665 -6.67 13.14 -29.30
C GLY A 665 -7.53 12.17 -28.52
N LEU A 666 -7.17 10.89 -28.54
CA LEU A 666 -7.76 9.84 -27.71
C LEU A 666 -6.67 9.29 -26.77
N PRO A 667 -6.79 9.47 -25.45
CA PRO A 667 -5.78 9.00 -24.52
C PRO A 667 -5.81 7.47 -24.45
N LEU A 668 -4.66 6.84 -24.64
CA LEU A 668 -4.46 5.40 -24.54
C LEU A 668 -4.38 4.99 -23.06
N ALA A 669 -5.52 5.09 -22.38
CA ALA A 669 -5.67 4.76 -20.96
C ALA A 669 -7.13 4.43 -20.62
N LEU A 670 -7.35 3.74 -19.51
CA LEU A 670 -8.68 3.42 -18.97
C LEU A 670 -9.62 2.80 -20.02
N THR A 671 -10.80 3.39 -20.26
CA THR A 671 -11.85 2.81 -21.12
C THR A 671 -11.43 2.66 -22.58
N THR A 672 -10.39 3.37 -23.04
CA THR A 672 -9.85 3.19 -24.40
C THR A 672 -9.39 1.74 -24.65
N TYR A 673 -8.94 1.02 -23.61
CA TYR A 673 -8.54 -0.40 -23.72
C TYR A 673 -9.71 -1.40 -23.91
N GLU A 674 -10.93 -0.88 -23.98
CA GLU A 674 -12.16 -1.64 -24.22
C GLU A 674 -13.00 -1.03 -25.36
N LEU A 675 -13.03 0.30 -25.44
CA LEU A 675 -13.93 1.07 -26.31
C LEU A 675 -13.21 1.83 -27.42
N TYR A 676 -11.93 1.54 -27.71
CA TYR A 676 -11.23 2.17 -28.83
C TYR A 676 -11.99 2.06 -30.17
N PRO A 677 -12.50 0.89 -30.60
CA PRO A 677 -13.25 0.78 -31.86
C PRO A 677 -14.47 1.70 -31.88
N LEU A 678 -15.21 1.78 -30.76
CA LEU A 678 -16.34 2.70 -30.60
C LEU A 678 -15.91 4.16 -30.71
N TYR A 679 -14.96 4.59 -29.88
CA TYR A 679 -14.54 6.00 -29.81
C TYR A 679 -13.93 6.47 -31.14
N ALA A 680 -13.03 5.67 -31.71
CA ALA A 680 -12.39 6.01 -32.97
C ALA A 680 -13.41 6.07 -34.11
N ARG A 681 -14.36 5.12 -34.19
CA ARG A 681 -15.38 5.10 -35.25
C ARG A 681 -16.33 6.29 -35.13
N PHE A 682 -16.71 6.66 -33.92
CA PHE A 682 -17.57 7.83 -33.68
C PHE A 682 -16.88 9.12 -34.16
N LEU A 683 -15.65 9.38 -33.70
CA LEU A 683 -14.90 10.60 -34.03
C LEU A 683 -14.55 10.70 -35.52
N THR A 684 -14.18 9.59 -36.16
CA THR A 684 -13.97 9.54 -37.61
C THR A 684 -15.27 9.74 -38.39
N GLY A 685 -16.40 9.22 -37.91
CA GLY A 685 -17.74 9.47 -38.46
C GLY A 685 -18.13 10.96 -38.43
N LEU A 686 -17.78 11.67 -37.36
CA LEU A 686 -17.91 13.14 -37.27
C LEU A 686 -16.98 13.90 -38.23
N GLY A 687 -15.98 13.22 -38.81
CA GLY A 687 -15.05 13.75 -39.81
C GLY A 687 -13.72 14.23 -39.25
N PHE A 688 -13.32 13.79 -38.06
CA PHE A 688 -12.03 14.15 -37.44
C PHE A 688 -11.00 13.03 -37.60
N GLU A 689 -9.73 13.43 -37.69
CA GLU A 689 -8.60 12.51 -37.53
C GLU A 689 -8.45 12.15 -36.06
N VAL A 690 -8.29 10.86 -35.76
CA VAL A 690 -8.09 10.37 -34.40
C VAL A 690 -6.60 10.13 -34.15
N VAL A 691 -6.07 10.77 -33.13
CA VAL A 691 -4.65 10.66 -32.74
C VAL A 691 -4.55 9.97 -31.38
N LEU A 692 -3.85 8.84 -31.30
CA LEU A 692 -3.59 8.17 -30.04
C LEU A 692 -2.39 8.81 -29.31
N SER A 693 -2.48 8.88 -27.98
CA SER A 693 -1.30 9.17 -27.17
C SER A 693 -0.24 8.08 -27.33
N ARG A 694 1.04 8.45 -27.32
CA ARG A 694 2.14 7.49 -27.39
C ARG A 694 2.31 6.77 -26.05
N ARG A 695 2.53 5.44 -26.09
CA ARG A 695 2.63 4.60 -24.89
C ARG A 695 3.73 5.09 -23.95
N GLY A 696 3.38 5.32 -22.68
CA GLY A 696 4.32 5.64 -21.61
C GLY A 696 4.99 7.02 -21.69
N LEU A 697 4.63 7.87 -22.66
CA LEU A 697 5.12 9.24 -22.77
C LEU A 697 4.20 10.22 -22.01
N GLY A 698 4.77 11.37 -21.66
CA GLY A 698 4.08 12.42 -20.89
C GLY A 698 4.32 12.37 -19.38
N SER A 699 3.90 13.44 -18.71
CA SER A 699 4.05 13.63 -17.27
C SER A 699 3.01 12.83 -16.46
N ARG A 700 3.49 11.89 -15.64
CA ARG A 700 2.66 11.11 -14.69
C ARG A 700 2.33 11.86 -13.39
N ARG A 701 2.49 13.18 -13.35
CA ARG A 701 2.24 13.98 -12.13
C ARG A 701 0.75 14.05 -11.85
N THR A 702 0.38 13.81 -10.59
CA THR A 702 -1.01 13.89 -10.12
C THR A 702 -1.10 14.78 -8.88
N ALA A 703 -2.27 15.38 -8.64
CA ALA A 703 -2.53 16.17 -7.43
C ALA A 703 -2.91 15.30 -6.21
N ALA A 704 -3.16 14.02 -6.41
CA ALA A 704 -3.55 13.04 -5.40
C ALA A 704 -2.99 11.65 -5.74
N PRO A 705 -2.79 10.75 -4.76
CA PRO A 705 -2.43 9.37 -5.05
C PRO A 705 -3.58 8.67 -5.79
N LEU A 706 -3.31 8.16 -6.99
CA LEU A 706 -4.25 7.44 -7.84
C LEU A 706 -3.68 6.06 -8.18
N CYS A 707 -4.52 5.16 -8.70
CA CYS A 707 -4.02 3.88 -9.23
C CYS A 707 -3.17 4.11 -10.49
N TYR A 708 -2.24 3.21 -10.78
CA TYR A 708 -1.29 3.39 -11.89
C TYR A 708 -1.95 3.66 -13.26
N PRO A 709 -3.04 2.97 -13.67
CA PRO A 709 -3.75 3.32 -14.91
C PRO A 709 -4.33 4.75 -14.95
N ALA A 710 -4.69 5.31 -13.80
CA ALA A 710 -5.12 6.70 -13.70
C ALA A 710 -3.94 7.69 -13.78
N GLU A 711 -2.77 7.34 -13.23
CA GLU A 711 -1.54 8.12 -13.46
C GLU A 711 -1.16 8.13 -14.96
N LEU A 712 -1.37 7.02 -15.68
CA LEU A 712 -1.15 6.95 -17.12
C LEU A 712 -2.13 7.81 -17.92
N MET A 713 -3.36 8.04 -17.44
CA MET A 713 -4.27 8.99 -18.08
C MET A 713 -3.70 10.41 -18.08
N HIS A 714 -3.09 10.86 -16.98
CA HIS A 714 -2.43 12.17 -16.93
C HIS A 714 -1.29 12.27 -17.96
N ALA A 715 -0.47 11.22 -18.05
CA ALA A 715 0.63 11.17 -19.02
C ALA A 715 0.13 11.15 -20.47
N ALA A 716 -0.90 10.35 -20.76
CA ALA A 716 -1.51 10.25 -22.07
C ALA A 716 -2.09 11.60 -22.54
N VAL A 717 -2.76 12.34 -21.65
CA VAL A 717 -3.31 13.67 -21.96
C VAL A 717 -2.18 14.69 -22.17
N ASP A 718 -1.16 14.68 -21.32
CA ASP A 718 0.02 15.55 -21.46
C ASP A 718 0.73 15.33 -22.81
N ASP A 719 0.92 14.06 -23.21
CA ASP A 719 1.49 13.71 -24.51
C ASP A 719 0.61 14.18 -25.68
N LEU A 720 -0.71 14.02 -25.60
CA LEU A 720 -1.63 14.51 -26.65
C LEU A 720 -1.61 16.02 -26.79
N LEU A 721 -1.56 16.75 -25.67
CA LEU A 721 -1.42 18.20 -25.69
C LEU A 721 -0.09 18.61 -26.34
N ALA A 722 1.00 17.88 -26.07
CA ALA A 722 2.29 18.08 -26.73
C ALA A 722 2.28 17.72 -28.22
N GLN A 723 1.43 16.78 -28.65
CA GLN A 723 1.19 16.44 -30.06
C GLN A 723 0.30 17.45 -30.81
N ALA A 724 -0.11 18.55 -30.15
CA ALA A 724 -0.89 19.64 -30.72
C ALA A 724 -2.20 19.19 -31.40
N VAL A 725 -2.95 18.28 -30.77
CA VAL A 725 -4.32 17.94 -31.19
C VAL A 725 -5.28 19.10 -30.93
N ASP A 726 -6.35 19.29 -31.69
CA ASP A 726 -7.28 20.41 -31.44
C ASP A 726 -8.04 20.21 -30.12
N PHE A 727 -8.53 18.99 -29.92
CA PHE A 727 -9.29 18.58 -28.75
C PHE A 727 -8.80 17.23 -28.21
N VAL A 728 -9.10 16.93 -26.95
CA VAL A 728 -8.92 15.60 -26.34
C VAL A 728 -10.29 15.05 -25.98
N PHE A 729 -10.64 13.86 -26.50
CA PHE A 729 -11.90 13.20 -26.20
C PHE A 729 -11.77 12.33 -24.94
N LEU A 730 -12.49 12.71 -23.88
CA LEU A 730 -12.44 12.06 -22.58
C LEU A 730 -13.85 12.05 -21.95
N PRO A 731 -14.71 11.08 -22.29
CA PRO A 731 -16.11 11.06 -21.87
C PRO A 731 -16.28 10.61 -20.41
N TYR A 732 -17.34 11.10 -19.75
CA TYR A 732 -17.83 10.55 -18.49
C TYR A 732 -18.58 9.25 -18.78
N MET A 733 -17.88 8.11 -18.76
CA MET A 733 -18.50 6.80 -18.97
C MET A 733 -19.17 6.31 -17.69
N ARG A 734 -20.50 6.24 -17.67
CA ARG A 734 -21.30 5.98 -16.46
C ARG A 734 -21.56 4.49 -16.21
N GLU A 735 -22.17 3.81 -17.18
CA GLU A 735 -22.68 2.45 -16.99
C GLU A 735 -22.66 1.62 -18.28
N PHE A 736 -22.28 0.36 -18.16
CA PHE A 736 -22.32 -0.66 -19.21
C PHE A 736 -23.62 -1.47 -19.13
N PRO A 737 -23.98 -2.23 -20.19
CA PRO A 737 -25.06 -3.20 -20.09
C PRO A 737 -24.77 -4.21 -18.97
N ALA A 738 -25.69 -4.34 -18.01
CA ALA A 738 -25.57 -5.33 -16.94
C ALA A 738 -25.71 -6.76 -17.48
N LYS A 739 -24.97 -7.70 -16.87
CA LYS A 739 -25.13 -9.12 -17.16
C LYS A 739 -26.44 -9.66 -16.58
N GLN A 740 -26.92 -10.79 -17.13
CA GLN A 740 -28.10 -11.50 -16.61
C GLN A 740 -27.97 -11.67 -15.08
N SER A 741 -29.05 -11.41 -14.34
CA SER A 741 -29.17 -11.42 -12.86
C SER A 741 -28.64 -10.22 -12.05
N VAL A 742 -28.07 -9.19 -12.68
CA VAL A 742 -27.58 -7.99 -11.97
C VAL A 742 -28.29 -6.72 -12.45
N GLU A 743 -28.60 -5.80 -11.52
CA GLU A 743 -29.33 -4.56 -11.82
C GLU A 743 -28.46 -3.50 -12.53
N HIS A 744 -27.18 -3.39 -12.15
CA HIS A 744 -26.28 -2.33 -12.61
C HIS A 744 -24.88 -2.85 -12.96
N ALA A 745 -24.20 -2.20 -13.90
CA ALA A 745 -22.81 -2.48 -14.28
C ALA A 745 -21.98 -1.20 -14.43
N TYR A 746 -21.64 -0.59 -13.30
CA TYR A 746 -20.89 0.66 -13.25
C TYR A 746 -19.39 0.46 -13.47
N LEU A 747 -18.74 1.52 -13.94
CA LEU A 747 -17.29 1.66 -13.77
C LEU A 747 -16.93 2.15 -12.36
N CYS A 748 -15.66 2.05 -11.96
CA CYS A 748 -15.26 2.58 -10.67
C CYS A 748 -15.28 4.12 -10.66
N PRO A 749 -15.47 4.79 -9.51
CA PRO A 749 -15.61 6.25 -9.45
C PRO A 749 -14.41 7.00 -10.03
N ILE A 750 -13.19 6.47 -9.84
CA ILE A 750 -11.98 7.07 -10.42
C ILE A 750 -12.05 7.09 -11.95
N THR A 751 -12.47 5.98 -12.57
CA THR A 751 -12.61 5.92 -14.03
C THR A 751 -13.74 6.82 -14.53
N GLN A 752 -14.89 6.87 -13.82
CA GLN A 752 -16.01 7.71 -14.21
C GLN A 752 -15.66 9.21 -14.15
N ASP A 753 -15.03 9.66 -13.06
CA ASP A 753 -14.81 11.08 -12.80
C ASP A 753 -13.47 11.61 -13.32
N MET A 754 -12.69 10.77 -14.00
CA MET A 754 -11.40 11.14 -14.59
C MET A 754 -11.44 12.39 -15.48
N PRO A 755 -12.49 12.63 -16.31
CA PRO A 755 -12.55 13.86 -17.11
C PRO A 755 -12.51 15.13 -16.26
N GLY A 756 -13.18 15.13 -15.10
CA GLY A 756 -13.19 16.25 -14.16
C GLY A 756 -11.86 16.44 -13.46
N VAL A 757 -11.19 15.33 -13.10
CA VAL A 757 -9.86 15.35 -12.49
C VAL A 757 -8.81 15.92 -13.46
N ILE A 758 -8.84 15.47 -14.72
CA ILE A 758 -7.91 15.92 -15.77
C ILE A 758 -8.18 17.40 -16.09
N SER A 759 -9.43 17.81 -16.27
CA SER A 759 -9.76 19.22 -16.55
C SER A 759 -9.35 20.16 -15.42
N ALA A 760 -9.48 19.74 -14.15
CA ALA A 760 -9.02 20.50 -13.00
C ALA A 760 -7.48 20.57 -12.92
N PHE A 761 -6.78 19.53 -13.39
CA PHE A 761 -5.32 19.49 -13.39
C PHE A 761 -4.71 20.31 -14.53
N PHE A 762 -5.27 20.22 -15.74
CA PHE A 762 -4.84 20.97 -16.93
C PHE A 762 -5.74 22.19 -17.18
N GLU A 763 -5.90 23.05 -16.16
CA GLU A 763 -6.86 24.18 -16.17
C GLU A 763 -6.73 25.06 -17.43
N ALA A 764 -5.50 25.36 -17.87
CA ALA A 764 -5.24 26.17 -19.07
C ALA A 764 -5.73 25.53 -20.38
N SER A 765 -5.93 24.20 -20.40
CA SER A 765 -6.41 23.44 -21.55
C SER A 765 -7.80 22.84 -21.34
N ALA A 766 -8.49 23.17 -20.24
CA ALA A 766 -9.79 22.58 -19.91
C ALA A 766 -10.84 22.76 -21.03
N GLY A 767 -10.84 23.89 -21.73
CA GLY A 767 -11.73 24.15 -22.87
C GLY A 767 -11.47 23.28 -24.11
N ARG A 768 -10.37 22.54 -24.17
CA ARG A 768 -10.03 21.60 -25.25
C ARG A 768 -10.40 20.14 -24.91
N ILE A 769 -10.86 19.87 -23.69
CA ILE A 769 -11.22 18.53 -23.24
C ILE A 769 -12.72 18.33 -23.47
N LEU A 770 -13.06 17.38 -24.33
CA LEU A 770 -14.44 17.03 -24.69
C LEU A 770 -14.92 15.90 -23.77
N SER A 771 -15.89 16.21 -22.90
CA SER A 771 -16.34 15.28 -21.86
C SER A 771 -17.86 15.07 -21.86
N PRO A 772 -18.43 14.47 -22.93
CA PRO A 772 -19.85 14.11 -22.92
C PRO A 772 -20.14 13.04 -21.86
N GLU A 773 -21.37 13.04 -21.36
CA GLU A 773 -21.90 11.98 -20.49
C GLU A 773 -22.36 10.80 -21.34
N ILE A 774 -21.76 9.61 -21.15
CA ILE A 774 -22.05 8.42 -21.96
C ILE A 774 -22.45 7.25 -21.05
N GLY A 775 -23.61 6.67 -21.33
CA GLY A 775 -24.07 5.39 -20.78
C GLY A 775 -24.40 4.40 -21.91
N LEU A 776 -23.87 3.19 -21.81
CA LEU A 776 -24.14 2.08 -22.75
C LEU A 776 -25.27 1.16 -22.27
N ALA A 777 -25.72 1.32 -21.02
CA ALA A 777 -26.88 0.61 -20.50
C ALA A 777 -28.16 1.00 -21.27
N PRO A 778 -29.08 0.06 -21.57
CA PRO A 778 -30.28 0.34 -22.38
C PRO A 778 -31.14 1.50 -21.83
N HIS A 779 -31.24 1.64 -20.51
CA HIS A 779 -32.02 2.70 -19.88
C HIS A 779 -31.38 4.11 -19.98
N LEU A 780 -30.13 4.21 -20.44
CA LEU A 780 -29.41 5.47 -20.66
C LEU A 780 -29.29 5.87 -22.13
N GLU A 781 -29.76 5.03 -23.07
CA GLU A 781 -29.59 5.25 -24.51
C GLU A 781 -30.06 6.65 -24.97
N THR A 782 -31.26 7.06 -24.53
CA THR A 782 -31.83 8.36 -24.86
C THR A 782 -30.96 9.52 -24.34
N VAL A 783 -30.43 9.40 -23.12
CA VAL A 783 -29.59 10.44 -22.51
C VAL A 783 -28.27 10.53 -23.27
N THR A 784 -27.66 9.39 -23.59
CA THR A 784 -26.41 9.32 -24.37
C THR A 784 -26.58 9.94 -25.76
N GLN A 785 -27.70 9.69 -26.45
CA GLN A 785 -27.99 10.31 -27.74
C GLN A 785 -28.05 11.84 -27.67
N LEU A 786 -28.68 12.39 -26.62
CA LEU A 786 -28.73 13.84 -26.41
C LEU A 786 -27.33 14.44 -26.18
N GLU A 787 -26.49 13.76 -25.40
CA GLU A 787 -25.13 14.20 -25.09
C GLU A 787 -24.19 14.12 -26.31
N VAL A 788 -24.35 13.09 -27.15
CA VAL A 788 -23.67 12.98 -28.45
C VAL A 788 -24.04 14.14 -29.38
N VAL A 789 -25.32 14.52 -29.43
CA VAL A 789 -25.77 15.66 -30.25
C VAL A 789 -25.21 16.99 -29.71
N ARG A 790 -25.23 17.21 -28.38
CA ARG A 790 -24.63 18.40 -27.75
C ARG A 790 -23.13 18.53 -28.03
N LEU A 791 -22.40 17.41 -27.98
CA LEU A 791 -21.00 17.40 -28.37
C LEU A 791 -20.82 17.78 -29.84
N ALA A 792 -21.65 17.25 -30.73
CA ALA A 792 -21.58 17.56 -32.16
C ALA A 792 -21.86 19.03 -32.46
N GLU A 793 -22.77 19.68 -31.74
CA GLU A 793 -23.02 21.13 -31.82
C GLU A 793 -21.74 21.92 -31.49
N THR A 794 -21.03 21.52 -30.42
CA THR A 794 -19.75 22.13 -30.02
C THR A 794 -18.68 21.98 -31.12
N LEU A 795 -18.71 20.84 -31.84
CA LEU A 795 -17.82 20.55 -32.97
C LEU A 795 -18.33 21.06 -34.33
N LYS A 796 -19.45 21.79 -34.35
CA LYS A 796 -20.11 22.32 -35.56
C LYS A 796 -20.50 21.22 -36.56
N VAL A 797 -20.98 20.09 -36.07
CA VAL A 797 -21.49 18.94 -36.84
C VAL A 797 -23.01 18.84 -36.66
N SER A 798 -23.75 18.43 -37.71
CA SER A 798 -25.21 18.29 -37.62
C SER A 798 -25.63 17.15 -36.70
N ALA A 799 -26.77 17.33 -36.01
CA ALA A 799 -27.35 16.31 -35.13
C ALA A 799 -27.58 14.98 -35.87
N GLU A 800 -28.08 15.02 -37.10
CA GLU A 800 -28.30 13.85 -37.96
C GLU A 800 -27.01 13.05 -38.19
N ARG A 801 -25.91 13.75 -38.51
CA ARG A 801 -24.60 13.11 -38.69
C ARG A 801 -24.08 12.55 -37.38
N ALA A 802 -24.30 13.24 -36.26
CA ALA A 802 -23.86 12.80 -34.95
C ALA A 802 -24.54 11.49 -34.53
N SER A 803 -25.87 11.43 -34.59
CA SER A 803 -26.65 10.24 -34.26
C SER A 803 -26.32 9.08 -35.20
N ALA A 804 -26.19 9.34 -36.52
CA ALA A 804 -25.79 8.30 -37.47
C ALA A 804 -24.38 7.76 -37.18
N SER A 805 -23.43 8.63 -36.84
CA SER A 805 -22.06 8.25 -36.50
C SER A 805 -22.00 7.45 -35.20
N TRP A 806 -22.80 7.80 -34.20
CA TRP A 806 -22.90 7.06 -32.95
C TRP A 806 -23.49 5.67 -33.15
N SER A 807 -24.60 5.55 -33.88
CA SER A 807 -25.19 4.24 -34.20
C SER A 807 -24.21 3.36 -34.98
N ALA A 808 -23.46 3.93 -35.94
CA ALA A 808 -22.42 3.22 -36.66
C ALA A 808 -21.25 2.79 -35.73
N ALA A 809 -20.89 3.61 -34.75
CA ALA A 809 -19.86 3.29 -33.76
C ALA A 809 -20.28 2.15 -32.82
N ILE A 810 -21.52 2.14 -32.35
CA ILE A 810 -22.09 1.04 -31.55
C ILE A 810 -22.09 -0.27 -32.34
N ALA A 811 -22.52 -0.23 -33.61
CA ALA A 811 -22.49 -1.41 -34.48
C ALA A 811 -21.06 -1.92 -34.72
N HIS A 812 -20.10 -1.01 -34.89
CA HIS A 812 -18.68 -1.32 -35.09
C HIS A 812 -18.04 -1.97 -33.86
N GLN A 813 -18.33 -1.44 -32.66
CA GLN A 813 -17.94 -2.06 -31.39
C GLN A 813 -18.52 -3.47 -31.24
N GLY A 814 -19.82 -3.64 -31.52
CA GLY A 814 -20.46 -4.95 -31.47
C GLY A 814 -19.88 -5.94 -32.49
N ALA A 815 -19.44 -5.47 -33.66
CA ALA A 815 -18.75 -6.31 -34.65
C ALA A 815 -17.38 -6.77 -34.14
N PHE A 816 -16.58 -5.87 -33.56
CA PHE A 816 -15.32 -6.20 -32.90
C PHE A 816 -15.52 -7.28 -31.84
N GLU A 817 -16.45 -7.07 -30.91
CA GLU A 817 -16.68 -8.01 -29.82
C GLU A 817 -17.14 -9.39 -30.30
N ARG A 818 -17.97 -9.46 -31.36
CA ARG A 818 -18.39 -10.74 -31.95
C ARG A 818 -17.21 -11.46 -32.63
N SER A 819 -16.52 -10.78 -33.54
CA SER A 819 -15.38 -11.37 -34.27
C SER A 819 -14.30 -11.86 -33.31
N TYR A 820 -13.99 -11.05 -32.30
CA TYR A 820 -13.04 -11.42 -31.26
C TYR A 820 -13.49 -12.66 -30.47
N ARG A 821 -14.75 -12.72 -29.99
CA ARG A 821 -15.27 -13.89 -29.27
C ARG A 821 -15.28 -15.14 -30.14
N ASP A 822 -15.53 -15.01 -31.44
CA ASP A 822 -15.52 -16.13 -32.38
C ASP A 822 -14.10 -16.67 -32.62
N GLU A 823 -13.10 -15.80 -32.82
CA GLU A 823 -11.68 -16.18 -32.90
C GLU A 823 -11.21 -16.90 -31.64
N ILE A 824 -11.58 -16.40 -30.46
CA ILE A 824 -11.24 -17.04 -29.20
C ILE A 824 -11.96 -18.38 -29.06
N ARG A 825 -13.25 -18.46 -29.40
CA ARG A 825 -13.99 -19.73 -29.37
C ARG A 825 -13.32 -20.78 -30.27
N GLU A 826 -12.91 -20.39 -31.47
CA GLU A 826 -12.17 -21.26 -32.39
C GLU A 826 -10.83 -21.69 -31.78
N ALA A 827 -10.08 -20.75 -31.21
CA ALA A 827 -8.83 -21.05 -30.54
C ALA A 827 -9.01 -22.03 -29.36
N LEU A 828 -10.16 -22.03 -28.70
CA LEU A 828 -10.47 -22.93 -27.59
C LEU A 828 -10.98 -24.30 -28.01
N ARG A 829 -11.41 -24.51 -29.27
CA ARG A 829 -11.91 -25.81 -29.73
C ARG A 829 -10.80 -26.86 -29.67
N GLY A 830 -11.07 -27.97 -28.99
CA GLY A 830 -10.15 -29.11 -28.86
C GLY A 830 -8.91 -28.83 -28.00
N LEU A 831 -8.90 -27.76 -27.20
CA LEU A 831 -7.78 -27.44 -26.32
C LEU A 831 -7.84 -28.27 -25.02
N ASP A 832 -7.24 -29.47 -25.02
CA ASP A 832 -7.15 -30.33 -23.83
C ASP A 832 -6.00 -29.95 -22.88
N GLU A 833 -5.00 -29.24 -23.42
CA GLU A 833 -3.84 -28.76 -22.68
C GLU A 833 -4.20 -27.66 -21.67
N PRO A 834 -3.39 -27.46 -20.60
CA PRO A 834 -3.58 -26.36 -19.67
C PRO A 834 -3.54 -24.99 -20.33
N ALA A 835 -4.51 -24.17 -19.96
CA ALA A 835 -4.58 -22.78 -20.38
C ALA A 835 -4.82 -21.87 -19.18
N VAL A 836 -4.33 -20.64 -19.29
CA VAL A 836 -4.48 -19.60 -18.27
C VAL A 836 -5.43 -18.54 -18.77
N ILE A 837 -6.49 -18.30 -18.01
CA ILE A 837 -7.42 -17.20 -18.25
C ILE A 837 -6.90 -15.98 -17.49
N LEU A 838 -6.50 -14.95 -18.24
CA LEU A 838 -6.02 -13.69 -17.70
C LEU A 838 -7.20 -12.75 -17.46
N VAL A 839 -7.47 -12.46 -16.19
CA VAL A 839 -8.61 -11.65 -15.75
C VAL A 839 -8.13 -10.36 -15.08
N GLY A 840 -8.97 -9.33 -15.12
CA GLY A 840 -8.71 -8.04 -14.51
C GLY A 840 -9.42 -6.95 -15.27
N ARG A 841 -9.09 -5.70 -14.96
CA ARG A 841 -9.61 -4.55 -15.72
C ARG A 841 -8.89 -4.49 -17.07
N PRO A 842 -9.55 -4.21 -18.20
CA PRO A 842 -8.88 -4.22 -19.51
C PRO A 842 -7.64 -3.33 -19.56
N TYR A 843 -7.69 -2.15 -18.96
CA TYR A 843 -6.58 -1.20 -18.84
C TYR A 843 -5.45 -1.62 -17.88
N ALA A 844 -5.58 -2.75 -17.21
CA ALA A 844 -4.56 -3.32 -16.33
C ALA A 844 -4.08 -4.67 -16.86
N ALA A 845 -5.01 -5.56 -17.20
CA ALA A 845 -4.72 -6.92 -17.64
C ALA A 845 -4.23 -6.98 -19.10
N PHE A 846 -4.79 -6.13 -19.98
CA PHE A 846 -4.55 -6.20 -21.43
C PHE A 846 -3.77 -5.00 -21.98
N ALA A 847 -3.49 -3.99 -21.15
CA ALA A 847 -2.61 -2.88 -21.49
C ALA A 847 -1.12 -3.30 -21.40
N PRO A 848 -0.35 -3.31 -22.50
CA PRO A 848 1.03 -3.80 -22.50
C PRO A 848 1.98 -3.06 -21.53
N GLU A 849 1.79 -1.75 -21.36
CA GLU A 849 2.58 -0.89 -20.46
C GLU A 849 2.22 -1.06 -18.97
N VAL A 850 1.09 -1.71 -18.68
CA VAL A 850 0.65 -2.01 -17.31
C VAL A 850 0.92 -3.46 -16.97
N ASN A 851 0.53 -4.43 -17.82
CA ASN A 851 0.60 -5.84 -17.47
C ASN A 851 2.02 -6.45 -17.41
N LEU A 852 3.08 -5.66 -17.65
CA LEU A 852 4.49 -6.08 -17.57
C LEU A 852 4.82 -7.32 -18.40
N SER A 853 4.13 -7.50 -19.54
CA SER A 853 4.23 -8.65 -20.44
C SER A 853 3.91 -10.00 -19.77
N VAL A 854 3.02 -10.01 -18.77
CA VAL A 854 2.51 -11.25 -18.16
C VAL A 854 1.95 -12.25 -19.18
N PRO A 855 1.13 -11.86 -20.19
CA PRO A 855 0.68 -12.80 -21.22
C PRO A 855 1.83 -13.53 -21.90
N ARG A 856 2.86 -12.77 -22.35
CA ARG A 856 4.04 -13.35 -23.00
C ARG A 856 4.83 -14.29 -22.08
N LYS A 857 4.97 -13.94 -20.79
CA LYS A 857 5.66 -14.80 -19.80
C LYS A 857 4.98 -16.16 -19.69
N ILE A 858 3.64 -16.18 -19.64
CA ILE A 858 2.85 -17.41 -19.58
C ILE A 858 2.95 -18.20 -20.90
N ALA A 859 2.77 -17.54 -22.04
CA ALA A 859 2.85 -18.16 -23.36
C ALA A 859 4.20 -18.87 -23.58
N THR A 860 5.31 -18.21 -23.25
CA THR A 860 6.66 -18.78 -23.43
C THR A 860 6.96 -20.00 -22.57
N ARG A 861 6.14 -20.27 -21.54
CA ARG A 861 6.20 -21.47 -20.70
C ARG A 861 5.32 -22.60 -21.23
N GLY A 862 4.65 -22.40 -22.36
CA GLY A 862 3.84 -23.41 -23.05
C GLY A 862 2.35 -23.38 -22.74
N PHE A 863 1.87 -22.37 -22.03
CA PHE A 863 0.45 -22.23 -21.68
C PHE A 863 -0.24 -21.25 -22.63
N THR A 864 -1.38 -21.65 -23.20
CA THR A 864 -2.21 -20.69 -23.96
C THR A 864 -2.83 -19.68 -23.00
N VAL A 865 -2.72 -18.38 -23.30
CA VAL A 865 -3.27 -17.28 -22.52
C VAL A 865 -4.57 -16.81 -23.13
N ILE A 866 -5.64 -16.87 -22.36
CA ILE A 866 -7.00 -16.53 -22.78
C ILE A 866 -7.42 -15.23 -22.09
N PRO A 867 -7.76 -14.17 -22.83
CA PRO A 867 -8.33 -12.96 -22.22
C PRO A 867 -9.70 -13.24 -21.60
N GLY A 868 -9.88 -12.86 -20.33
CA GLY A 868 -11.08 -13.18 -19.55
C GLY A 868 -12.37 -12.52 -20.03
N ASP A 869 -12.29 -11.45 -20.83
CA ASP A 869 -13.47 -10.79 -21.42
C ASP A 869 -13.98 -11.50 -22.69
N ALA A 870 -13.25 -12.50 -23.20
CA ALA A 870 -13.65 -13.29 -24.36
C ALA A 870 -14.41 -14.57 -24.02
N VAL A 871 -14.28 -15.05 -22.78
CA VAL A 871 -14.86 -16.34 -22.40
C VAL A 871 -16.39 -16.25 -22.38
N PRO A 872 -17.11 -17.33 -22.72
CA PRO A 872 -18.57 -17.34 -22.69
C PRO A 872 -19.10 -16.87 -21.34
N SER A 873 -19.95 -15.84 -21.35
CA SER A 873 -20.52 -15.28 -20.13
C SER A 873 -21.30 -16.36 -19.38
N GLN A 874 -20.98 -16.53 -18.10
CA GLN A 874 -21.71 -17.38 -17.17
C GLN A 874 -22.67 -16.52 -16.36
N THR A 875 -23.73 -17.13 -15.83
CA THR A 875 -24.59 -16.45 -14.86
C THR A 875 -23.76 -16.11 -13.62
N PRO A 876 -23.65 -14.83 -13.22
CA PRO A 876 -22.89 -14.45 -12.04
C PRO A 876 -23.48 -15.09 -10.77
N LEU A 877 -22.62 -15.63 -9.90
CA LEU A 877 -23.00 -16.22 -8.61
C LEU A 877 -23.54 -15.19 -7.59
N ASN A 878 -23.41 -13.88 -7.87
CA ASN A 878 -23.73 -12.83 -6.92
C ASN A 878 -24.47 -11.65 -7.58
N GLU A 879 -25.73 -11.47 -7.19
CA GLU A 879 -26.63 -10.38 -7.63
C GLU A 879 -26.18 -8.99 -7.15
N ARG A 880 -25.30 -8.89 -6.14
CA ARG A 880 -24.85 -7.61 -5.54
C ARG A 880 -23.61 -7.00 -6.19
N ASN A 881 -23.06 -7.62 -7.24
CA ASN A 881 -21.85 -7.11 -7.87
C ASN A 881 -22.15 -5.94 -8.82
N VAL A 882 -21.94 -4.70 -8.36
CA VAL A 882 -22.31 -3.49 -9.12
C VAL A 882 -21.30 -3.04 -10.19
N TRP A 883 -20.13 -3.68 -10.32
CA TRP A 883 -19.09 -3.23 -11.24
C TRP A 883 -18.92 -4.13 -12.46
N HIS A 884 -18.98 -3.54 -13.65
CA HIS A 884 -18.83 -4.22 -14.95
C HIS A 884 -17.63 -5.18 -14.99
N TYR A 885 -16.41 -4.67 -14.78
CA TYR A 885 -15.20 -5.51 -14.82
C TYR A 885 -15.13 -6.59 -13.75
N THR A 886 -15.73 -6.35 -12.58
CA THR A 886 -15.78 -7.38 -11.54
C THR A 886 -16.75 -8.49 -11.97
N GLN A 887 -17.85 -8.16 -12.67
CA GLN A 887 -18.77 -9.15 -13.25
C GLN A 887 -18.08 -9.98 -14.35
N ASP A 888 -17.19 -9.38 -15.16
CA ASP A 888 -16.36 -10.10 -16.12
C ASP A 888 -15.39 -11.07 -15.44
N VAL A 889 -14.65 -10.60 -14.44
CA VAL A 889 -13.72 -11.43 -13.67
C VAL A 889 -14.46 -12.62 -13.05
N MET A 890 -15.59 -12.41 -12.38
CA MET A 890 -16.33 -13.49 -11.74
C MET A 890 -16.95 -14.47 -12.75
N SER A 891 -17.41 -13.99 -13.90
CA SER A 891 -17.87 -14.84 -15.00
C SER A 891 -16.75 -15.74 -15.53
N ALA A 892 -15.53 -15.20 -15.66
CA ALA A 892 -14.38 -15.96 -16.12
C ALA A 892 -13.90 -16.99 -15.09
N VAL A 893 -14.01 -16.67 -13.79
CA VAL A 893 -13.77 -17.62 -12.70
C VAL A 893 -14.74 -18.80 -12.75
N GLU A 894 -16.03 -18.53 -12.98
CA GLU A 894 -17.02 -19.61 -13.07
C GLU A 894 -16.80 -20.47 -14.32
N TYR A 895 -16.43 -19.85 -15.45
CA TYR A 895 -16.02 -20.58 -16.63
C TYR A 895 -14.79 -21.47 -16.35
N ALA A 896 -13.78 -20.98 -15.62
CA ALA A 896 -12.62 -21.78 -15.25
C ALA A 896 -12.99 -22.99 -14.38
N LYS A 897 -13.86 -22.81 -13.38
CA LYS A 897 -14.32 -23.89 -12.49
C LYS A 897 -15.10 -24.98 -13.23
N GLY A 898 -15.89 -24.59 -14.24
CA GLY A 898 -16.67 -25.51 -15.07
C GLY A 898 -15.86 -26.27 -16.13
N ASN A 899 -14.59 -25.93 -16.35
CA ASN A 899 -13.77 -26.50 -17.42
C ASN A 899 -12.42 -27.01 -16.88
N ALA A 900 -12.14 -28.29 -17.03
CA ALA A 900 -10.86 -28.88 -16.62
C ALA A 900 -9.67 -28.18 -17.31
N ASN A 901 -8.51 -28.16 -16.65
CA ASN A 901 -7.28 -27.56 -17.17
C ASN A 901 -7.41 -26.06 -17.53
N ARG A 902 -8.30 -25.31 -16.85
CA ARG A 902 -8.40 -23.85 -16.94
C ARG A 902 -8.05 -23.23 -15.61
N TYR A 903 -7.01 -22.40 -15.61
CA TYR A 903 -6.50 -21.75 -14.40
C TYR A 903 -6.62 -20.23 -14.52
N VAL A 904 -6.79 -19.53 -13.41
CA VAL A 904 -6.99 -18.07 -13.41
C VAL A 904 -5.72 -17.34 -13.00
N CYS A 905 -5.32 -16.36 -13.80
CA CYS A 905 -4.34 -15.35 -13.42
C CYS A 905 -5.04 -13.98 -13.38
N ALA A 906 -5.14 -13.38 -12.21
CA ALA A 906 -5.77 -12.08 -12.01
C ALA A 906 -4.73 -10.95 -11.92
N ILE A 907 -4.90 -9.91 -12.71
CA ILE A 907 -4.10 -8.67 -12.63
C ILE A 907 -4.95 -7.58 -11.98
N SER A 908 -4.40 -7.00 -10.91
CA SER A 908 -4.92 -5.82 -10.23
C SER A 908 -3.85 -4.73 -10.14
N CYS A 909 -4.25 -3.52 -9.75
CA CYS A 909 -3.32 -2.41 -9.53
C CYS A 909 -3.32 -1.95 -8.08
N PHE A 910 -2.17 -1.49 -7.60
CA PHE A 910 -2.07 -0.85 -6.29
C PHE A 910 -3.07 0.33 -6.21
N SER A 911 -3.67 0.51 -5.03
CA SER A 911 -4.76 1.47 -4.79
C SER A 911 -6.06 1.23 -5.58
N CYS A 912 -6.26 0.04 -6.16
CA CYS A 912 -7.53 -0.30 -6.80
C CYS A 912 -8.59 -0.68 -5.75
N GLY A 913 -9.48 0.28 -5.47
CA GLY A 913 -10.52 0.13 -4.46
C GLY A 913 -11.52 -1.02 -4.69
N PRO A 914 -12.13 -1.16 -5.88
CA PRO A 914 -13.07 -2.25 -6.09
C PRO A 914 -12.42 -3.64 -6.05
N ASP A 915 -11.19 -3.77 -6.57
CA ASP A 915 -10.46 -5.05 -6.55
C ASP A 915 -10.09 -5.45 -5.12
N ALA A 916 -9.80 -4.48 -4.24
CA ALA A 916 -9.57 -4.75 -2.82
C ALA A 916 -10.76 -5.48 -2.15
N ILE A 917 -11.99 -5.07 -2.47
CA ILE A 917 -13.21 -5.72 -1.97
C ILE A 917 -13.50 -7.02 -2.72
N GLY A 918 -13.43 -7.01 -4.05
CA GLY A 918 -13.72 -8.18 -4.90
C GLY A 918 -12.77 -9.35 -4.68
N HIS A 919 -11.54 -9.08 -4.21
CA HIS A 919 -10.54 -10.09 -3.90
C HIS A 919 -11.02 -11.13 -2.88
N HIS A 920 -11.83 -10.73 -1.89
CA HIS A 920 -12.39 -11.66 -0.91
C HIS A 920 -13.18 -12.78 -1.60
N ARG A 921 -14.06 -12.40 -2.53
CA ARG A 921 -14.87 -13.35 -3.30
C ARG A 921 -14.03 -14.16 -4.28
N LEU A 922 -13.12 -13.52 -5.02
CA LEU A 922 -12.22 -14.20 -5.97
C LEU A 922 -11.46 -15.34 -5.30
N ARG A 923 -10.83 -15.10 -4.14
CA ARG A 923 -10.10 -16.14 -3.40
C ARG A 923 -11.02 -17.25 -2.92
N ARG A 924 -12.21 -16.90 -2.45
CA ARG A 924 -13.21 -17.85 -1.95
C ARG A 924 -13.68 -18.81 -3.04
N GLU A 925 -13.84 -18.32 -4.27
CA GLU A 925 -14.25 -19.15 -5.41
C GLU A 925 -13.12 -20.04 -5.96
N LEU A 926 -11.86 -19.59 -5.88
CA LEU A 926 -10.68 -20.31 -6.37
C LEU A 926 -9.95 -21.11 -5.29
N GLU A 927 -10.49 -21.15 -4.07
CA GLU A 927 -9.93 -21.90 -2.94
C GLU A 927 -9.74 -23.38 -3.31
N GLY A 928 -8.53 -23.91 -3.07
CA GLY A 928 -8.17 -25.29 -3.40
C GLY A 928 -7.77 -25.53 -4.87
N GLN A 929 -7.80 -24.50 -5.72
CA GLN A 929 -7.28 -24.55 -7.08
C GLN A 929 -6.04 -23.66 -7.23
N PRO A 930 -5.01 -24.06 -8.01
CA PRO A 930 -3.92 -23.16 -8.34
C PRO A 930 -4.44 -21.92 -9.07
N PHE A 931 -4.19 -20.73 -8.51
CA PHE A 931 -4.45 -19.46 -9.18
C PHE A 931 -3.32 -18.47 -8.88
N CYS A 932 -3.22 -17.43 -9.71
CA CYS A 932 -2.23 -16.38 -9.55
C CYS A 932 -2.93 -15.03 -9.40
N PHE A 933 -2.56 -14.24 -8.39
CA PHE A 933 -3.01 -12.86 -8.23
C PHE A 933 -1.79 -11.94 -8.25
N LEU A 934 -1.73 -11.06 -9.23
CA LEU A 934 -0.64 -10.12 -9.44
C LEU A 934 -1.15 -8.70 -9.18
N GLU A 935 -0.52 -8.02 -8.23
CA GLU A 935 -0.71 -6.59 -8.05
C GLU A 935 0.41 -5.83 -8.76
N ILE A 936 0.04 -4.86 -9.59
CA ILE A 936 0.94 -4.02 -10.35
C ILE A 936 0.88 -2.59 -9.82
N ASP A 937 2.03 -1.96 -9.68
CA ASP A 937 2.16 -0.55 -9.32
C ASP A 937 2.91 0.20 -10.45
N SER A 938 3.00 1.52 -10.32
CA SER A 938 3.79 2.44 -11.15
C SER A 938 5.29 2.10 -11.26
N HIS A 939 5.77 1.14 -10.48
CA HIS A 939 7.15 0.66 -10.47
C HIS A 939 7.35 -0.50 -11.45
N THR A 940 8.38 -0.42 -12.29
CA THR A 940 8.64 -1.32 -13.43
C THR A 940 9.41 -2.60 -13.07
N ALA A 941 9.20 -3.16 -11.87
CA ALA A 941 9.99 -4.29 -11.39
C ALA A 941 9.50 -5.65 -11.96
N HIS A 942 10.09 -6.11 -13.07
CA HIS A 942 9.69 -7.37 -13.73
C HIS A 942 10.03 -8.65 -12.94
N ALA A 943 11.09 -8.64 -12.13
CA ALA A 943 11.64 -9.85 -11.50
C ALA A 943 10.68 -10.53 -10.52
N GLY A 944 9.96 -9.74 -9.72
CA GLY A 944 8.95 -10.26 -8.78
C GLY A 944 7.77 -10.89 -9.50
N ILE A 945 7.32 -10.28 -10.60
CA ILE A 945 6.23 -10.80 -11.44
C ILE A 945 6.61 -12.12 -12.10
N GLU A 946 7.83 -12.21 -12.65
CA GLU A 946 8.33 -13.44 -13.27
C GLU A 946 8.41 -14.60 -12.28
N THR A 947 8.85 -14.36 -11.05
CA THR A 947 8.94 -15.40 -10.02
C THR A 947 7.56 -15.94 -9.65
N ARG A 948 6.55 -15.05 -9.50
CA ARG A 948 5.17 -15.43 -9.20
C ARG A 948 4.51 -16.18 -10.36
N VAL A 949 4.59 -15.64 -11.58
CA VAL A 949 4.07 -16.31 -12.77
C VAL A 949 4.73 -17.68 -12.94
N GLY A 950 6.06 -17.76 -12.80
CA GLY A 950 6.79 -19.02 -12.86
C GLY A 950 6.29 -20.02 -11.82
N ALA A 951 6.18 -19.61 -10.55
CA ALA A 951 5.70 -20.49 -9.48
C ALA A 951 4.29 -21.02 -9.73
N PHE A 952 3.37 -20.15 -10.18
CA PHE A 952 2.02 -20.54 -10.55
C PHE A 952 2.00 -21.64 -11.62
N LEU A 953 2.79 -21.49 -12.68
CA LEU A 953 2.84 -22.45 -13.78
C LEU A 953 3.52 -23.75 -13.37
N ASP A 954 4.63 -23.66 -12.63
CA ASP A 954 5.34 -24.84 -12.14
C ASP A 954 4.46 -25.64 -11.14
N ILE A 955 3.60 -24.97 -10.34
CA ILE A 955 2.59 -25.62 -9.48
C ILE A 955 1.56 -26.38 -10.32
N ILE A 956 1.05 -25.79 -11.40
CA ILE A 956 0.12 -26.46 -12.31
C ILE A 956 0.75 -27.73 -12.90
N GLU A 957 1.99 -27.64 -13.39
CA GLU A 957 2.74 -28.78 -13.91
C GLU A 957 2.91 -29.88 -12.86
N ALA A 958 3.37 -29.53 -11.65
CA ALA A 958 3.55 -30.47 -10.56
C ALA A 958 2.24 -31.17 -10.16
N SER A 959 1.15 -30.41 -10.08
CA SER A 959 -0.17 -30.93 -9.68
C SER A 959 -0.68 -31.98 -10.68
N ARG A 960 -0.43 -31.77 -11.97
CA ARG A 960 -0.79 -32.69 -13.04
C ARG A 960 0.07 -33.96 -13.03
N MET A 961 1.38 -33.83 -12.83
CA MET A 961 2.29 -34.98 -12.76
C MET A 961 1.94 -35.94 -11.61
N HIS A 962 1.43 -35.40 -10.50
CA HIS A 962 1.07 -36.20 -9.32
C HIS A 962 -0.40 -36.64 -9.29
N HIS A 963 -1.16 -36.46 -10.38
CA HIS A 963 -2.60 -36.77 -10.47
C HIS A 963 -3.42 -36.25 -9.27
N ILE A 964 -3.04 -35.10 -8.73
CA ILE A 964 -3.78 -34.52 -7.62
C ILE A 964 -5.06 -33.93 -8.19
N ALA A 965 -6.19 -34.58 -7.89
CA ALA A 965 -7.49 -34.02 -8.19
C ALA A 965 -7.59 -32.63 -7.53
N PRO A 966 -8.16 -31.61 -8.21
CA PRO A 966 -8.53 -30.37 -7.54
C PRO A 966 -9.32 -30.73 -6.30
N ALA A 967 -9.04 -30.08 -5.17
CA ALA A 967 -9.75 -30.35 -3.93
C ALA A 967 -11.26 -30.35 -4.21
N GLY A 968 -11.91 -31.50 -4.04
CA GLY A 968 -13.36 -31.51 -3.90
C GLY A 968 -13.71 -30.51 -2.80
N ALA A 969 -14.59 -29.56 -3.11
CA ALA A 969 -14.95 -28.50 -2.19
C ALA A 969 -15.29 -29.07 -0.80
N ALA A 970 -14.48 -28.71 0.19
CA ALA A 970 -14.87 -28.28 1.53
C ALA A 970 -13.81 -28.69 2.58
N MET A 971 -12.95 -27.74 2.94
CA MET A 971 -12.92 -27.44 4.37
C MET A 971 -14.38 -27.15 4.76
N ARG A 972 -14.97 -27.92 5.68
CA ARG A 972 -16.41 -27.87 5.99
C ARG A 972 -16.86 -26.42 6.15
N ARG A 973 -17.49 -25.86 5.10
CA ARG A 973 -17.79 -24.43 5.02
C ARG A 973 -18.92 -24.14 5.97
N VAL A 974 -18.67 -23.25 6.93
CA VAL A 974 -19.74 -22.74 7.78
C VAL A 974 -20.51 -21.72 6.97
N LEU A 975 -21.76 -22.04 6.66
CA LEU A 975 -22.68 -21.08 6.03
C LEU A 975 -23.01 -20.01 7.08
N PRO A 976 -22.74 -18.72 6.84
CA PRO A 976 -23.16 -17.66 7.74
C PRO A 976 -24.68 -17.53 7.77
N ALA A 977 -25.18 -16.86 8.81
CA ALA A 977 -26.59 -16.51 8.86
C ALA A 977 -26.94 -15.54 7.70
N HIS A 978 -28.21 -15.56 7.27
CA HIS A 978 -28.70 -14.67 6.22
C HIS A 978 -30.14 -14.24 6.50
N LEU A 979 -30.61 -13.22 5.76
CA LEU A 979 -32.00 -12.79 5.80
C LEU A 979 -32.81 -13.54 4.74
N GLU A 980 -33.96 -14.05 5.14
CA GLU A 980 -34.99 -14.57 4.25
C GLU A 980 -36.22 -13.65 4.31
N GLN A 981 -36.66 -13.15 3.15
CA GLN A 981 -37.92 -12.42 3.03
C GLN A 981 -38.94 -13.30 2.34
N ASN A 982 -40.12 -13.40 2.94
CA ASN A 982 -41.29 -14.03 2.33
C ASN A 982 -42.53 -13.15 2.56
N GLY A 983 -43.66 -13.50 1.93
CA GLY A 983 -44.91 -12.73 2.01
C GLY A 983 -45.45 -12.50 3.43
N THR A 984 -44.87 -13.12 4.47
CA THR A 984 -45.26 -13.00 5.88
C THR A 984 -44.26 -12.23 6.75
N GLY A 985 -43.08 -11.83 6.26
CA GLY A 985 -42.12 -11.02 7.02
C GLY A 985 -40.65 -11.20 6.63
N THR A 986 -39.75 -10.63 7.45
CA THR A 986 -38.29 -10.80 7.33
C THR A 986 -37.77 -11.65 8.50
N TRP A 987 -36.97 -12.68 8.19
CA TRP A 987 -36.50 -13.66 9.15
C TRP A 987 -34.98 -13.81 9.07
N VAL A 988 -34.35 -14.13 10.21
CA VAL A 988 -32.94 -14.53 10.26
C VAL A 988 -32.87 -16.04 10.17
N VAL A 989 -32.12 -16.56 9.19
CA VAL A 989 -31.83 -17.99 9.04
C VAL A 989 -30.37 -18.20 9.40
N THR A 990 -30.12 -18.92 10.50
CA THR A 990 -28.76 -19.28 10.96
C THR A 990 -28.10 -20.28 10.00
N GLY A 991 -26.78 -20.42 10.10
CA GLY A 991 -26.00 -21.41 9.34
C GLY A 991 -26.43 -22.87 9.55
N THR A 992 -27.08 -23.17 10.69
CA THR A 992 -27.65 -24.50 10.98
C THR A 992 -29.09 -24.65 10.48
N GLY A 993 -29.65 -23.65 9.79
CA GLY A 993 -31.02 -23.65 9.27
C GLY A 993 -32.11 -23.25 10.26
N ARG A 994 -31.77 -22.83 11.49
CA ARG A 994 -32.78 -22.30 12.44
C ARG A 994 -33.29 -20.95 11.96
N ARG A 995 -34.61 -20.79 11.93
CA ARG A 995 -35.30 -19.56 11.53
C ARG A 995 -35.78 -18.79 12.76
N LEU A 996 -35.37 -17.54 12.90
CA LEU A 996 -35.68 -16.66 14.02
C LEU A 996 -36.28 -15.34 13.53
N ALA A 997 -37.20 -14.77 14.31
CA ALA A 997 -37.70 -13.42 14.05
C ALA A 997 -36.62 -12.38 14.41
N LEU A 998 -36.66 -11.20 13.79
CA LEU A 998 -35.70 -10.12 14.09
C LEU A 998 -35.80 -9.60 15.55
N ASN A 999 -36.93 -9.80 16.22
CA ASN A 999 -37.14 -9.45 17.63
C ASN A 999 -37.01 -10.65 18.58
N ASP A 1000 -36.51 -11.80 18.11
CA ASP A 1000 -36.24 -12.95 18.97
C ASP A 1000 -35.21 -12.58 20.06
N PRO A 1001 -35.36 -13.02 21.33
CA PRO A 1001 -34.42 -12.69 22.41
C PRO A 1001 -32.97 -13.09 22.14
N GLN A 1002 -32.74 -14.09 21.26
CA GLN A 1002 -31.40 -14.54 20.85
C GLN A 1002 -30.78 -13.63 19.78
N VAL A 1003 -31.59 -12.85 19.08
CA VAL A 1003 -31.13 -11.95 18.01
C VAL A 1003 -30.67 -10.62 18.60
N VAL A 1004 -29.41 -10.27 18.35
CA VAL A 1004 -28.80 -9.01 18.81
C VAL A 1004 -28.38 -8.18 17.61
N HIS A 1005 -28.90 -6.96 17.53
CA HIS A 1005 -28.55 -6.01 16.49
C HIS A 1005 -27.39 -5.13 16.94
N VAL A 1006 -26.31 -5.13 16.17
CA VAL A 1006 -25.09 -4.39 16.51
C VAL A 1006 -24.83 -3.30 15.48
N SER A 1007 -24.75 -2.06 15.93
CA SER A 1007 -24.31 -0.94 15.09
C SER A 1007 -22.79 -0.87 15.02
N LEU A 1008 -22.26 -0.84 13.80
CA LEU A 1008 -20.83 -0.70 13.54
C LEU A 1008 -20.42 0.73 13.18
N ALA A 1009 -21.37 1.64 12.94
CA ALA A 1009 -21.10 3.00 12.53
C ALA A 1009 -20.37 3.80 13.62
N ASP A 1010 -19.46 4.69 13.20
CA ASP A 1010 -18.92 5.73 14.08
C ASP A 1010 -19.90 6.90 14.15
N GLY A 1011 -20.08 7.44 15.36
CA GLY A 1011 -20.97 8.58 15.53
C GLY A 1011 -20.97 9.16 16.94
N PRO A 1012 -21.66 10.29 17.13
CA PRO A 1012 -21.95 10.82 18.45
C PRO A 1012 -22.77 9.81 19.26
N ARG A 1013 -22.42 9.63 20.54
CA ARG A 1013 -23.13 8.72 21.47
C ARG A 1013 -24.64 9.00 21.52
N PHE A 1014 -25.04 10.26 21.37
CA PHE A 1014 -26.43 10.67 21.31
C PHE A 1014 -27.24 9.97 20.21
N VAL A 1015 -26.67 9.77 19.00
CA VAL A 1015 -27.35 8.98 17.92
C VAL A 1015 -27.61 7.58 18.42
N SER A 1016 -26.58 6.98 18.98
CA SER A 1016 -26.57 5.59 19.40
C SER A 1016 -27.66 5.33 20.43
N ASP A 1017 -27.76 6.21 21.42
CA ASP A 1017 -28.75 6.12 22.49
C ASP A 1017 -30.18 6.37 21.97
N MET A 1018 -30.35 7.32 21.04
CA MET A 1018 -31.65 7.54 20.37
C MET A 1018 -32.09 6.35 19.52
N MET A 1019 -31.19 5.80 18.70
CA MET A 1019 -31.48 4.63 17.89
C MET A 1019 -31.76 3.43 18.78
N ALA A 1020 -30.97 3.21 19.85
CA ALA A 1020 -31.19 2.15 20.81
C ALA A 1020 -32.58 2.24 21.45
N GLY A 1021 -33.02 3.44 21.84
CA GLY A 1021 -34.36 3.66 22.37
C GLY A 1021 -35.46 3.32 21.38
N PHE A 1022 -35.28 3.71 20.12
CA PHE A 1022 -36.22 3.38 19.06
C PHE A 1022 -36.30 1.87 18.75
N TYR A 1023 -35.16 1.20 18.62
CA TYR A 1023 -35.10 -0.24 18.39
C TYR A 1023 -35.70 -1.04 19.55
N ALA A 1024 -35.46 -0.60 20.79
CA ALA A 1024 -36.11 -1.19 21.96
C ALA A 1024 -37.65 -1.08 21.89
N SER A 1025 -38.18 0.04 21.37
CA SER A 1025 -39.63 0.25 21.23
C SER A 1025 -40.31 -0.71 20.22
N ILE A 1026 -39.53 -1.34 19.33
CA ILE A 1026 -40.00 -2.38 18.40
C ILE A 1026 -39.55 -3.79 18.80
N GLY A 1027 -39.02 -3.95 20.02
CA GLY A 1027 -38.63 -5.24 20.58
C GLY A 1027 -37.28 -5.76 20.14
N TRP A 1028 -36.42 -4.93 19.54
CA TRP A 1028 -35.08 -5.34 19.11
C TRP A 1028 -34.06 -5.08 20.20
N LYS A 1029 -33.20 -6.08 20.47
CA LYS A 1029 -32.03 -5.89 21.33
C LYS A 1029 -30.93 -5.21 20.53
N TRP A 1030 -30.63 -3.95 20.87
CA TRP A 1030 -29.68 -3.12 20.14
C TRP A 1030 -28.42 -2.81 20.96
N ILE A 1031 -27.26 -2.96 20.34
CA ILE A 1031 -25.95 -2.62 20.91
C ILE A 1031 -25.22 -1.68 19.96
N PHE A 1032 -24.62 -0.64 20.53
CA PHE A 1032 -23.72 0.24 19.79
C PHE A 1032 -22.27 -0.15 20.07
N SER A 1033 -21.52 -0.46 19.01
CA SER A 1033 -20.09 -0.71 19.14
C SER A 1033 -19.34 0.60 19.40
N PRO A 1034 -18.32 0.62 20.29
CA PRO A 1034 -17.50 1.82 20.52
C PRO A 1034 -16.93 2.41 19.21
N ASN A 1035 -16.68 3.72 19.23
CA ASN A 1035 -16.06 4.39 18.09
C ASN A 1035 -14.69 3.79 17.76
N THR A 1036 -14.35 3.79 16.48
CA THR A 1036 -13.11 3.24 15.95
C THR A 1036 -11.91 3.87 16.62
N ASN A 1037 -11.02 3.02 17.11
CA ASN A 1037 -9.70 3.40 17.61
C ASN A 1037 -8.61 2.57 16.91
N ALA A 1038 -7.36 2.78 17.29
CA ALA A 1038 -6.23 2.06 16.68
C ALA A 1038 -6.34 0.53 16.86
N GLU A 1039 -6.85 0.07 17.99
CA GLU A 1039 -7.05 -1.35 18.28
C GLU A 1039 -8.10 -1.97 17.34
N THR A 1040 -9.23 -1.30 17.11
CA THR A 1040 -10.26 -1.73 16.15
C THR A 1040 -9.69 -2.00 14.76
N LEU A 1041 -8.79 -1.13 14.28
CA LEU A 1041 -8.16 -1.31 12.97
C LEU A 1041 -7.18 -2.50 12.94
N GLN A 1042 -6.59 -2.88 14.09
CA GLN A 1042 -5.77 -4.09 14.17
C GLN A 1042 -6.62 -5.35 14.04
N TYR A 1043 -7.83 -5.35 14.60
CA TYR A 1043 -8.79 -6.43 14.40
C TYR A 1043 -9.19 -6.59 12.93
N ALA A 1044 -9.43 -5.47 12.23
CA ALA A 1044 -9.78 -5.48 10.82
C ALA A 1044 -8.73 -6.17 9.95
N LYS A 1045 -7.45 -5.90 10.22
CA LYS A 1045 -6.30 -6.46 9.49
C LYS A 1045 -6.15 -7.97 9.60
N ARG A 1046 -6.80 -8.61 10.58
CA ARG A 1046 -6.83 -10.08 10.68
C ARG A 1046 -7.66 -10.73 9.57
N VAL A 1047 -8.60 -9.98 8.97
CA VAL A 1047 -9.57 -10.51 7.99
C VAL A 1047 -9.58 -9.74 6.66
N CYS A 1048 -9.02 -8.53 6.64
CA CYS A 1048 -8.93 -7.63 5.49
C CYS A 1048 -7.46 -7.41 5.08
N SER A 1049 -7.25 -7.05 3.80
CA SER A 1049 -5.91 -6.77 3.26
C SER A 1049 -5.35 -5.40 3.65
N GLY A 1050 -6.20 -4.50 4.16
CA GLY A 1050 -5.86 -3.11 4.46
C GLY A 1050 -5.93 -2.18 3.25
N ARG A 1051 -6.34 -2.70 2.08
CA ARG A 1051 -6.56 -1.94 0.83
C ARG A 1051 -8.02 -1.50 0.68
N GLU A 1052 -8.91 -2.11 1.45
CA GLU A 1052 -10.32 -1.77 1.52
C GLU A 1052 -10.47 -0.35 2.10
N CYS A 1053 -11.56 0.34 1.75
CA CYS A 1053 -11.79 1.68 2.27
C CYS A 1053 -11.86 1.69 3.81
N LEU A 1054 -11.33 2.76 4.43
CA LEU A 1054 -11.24 2.90 5.89
C LEU A 1054 -12.57 2.64 6.63
N PRO A 1055 -13.75 3.08 6.13
CA PRO A 1055 -15.02 2.75 6.77
C PRO A 1055 -15.31 1.24 6.82
N PHE A 1056 -14.97 0.47 5.78
CA PHE A 1056 -15.13 -0.99 5.79
C PHE A 1056 -14.18 -1.64 6.80
N LEU A 1057 -12.92 -1.22 6.83
CA LEU A 1057 -11.93 -1.71 7.83
C LEU A 1057 -12.41 -1.43 9.25
N SER A 1058 -12.91 -0.23 9.53
CA SER A 1058 -13.52 0.13 10.81
C SER A 1058 -14.64 -0.86 11.19
N MET A 1059 -15.60 -1.08 10.30
CA MET A 1059 -16.77 -1.92 10.56
C MET A 1059 -16.39 -3.41 10.70
N ALA A 1060 -15.55 -3.94 9.81
CA ALA A 1060 -15.06 -5.32 9.88
C ALA A 1060 -14.28 -5.56 11.19
N GLY A 1061 -13.39 -4.64 11.57
CA GLY A 1061 -12.64 -4.74 12.81
C GLY A 1061 -13.52 -4.71 14.07
N LYS A 1062 -14.56 -3.86 14.09
CA LYS A 1062 -15.55 -3.86 15.16
C LYS A 1062 -16.36 -5.16 15.21
N ALA A 1063 -16.74 -5.72 14.07
CA ALA A 1063 -17.46 -6.98 14.00
C ALA A 1063 -16.62 -8.13 14.57
N VAL A 1064 -15.36 -8.26 14.13
CA VAL A 1064 -14.43 -9.29 14.63
C VAL A 1064 -14.21 -9.13 16.14
N LYS A 1065 -13.95 -7.90 16.61
CA LYS A 1065 -13.77 -7.60 18.04
C LYS A 1065 -15.00 -7.92 18.89
N TYR A 1066 -16.20 -7.72 18.32
CA TYR A 1066 -17.45 -8.05 18.99
C TYR A 1066 -17.63 -9.57 19.10
N LEU A 1067 -17.38 -10.30 18.02
CA LEU A 1067 -17.54 -11.75 17.94
C LEU A 1067 -16.68 -12.49 18.99
N GLU A 1068 -15.46 -12.02 19.28
CA GLU A 1068 -14.61 -12.61 20.33
C GLU A 1068 -15.22 -12.58 21.74
N LYS A 1069 -16.14 -11.65 22.00
CA LYS A 1069 -16.79 -11.47 23.32
C LYS A 1069 -18.28 -11.80 23.30
N ARG A 1070 -18.78 -12.32 22.17
CA ARG A 1070 -20.19 -12.62 21.96
C ARG A 1070 -20.62 -13.74 22.91
N SER A 1071 -21.82 -13.62 23.47
CA SER A 1071 -22.43 -14.66 24.31
C SER A 1071 -22.69 -15.94 23.50
N ALA A 1072 -22.54 -17.11 24.13
CA ALA A 1072 -22.91 -18.38 23.50
C ALA A 1072 -24.41 -18.41 23.15
N GLY A 1073 -24.75 -18.85 21.93
CA GLY A 1073 -26.12 -18.93 21.44
C GLY A 1073 -26.72 -17.61 20.93
N GLU A 1074 -25.96 -16.51 20.96
CA GLU A 1074 -26.38 -15.23 20.36
C GLU A 1074 -26.30 -15.27 18.83
N VAL A 1075 -27.37 -14.82 18.16
CA VAL A 1075 -27.39 -14.58 16.72
C VAL A 1075 -27.24 -13.09 16.45
N THR A 1076 -26.14 -12.68 15.83
CA THR A 1076 -25.78 -11.26 15.70
C THR A 1076 -26.10 -10.72 14.30
N VAL A 1077 -26.92 -9.66 14.25
CA VAL A 1077 -27.22 -8.87 13.05
C VAL A 1077 -26.37 -7.61 13.07
N PHE A 1078 -25.29 -7.58 12.30
CA PHE A 1078 -24.47 -6.39 12.13
C PHE A 1078 -25.09 -5.40 11.15
N HIS A 1079 -25.31 -4.17 11.60
CA HIS A 1079 -25.84 -3.10 10.75
C HIS A 1079 -24.71 -2.48 9.91
N LEU A 1080 -24.61 -2.94 8.66
CA LEU A 1080 -23.60 -2.54 7.69
C LEU A 1080 -24.25 -1.76 6.54
N LEU A 1081 -23.75 -0.58 6.20
CA LEU A 1081 -24.31 0.27 5.14
C LEU A 1081 -24.49 -0.50 3.83
N ASP A 1082 -25.65 -0.33 3.20
CA ASP A 1082 -26.00 -0.95 1.91
C ASP A 1082 -26.39 0.14 0.90
N GLN A 1083 -25.79 0.12 -0.29
CA GLN A 1083 -26.06 1.05 -1.39
C GLN A 1083 -25.84 0.37 -2.75
N GLY A 1084 -26.68 0.67 -3.74
CA GLY A 1084 -26.56 0.14 -5.11
C GLY A 1084 -25.69 0.96 -6.06
N GLY A 1085 -24.89 1.92 -5.60
CA GLY A 1085 -24.09 2.82 -6.46
C GLY A 1085 -22.67 2.31 -6.76
N PRO A 1086 -21.86 3.06 -7.54
CA PRO A 1086 -20.51 2.65 -7.99
C PRO A 1086 -19.44 2.62 -6.87
N CYS A 1087 -19.82 2.93 -5.63
CA CYS A 1087 -18.94 2.96 -4.46
C CYS A 1087 -18.63 1.53 -3.97
N GLN A 1088 -17.52 1.36 -3.23
CA GLN A 1088 -17.18 0.09 -2.57
C GLN A 1088 -18.30 -0.45 -1.67
N ASN A 1089 -19.13 0.45 -1.12
CA ASN A 1089 -20.23 0.11 -0.22
C ASN A 1089 -21.19 -0.95 -0.80
N GLY A 1090 -21.41 -0.98 -2.11
CA GLY A 1090 -22.31 -1.97 -2.72
C GLY A 1090 -21.81 -3.41 -2.60
N ALA A 1091 -20.49 -3.62 -2.52
CA ALA A 1091 -19.89 -4.93 -2.38
C ALA A 1091 -19.52 -5.29 -0.92
N TRP A 1092 -19.79 -4.42 0.05
CA TRP A 1092 -19.46 -4.67 1.46
C TRP A 1092 -20.22 -5.87 2.05
N HIS A 1093 -21.49 -6.03 1.69
CA HIS A 1093 -22.31 -7.16 2.15
C HIS A 1093 -21.76 -8.51 1.65
N ASP A 1094 -21.26 -8.53 0.42
CA ASP A 1094 -20.62 -9.71 -0.15
C ASP A 1094 -19.34 -10.08 0.60
N ALA A 1095 -18.44 -9.10 0.77
CA ALA A 1095 -17.18 -9.29 1.47
C ALA A 1095 -17.36 -9.69 2.93
N ALA A 1096 -18.32 -9.09 3.64
CA ALA A 1096 -18.62 -9.42 5.03
C ALA A 1096 -19.08 -10.88 5.19
N THR A 1097 -19.95 -11.37 4.29
CA THR A 1097 -20.37 -12.78 4.29
C THR A 1097 -19.18 -13.72 4.10
N VAL A 1098 -18.28 -13.43 3.17
CA VAL A 1098 -17.04 -14.22 2.97
C VAL A 1098 -16.10 -14.14 4.18
N ILE A 1099 -16.06 -13.02 4.90
CA ILE A 1099 -15.31 -12.89 6.15
C ILE A 1099 -15.91 -13.80 7.23
N PHE A 1100 -17.23 -13.80 7.43
CA PHE A 1100 -17.89 -14.64 8.44
C PHE A 1100 -17.75 -16.14 8.12
N GLU A 1101 -17.86 -16.53 6.85
CA GLU A 1101 -17.61 -17.90 6.40
C GLU A 1101 -16.21 -18.38 6.81
N ARG A 1102 -15.17 -17.55 6.59
CA ARG A 1102 -13.78 -17.85 6.96
C ARG A 1102 -13.53 -17.85 8.47
N LEU A 1103 -14.26 -17.03 9.22
CA LEU A 1103 -14.21 -17.04 10.68
C LEU A 1103 -14.95 -18.24 11.29
N GLY A 1104 -15.68 -19.03 10.49
CA GLY A 1104 -16.48 -20.14 10.97
C GLY A 1104 -17.76 -19.71 11.69
N GLU A 1105 -18.30 -18.53 11.35
CA GLU A 1105 -19.39 -17.87 12.07
C GLU A 1105 -20.77 -18.19 11.45
N SER A 1106 -21.48 -19.17 12.01
CA SER A 1106 -22.83 -19.57 11.55
C SER A 1106 -23.94 -18.65 12.00
N ASP A 1107 -23.72 -17.89 13.09
CA ASP A 1107 -24.74 -17.10 13.79
C ASP A 1107 -24.51 -15.60 13.64
N ALA A 1108 -23.81 -15.18 12.58
CA ALA A 1108 -23.57 -13.77 12.27
C ALA A 1108 -24.02 -13.44 10.85
N LEU A 1109 -24.66 -12.29 10.67
CA LEU A 1109 -25.04 -11.74 9.37
C LEU A 1109 -24.90 -10.22 9.33
N VAL A 1110 -24.95 -9.67 8.11
CA VAL A 1110 -25.06 -8.22 7.88
C VAL A 1110 -26.45 -7.86 7.35
N ALA A 1111 -26.96 -6.70 7.77
CA ALA A 1111 -28.23 -6.17 7.32
C ALA A 1111 -28.21 -4.64 7.27
N TRP A 1112 -29.05 -4.05 6.42
CA TRP A 1112 -29.32 -2.62 6.45
C TRP A 1112 -30.78 -2.33 6.12
N PRO A 1113 -31.47 -1.47 6.89
CA PRO A 1113 -32.85 -1.11 6.57
C PRO A 1113 -32.90 -0.15 5.38
N THR A 1114 -33.43 -0.62 4.25
CA THR A 1114 -33.60 0.12 2.98
C THR A 1114 -35.05 0.12 2.54
N ALA A 1115 -35.42 0.98 1.59
CA ALA A 1115 -36.75 0.92 0.98
C ALA A 1115 -37.01 -0.44 0.28
N ARG A 1116 -35.97 -1.01 -0.36
CA ARG A 1116 -36.05 -2.31 -1.08
C ARG A 1116 -36.47 -3.47 -0.19
N ASN A 1117 -36.07 -3.48 1.08
CA ASN A 1117 -36.41 -4.54 2.02
C ASN A 1117 -37.50 -4.12 3.03
N ASN A 1118 -38.29 -3.09 2.69
CA ASN A 1118 -39.34 -2.51 3.54
C ASN A 1118 -38.84 -2.15 4.95
N TYR A 1119 -37.60 -1.62 5.03
CA TYR A 1119 -36.90 -1.33 6.28
C TYR A 1119 -36.83 -2.54 7.23
N LEU A 1120 -36.45 -3.71 6.70
CA LEU A 1120 -36.45 -4.99 7.41
C LEU A 1120 -37.85 -5.36 7.94
N GLY A 1121 -38.89 -5.08 7.14
CA GLY A 1121 -40.29 -5.34 7.46
C GLY A 1121 -40.95 -4.32 8.41
N GLN A 1122 -40.29 -3.22 8.77
CA GLN A 1122 -40.81 -2.21 9.70
C GLN A 1122 -41.61 -1.08 9.03
N GLY A 1123 -41.55 -0.96 7.69
CA GLY A 1123 -42.32 0.04 6.94
C GLY A 1123 -41.72 1.45 6.93
N ASP A 1124 -42.32 2.33 6.12
CA ASP A 1124 -41.83 3.69 5.88
C ASP A 1124 -41.77 4.57 7.12
N ARG A 1125 -42.65 4.33 8.10
CA ARG A 1125 -42.66 5.05 9.38
C ARG A 1125 -41.31 4.89 10.10
N PHE A 1126 -40.76 3.67 10.08
CA PHE A 1126 -39.46 3.38 10.63
C PHE A 1126 -38.36 4.12 9.85
N GLY A 1127 -38.45 4.12 8.52
CA GLY A 1127 -37.54 4.86 7.65
C GLY A 1127 -37.48 6.36 7.99
N ALA A 1128 -38.64 7.00 8.15
CA ALA A 1128 -38.75 8.42 8.50
C ALA A 1128 -38.14 8.73 9.87
N MET A 1129 -38.40 7.89 10.89
CA MET A 1129 -37.83 8.05 12.21
C MET A 1129 -36.30 7.94 12.22
N LYS A 1130 -35.76 6.95 11.49
CA LYS A 1130 -34.32 6.78 11.31
C LYS A 1130 -33.67 8.03 10.72
N VAL A 1131 -34.23 8.57 9.62
CA VAL A 1131 -33.71 9.81 8.99
C VAL A 1131 -33.75 10.97 9.97
N ALA A 1132 -34.84 11.13 10.71
CA ALA A 1132 -34.97 12.21 11.67
C ALA A 1132 -33.97 12.12 12.83
N ALA A 1133 -33.66 10.91 13.32
CA ALA A 1133 -32.63 10.70 14.33
C ALA A 1133 -31.23 11.11 13.83
N TYR A 1134 -30.87 10.75 12.59
CA TYR A 1134 -29.60 11.17 11.98
C TYR A 1134 -29.51 12.69 11.83
N VAL A 1135 -30.56 13.34 11.31
CA VAL A 1135 -30.59 14.81 11.16
C VAL A 1135 -30.51 15.51 12.52
N LEU A 1136 -31.27 15.04 13.51
CA LEU A 1136 -31.26 15.61 14.86
C LEU A 1136 -29.87 15.50 15.49
N SER A 1137 -29.18 14.40 15.27
CA SER A 1137 -27.80 14.25 15.73
C SER A 1137 -26.82 15.20 15.06
N ASP A 1138 -26.87 15.36 13.74
CA ASP A 1138 -25.96 16.28 13.04
C ASP A 1138 -26.08 17.68 13.66
N VAL A 1139 -27.33 18.10 13.90
CA VAL A 1139 -27.64 19.35 14.61
C VAL A 1139 -27.08 19.34 16.04
N MET A 1140 -27.30 18.29 16.83
CA MET A 1140 -26.79 18.23 18.22
C MET A 1140 -25.26 18.23 18.29
N ALA A 1141 -24.58 17.58 17.34
CA ALA A 1141 -23.13 17.58 17.23
C ALA A 1141 -22.58 18.98 16.89
N GLU A 1142 -23.26 19.69 15.99
CA GLU A 1142 -22.94 21.09 15.66
C GLU A 1142 -23.15 22.00 16.87
N VAL A 1143 -24.26 21.83 17.60
CA VAL A 1143 -24.55 22.56 18.85
C VAL A 1143 -23.48 22.28 19.90
N ARG A 1144 -23.16 21.02 20.16
CA ARG A 1144 -22.11 20.61 21.12
C ARG A 1144 -20.77 21.25 20.79
N SER A 1145 -20.36 21.21 19.53
CA SER A 1145 -19.10 21.79 19.06
C SER A 1145 -19.08 23.31 19.21
N THR A 1146 -20.20 23.95 18.88
CA THR A 1146 -20.38 25.39 19.04
C THR A 1146 -20.29 25.82 20.50
N LEU A 1147 -21.00 25.12 21.40
CA LEU A 1147 -20.98 25.43 22.84
C LEU A 1147 -19.58 25.23 23.45
N ARG A 1148 -18.85 24.18 23.05
CA ARG A 1148 -17.46 23.97 23.50
C ARG A 1148 -16.53 25.12 23.11
N CYS A 1149 -16.72 25.70 21.94
CA CYS A 1149 -15.85 26.77 21.44
C CYS A 1149 -16.27 28.15 21.98
N LEU A 1150 -17.58 28.43 22.02
CA LEU A 1150 -18.12 29.78 22.18
C LEU A 1150 -18.80 30.04 23.53
N ALA A 1151 -19.13 29.02 24.33
CA ALA A 1151 -19.80 29.23 25.60
C ALA A 1151 -18.85 29.91 26.61
N LYS A 1152 -19.36 30.97 27.26
CA LYS A 1152 -18.66 31.67 28.34
C LYS A 1152 -18.44 30.75 29.55
N ASP A 1153 -19.44 29.94 29.88
CA ASP A 1153 -19.34 28.84 30.83
C ASP A 1153 -19.60 27.53 30.08
N ARG A 1154 -18.52 26.78 29.84
CA ARG A 1154 -18.58 25.51 29.11
C ARG A 1154 -19.28 24.43 29.93
N GLY A 1155 -19.07 24.39 31.25
CA GLY A 1155 -19.64 23.36 32.12
C GLY A 1155 -21.16 23.44 32.16
N ALA A 1156 -21.70 24.64 32.43
CA ALA A 1156 -23.14 24.87 32.49
C ALA A 1156 -23.82 24.65 31.12
N ALA A 1157 -23.21 25.10 30.02
CA ALA A 1157 -23.73 24.89 28.68
C ALA A 1157 -23.79 23.41 28.29
N MET A 1158 -22.76 22.63 28.67
CA MET A 1158 -22.73 21.19 28.43
C MET A 1158 -23.79 20.45 29.26
N ALA A 1159 -24.00 20.83 30.52
CA ALA A 1159 -25.03 20.23 31.36
C ALA A 1159 -26.46 20.44 30.80
N ILE A 1160 -26.76 21.64 30.29
CA ILE A 1160 -28.06 21.92 29.64
C ILE A 1160 -28.24 21.06 28.40
N LEU A 1161 -27.20 20.97 27.56
CA LEU A 1161 -27.24 20.15 26.34
C LEU A 1161 -27.50 18.68 26.69
N GLU A 1162 -26.79 18.14 27.68
CA GLU A 1162 -26.96 16.76 28.16
C GLU A 1162 -28.37 16.51 28.71
N GLY A 1163 -28.98 17.49 29.39
CA GLY A 1163 -30.38 17.41 29.81
C GLY A 1163 -31.38 17.43 28.64
N VAL A 1164 -31.09 18.13 27.54
CA VAL A 1164 -31.90 18.09 26.32
C VAL A 1164 -31.76 16.74 25.61
N GLU A 1165 -30.52 16.28 25.44
CA GLU A 1165 -30.22 14.97 24.86
C GLU A 1165 -30.93 13.85 25.63
N SER A 1166 -30.87 13.87 26.96
CA SER A 1166 -31.51 12.85 27.81
C SER A 1166 -33.03 12.78 27.61
N ARG A 1167 -33.70 13.92 27.43
CA ARG A 1167 -35.15 13.97 27.18
C ARG A 1167 -35.52 13.48 25.78
N LEU A 1168 -34.68 13.77 24.78
CA LEU A 1168 -34.86 13.27 23.42
C LEU A 1168 -34.64 11.74 23.36
N ILE A 1169 -33.65 11.22 24.07
CA ILE A 1169 -33.43 9.77 24.22
C ILE A 1169 -34.64 9.11 24.91
N ALA A 1170 -35.11 9.65 26.03
CA ALA A 1170 -36.29 9.13 26.72
C ALA A 1170 -37.56 9.17 25.85
N ALA A 1171 -37.70 10.19 25.00
CA ALA A 1171 -38.82 10.27 24.05
C ALA A 1171 -38.74 9.22 22.94
N SER A 1172 -37.54 8.83 22.52
CA SER A 1172 -37.34 7.78 21.49
C SER A 1172 -37.80 6.38 21.93
N GLN A 1173 -37.90 6.15 23.24
CA GLN A 1173 -38.31 4.87 23.83
C GLN A 1173 -39.83 4.69 23.93
N ARG A 1174 -40.62 5.75 23.79
CA ARG A 1174 -42.08 5.71 23.96
C ARG A 1174 -42.77 5.48 22.61
N ARG A 1175 -43.61 4.44 22.52
CA ARG A 1175 -44.42 4.08 21.34
C ARG A 1175 -45.59 5.04 21.07
N GLU A 1176 -45.48 6.32 21.41
CA GLU A 1176 -46.56 7.30 21.37
C GLU A 1176 -46.34 8.40 20.32
N ALA A 1177 -47.45 8.95 19.82
CA ALA A 1177 -47.52 10.13 18.95
C ALA A 1177 -46.82 11.39 19.53
N SER A 1178 -46.39 11.36 20.80
CA SER A 1178 -45.66 12.42 21.49
C SER A 1178 -44.17 12.49 21.10
N GLY A 1179 -43.51 11.34 20.88
CA GLY A 1179 -42.14 11.29 20.34
C GLY A 1179 -42.06 11.80 18.89
N GLU A 1180 -43.10 11.50 18.10
CA GLU A 1180 -43.26 12.00 16.74
C GLU A 1180 -43.48 13.51 16.69
N ARG A 1181 -44.23 14.10 17.64
CA ARG A 1181 -44.38 15.56 17.72
C ARG A 1181 -43.09 16.27 18.13
N ALA A 1182 -42.29 15.69 19.03
CA ALA A 1182 -41.01 16.25 19.42
C ALA A 1182 -40.01 16.28 18.25
N ILE A 1183 -39.95 15.19 17.47
CA ILE A 1183 -39.12 15.07 16.28
C ILE A 1183 -39.67 15.90 15.10
N ALA A 1184 -41.00 15.93 14.90
CA ALA A 1184 -41.65 16.77 13.88
C ALA A 1184 -41.57 18.28 14.20
N CYS A 1185 -41.45 18.67 15.47
CA CYS A 1185 -41.20 20.06 15.86
C CYS A 1185 -39.79 20.53 15.43
N ALA A 1186 -38.80 19.62 15.45
CA ALA A 1186 -37.48 19.86 14.86
C ALA A 1186 -37.57 20.03 13.32
N HIS A 1187 -38.45 19.28 12.67
CA HIS A 1187 -38.67 19.38 11.22
C HIS A 1187 -39.45 20.64 10.79
N ARG A 1188 -40.40 21.13 11.60
CA ARG A 1188 -41.19 22.36 11.33
C ARG A 1188 -40.41 23.66 11.52
N THR A 1189 -39.28 23.64 12.23
CA THR A 1189 -38.43 24.83 12.42
C THR A 1189 -37.51 25.13 11.23
N GLN A 1190 -37.58 24.33 10.15
CA GLN A 1190 -36.82 24.53 8.90
C GLN A 1190 -37.55 25.24 7.76
N ARG A 1191 -38.79 25.75 7.91
CA ARG A 1191 -39.42 26.56 6.85
C ARG A 1191 -39.09 28.05 7.02
N PRO A 1192 -38.20 28.65 6.21
CA PRO A 1192 -38.03 30.10 6.24
C PRO A 1192 -39.18 30.77 5.49
N ARG A 1193 -39.90 31.69 6.13
CA ARG A 1193 -40.61 32.75 5.39
C ARG A 1193 -39.56 33.77 4.94
N VAL A 1194 -38.99 33.57 3.75
CA VAL A 1194 -38.12 34.58 3.14
C VAL A 1194 -39.00 35.59 2.40
N ALA A 1195 -39.09 36.81 2.95
CA ALA A 1195 -39.54 37.96 2.18
C ALA A 1195 -38.47 38.28 1.13
N ARG A 1196 -38.84 38.25 -0.15
CA ARG A 1196 -38.00 38.72 -1.27
C ARG A 1196 -37.60 40.18 -1.03
N ARG A 1197 -36.31 40.47 -0.87
CA ARG A 1197 -35.74 41.78 -1.21
C ARG A 1197 -34.41 41.60 -1.95
N ARG A 1198 -34.36 42.22 -3.14
CA ARG A 1198 -33.19 42.44 -3.99
C ARG A 1198 -32.16 43.33 -3.27
N ARG A 1199 -30.88 42.94 -3.28
CA ARG A 1199 -29.76 43.68 -3.87
C ARG A 1199 -28.43 42.96 -3.58
N GLN A 1200 -27.64 42.77 -4.64
CA GLN A 1200 -26.21 42.47 -4.60
C GLN A 1200 -25.45 43.65 -3.97
N SER A 1201 -24.46 43.35 -3.12
CA SER A 1201 -23.27 44.19 -2.97
C SER A 1201 -22.12 43.38 -2.37
N ASP A 1202 -20.96 43.57 -2.99
CA ASP A 1202 -19.64 43.00 -2.71
C ASP A 1202 -19.19 43.05 -1.24
N PHE A 1203 -18.57 41.97 -0.79
CA PHE A 1203 -17.53 42.03 0.25
C PHE A 1203 -16.44 40.97 -0.02
N ARG A 1204 -15.31 41.44 -0.55
CA ARG A 1204 -14.01 40.76 -0.50
C ARG A 1204 -13.38 41.05 0.87
N GLY A 1205 -12.88 40.04 1.60
CA GLY A 1205 -12.10 40.30 2.81
C GLY A 1205 -11.80 39.06 3.67
N ARG A 1206 -10.51 38.73 3.76
CA ARG A 1206 -9.86 37.57 4.43
C ARG A 1206 -10.11 37.49 5.96
N ALA A 1207 -10.25 36.25 6.46
CA ALA A 1207 -9.38 35.60 7.47
C ALA A 1207 -10.15 34.62 8.39
N GLY A 1208 -9.72 33.36 8.45
CA GLY A 1208 -10.08 32.40 9.51
C GLY A 1208 -10.66 31.05 9.04
N GLU A 1209 -9.91 30.24 8.30
CA GLU A 1209 -10.27 28.83 8.03
C GLU A 1209 -9.07 27.91 8.28
N GLY A 1210 -9.07 27.25 9.44
CA GLY A 1210 -8.28 26.07 9.73
C GLY A 1210 -9.25 24.97 10.15
N PHE A 1211 -9.14 23.79 9.53
CA PHE A 1211 -9.96 22.58 9.74
C PHE A 1211 -11.40 22.60 9.21
N LEU A 1212 -11.55 22.32 7.91
CA LEU A 1212 -12.55 21.44 7.26
C LEU A 1212 -12.56 21.73 5.74
N ARG A 1213 -11.58 21.20 5.00
CA ARG A 1213 -11.64 21.16 3.53
C ARG A 1213 -12.41 19.90 3.10
N ARG A 1214 -13.67 20.08 2.69
CA ARG A 1214 -14.34 19.18 1.73
C ARG A 1214 -14.67 19.99 0.47
N THR A 1215 -14.02 19.60 -0.63
CA THR A 1215 -14.43 19.73 -2.05
C THR A 1215 -15.06 21.06 -2.52
N ARG A 1216 -14.28 21.83 -3.30
CA ARG A 1216 -14.82 22.78 -4.29
C ARG A 1216 -15.05 22.01 -5.60
N HIS A 1217 -16.28 22.01 -6.10
CA HIS A 1217 -16.60 21.75 -7.51
C HIS A 1217 -17.29 22.98 -8.13
N PRO A 1218 -17.21 23.17 -9.46
CA PRO A 1218 -17.84 24.28 -10.15
C PRO A 1218 -19.36 24.10 -10.15
N ARG A 1219 -20.07 25.22 -10.03
CA ARG A 1219 -21.52 25.28 -10.15
C ARG A 1219 -21.88 25.35 -11.63
N GLU A 1220 -22.58 24.34 -12.14
CA GLU A 1220 -23.70 24.48 -13.07
C GLU A 1220 -24.34 23.09 -13.31
N ASP A 1221 -25.67 23.05 -13.24
CA ASP A 1221 -26.61 21.96 -13.54
C ASP A 1221 -26.58 20.63 -12.76
N TYR A 1222 -27.17 20.66 -11.56
CA TYR A 1222 -28.03 19.57 -11.05
C TYR A 1222 -29.31 20.17 -10.45
N ARG A 1223 -30.39 20.17 -11.24
CA ARG A 1223 -31.77 20.34 -10.74
C ARG A 1223 -32.37 18.96 -10.53
N ASP A 1224 -32.13 18.41 -9.34
CA ASP A 1224 -33.07 17.60 -8.55
C ASP A 1224 -32.26 16.78 -7.53
N VAL A 1225 -32.83 16.62 -6.33
CA VAL A 1225 -32.20 16.19 -5.05
C VAL A 1225 -31.52 17.33 -4.29
N GLY A 1226 -32.35 18.15 -3.66
CA GLY A 1226 -31.95 19.29 -2.86
C GLY A 1226 -31.32 18.93 -1.52
N ILE A 1227 -29.99 19.09 -1.43
CA ILE A 1227 -29.27 19.37 -0.18
C ILE A 1227 -28.19 20.41 -0.54
N HIS A 1228 -28.30 21.61 0.01
CA HIS A 1228 -27.25 22.63 0.25
C HIS A 1228 -27.72 24.06 -0.05
N LEU A 1229 -28.14 24.78 1.01
CA LEU A 1229 -28.07 26.26 1.12
C LEU A 1229 -28.49 26.71 2.53
N PHE A 1230 -27.75 26.33 3.58
CA PHE A 1230 -28.11 26.71 4.96
C PHE A 1230 -26.89 26.80 5.89
N SER A 1231 -26.17 27.93 5.94
CA SER A 1231 -25.08 28.14 6.93
C SER A 1231 -25.27 29.35 7.86
N ALA A 1232 -25.90 30.45 7.43
CA ALA A 1232 -26.10 31.61 8.31
C ALA A 1232 -27.35 31.51 9.22
N GLY A 1233 -28.44 30.90 8.73
CA GLY A 1233 -29.69 30.75 9.48
C GLY A 1233 -29.66 29.72 10.63
N ARG A 1234 -28.68 28.81 10.64
CA ARG A 1234 -28.59 27.71 11.62
C ARG A 1234 -28.26 28.17 13.04
N ARG A 1235 -27.49 29.25 13.19
CA ARG A 1235 -27.08 29.81 14.50
C ARG A 1235 -28.28 30.35 15.30
N TYR A 1236 -29.29 30.90 14.63
CA TYR A 1236 -30.50 31.43 15.28
C TYR A 1236 -31.53 30.32 15.57
N CYS A 1237 -31.57 29.26 14.76
CA CYS A 1237 -32.49 28.13 14.96
C CYS A 1237 -32.09 27.24 16.15
N ALA A 1238 -30.78 27.02 16.41
CA ALA A 1238 -30.31 26.21 17.53
C ALA A 1238 -30.74 26.77 18.90
N ALA A 1239 -30.64 28.09 19.10
CA ALA A 1239 -31.04 28.75 20.35
C ALA A 1239 -32.56 28.70 20.58
N ARG A 1240 -33.37 28.90 19.52
CA ARG A 1240 -34.84 28.79 19.59
C ARG A 1240 -35.34 27.35 19.76
N PHE A 1241 -34.60 26.37 19.23
CA PHE A 1241 -34.88 24.95 19.37
C PHE A 1241 -34.67 24.47 20.82
N LEU A 1242 -33.56 24.87 21.46
CA LEU A 1242 -33.27 24.60 22.87
C LEU A 1242 -34.30 25.24 23.83
N ALA A 1243 -34.72 26.49 23.54
CA ALA A 1243 -35.72 27.20 24.34
C ALA A 1243 -37.13 26.60 24.26
N ARG A 1244 -37.50 25.94 23.16
CA ARG A 1244 -38.80 25.26 23.02
C ARG A 1244 -38.83 23.89 23.67
N LEU A 1245 -37.69 23.19 23.71
CA LEU A 1245 -37.60 21.86 24.32
C LEU A 1245 -37.51 21.90 25.83
N SER A 1246 -37.01 22.99 26.46
CA SER A 1246 -36.86 23.10 27.92
C SER A 1246 -38.16 23.12 28.74
N GLY A 1247 -39.34 23.25 28.11
CA GLY A 1247 -40.63 23.11 28.82
C GLY A 1247 -40.90 24.17 29.89
N ALA A 1248 -40.08 25.22 30.00
CA ALA A 1248 -40.32 26.33 30.91
C ALA A 1248 -41.26 27.33 30.24
N GLY A 1249 -42.57 27.15 30.45
CA GLY A 1249 -43.55 28.20 30.25
C GLY A 1249 -43.35 29.28 31.32
N GLY A 1250 -42.39 30.17 31.10
CA GLY A 1250 -42.12 31.31 31.97
C GLY A 1250 -41.28 32.36 31.24
N PRO A 1251 -41.60 33.65 31.35
CA PRO A 1251 -40.92 34.72 30.64
C PRO A 1251 -39.57 35.05 31.32
N GLU A 1252 -38.62 34.12 31.39
CA GLU A 1252 -37.31 34.41 31.99
C GLU A 1252 -36.13 33.49 31.57
N PHE A 1253 -36.15 32.91 30.36
CA PHE A 1253 -34.97 32.25 29.79
C PHE A 1253 -34.18 33.22 28.87
N HIS A 1254 -33.52 34.21 29.47
CA HIS A 1254 -32.49 35.01 28.78
C HIS A 1254 -31.12 34.33 28.93
N VAL A 1255 -30.80 33.38 28.03
CA VAL A 1255 -29.39 33.04 27.80
C VAL A 1255 -28.77 34.20 27.01
N ARG A 1256 -28.22 35.18 27.73
CA ARG A 1256 -27.31 36.19 27.15
C ARG A 1256 -26.02 35.49 26.73
N VAL A 1257 -26.00 34.91 25.52
CA VAL A 1257 -24.76 34.69 24.79
C VAL A 1257 -24.36 36.04 24.21
N VAL A 1258 -23.64 36.85 25.01
CA VAL A 1258 -23.01 38.08 24.53
C VAL A 1258 -21.83 37.67 23.65
N LEU A 1259 -22.07 37.52 22.34
CA LEU A 1259 -21.01 37.65 21.35
C LEU A 1259 -20.78 39.16 21.20
N GLY A 1260 -19.74 39.69 21.84
CA GLY A 1260 -19.34 41.08 21.69
C GLY A 1260 -18.89 41.34 20.26
N MET A 1261 -19.77 41.86 19.42
CA MET A 1261 -19.46 42.60 18.20
C MET A 1261 -20.47 43.75 18.09
N ASP A 1262 -20.01 44.94 18.50
CA ASP A 1262 -20.74 46.19 18.42
C ASP A 1262 -20.61 46.75 17.00
N PHE A 1263 -21.67 46.65 16.19
CA PHE A 1263 -21.81 47.40 14.94
C PHE A 1263 -22.92 48.44 15.12
N ARG A 1264 -22.60 49.55 15.79
CA ARG A 1264 -23.42 50.77 15.72
C ARG A 1264 -23.07 51.54 14.45
N GLN A 1265 -23.91 51.41 13.43
CA GLN A 1265 -23.98 52.42 12.36
C GLN A 1265 -24.44 53.75 12.97
N ARG A 1266 -23.53 54.74 12.97
CA ARG A 1266 -23.90 56.15 13.13
C ARG A 1266 -24.69 56.57 11.90
N GLN A 1267 -25.95 56.93 12.09
CA GLN A 1267 -26.59 57.94 11.26
C GLN A 1267 -25.97 59.27 11.66
N ASP A 1268 -25.31 59.95 10.73
CA ASP A 1268 -25.13 61.39 10.81
C ASP A 1268 -25.52 62.01 9.47
N SER A 1269 -26.40 63.00 9.61
CA SER A 1269 -26.90 63.91 8.60
C SER A 1269 -25.81 64.90 8.16
N ARG A 1270 -25.42 64.85 6.89
CA ARG A 1270 -25.27 65.97 5.94
C ARG A 1270 -24.59 65.50 4.66
#